data_AF-A0A165FQC3-F1
#
_entry.id   AF-A0A165FQC3-F1
#
_cell.length_a   1.000
_cell.length_b   1.000
_cell.length_c   1.000
_cell.angle_alpha   90.00
_cell.angle_beta   90.00
_cell.angle_gamma   90.00
#
_symmetry.space_group_name_H-M   'P 1'
#
loop_
_entity.id
_entity.type
_entity.pdbx_description
1 polymer ?
#
loop_
_entity_poly.entity_id
_entity_poly.type
_entity_poly.pdbx_seq_one_letter_code
_entity_poly.pdbx_strand_id
1 'polypeptide(L)'
;MSPNFYTSLSEKRPVAIVGIAAQLPSGTHAQHDLDYKQFVEFLLNKGEAYEELPRERSNSTCWSEDASSRNTSPHGSFLKDTGSFDHVEFGISNEEARNMALSTKKLLELSFLSLIDAGINYRGQNVGWYASGTAHDVLSVAELDDQEGKSAFASIPCLADEISRHLDLRGPCVPIDATCNSSLTALHLAVQAIRAGECDAAVVAGCHLVRFSNFAQQLSDSASARECASRLFDAADGLAIGEGAIAVVLKPYDAAIRDGDHIYGNILGTGINASGAVTPVSHPGSDMRVDAMHRAYLGIDSEPNDVDYIEIHGVGAFADDSWISQNFGRDREVLIGSVAGNMGHLGNVSFLVSLCKACSMFETGVIPPSVNFPNGAWDKCNLRVPLEPTHIKARSPSGKVTISISSSGVGGTNGHVVMQGILPQGVDQMDVQEAVHSTLLVAGGLTPRSASAVAANLDCLSDAFADQLAALSTICGRRVRQMTWRSYAVTHPGQKIPRFSSPVFVPHVRQPMVFVFPGQGPQHINMGRQLFHRYTVFRDTILELDACYRDATGMSLIQQVGLFDDVHPLQVLPAIWPSSIIFPAMAMIQIALYDLLRSLGLRADVFVGHSAGETPMLYASGAGPKRMAMEIAIAQGQALSAVEKAGGAMAALSCDAAQARSIIHLVRPTGERGILDIASYNASGAVAISGHEYLVDRAVEIAASRGISARKLATRVAVHSGLMDLCQAEYFSRIKEIFARYPGEHKPQVTTYSTATGALLEGFTANYFWHNFRDPVHFAQAFEAICQTCPHASFVEVSPHPVLSTYMQEMGAQPSSVVCPMSRSKKYEDFQEERQFLSCLGKIVAMGYNSVDFHILNGQDTISHSIELPPYPFGKRQLGSPPPSPPPDSPRDALRATVLHSLDIDPSSFSDDAPLSSYGLDSLAAGRLAFALRPFVTLASADLLEKVSLLDLERRLEEKQTGSEATEKVAPSITYFQWDEVHKSGQTVLKLVDNGETPLIVLHGASGSALPFISIQEKFTTSLWALQTTPETPKYPFTAFCRFYYEQIKAAQPQGPYRLGAFCASTLMTSVIAKMLEDNGDEVVQLCYIDHFPLLWLSPLIQPDDEAMQLRKAGPSLIQRLLDSMLALYRADPSPARHRAAQDWENAANGLEAPAHVLDWWETFNNLHVGIYEFFFELLPPEQAPTLSALQEALCQWMASIKAPKTIYVAQKGYLAFIPETGKAGWEQYGIERVAPDAKIITVTGGHFNVLDDAAFIQTVQTEWSRR
;
A
#
# COMPACT_ATOMS: atom_id res chain seq x y z
N MET A 1 35.85 -19.48 47.44
CA MET A 1 36.44 -18.67 46.35
C MET A 1 35.61 -17.41 46.23
N SER A 2 36.20 -16.24 46.43
CA SER A 2 35.49 -14.94 46.48
C SER A 2 35.04 -14.49 45.09
N PRO A 3 33.80 -14.01 44.90
CA PRO A 3 33.34 -13.45 43.63
C PRO A 3 33.47 -11.93 43.64
N ASN A 4 34.67 -11.42 43.39
CA ASN A 4 34.88 -10.01 43.01
C ASN A 4 35.26 -9.96 41.53
N PHE A 5 34.26 -10.04 40.65
CA PHE A 5 34.40 -9.79 39.21
C PHE A 5 33.16 -9.06 38.69
N TYR A 6 32.97 -7.80 39.10
CA TYR A 6 32.10 -6.86 38.39
C TYR A 6 32.76 -5.46 38.40
N THR A 7 33.81 -5.30 37.60
CA THR A 7 34.43 -4.01 37.30
C THR A 7 33.68 -3.32 36.15
N SER A 8 33.15 -2.14 36.44
CA SER A 8 32.61 -1.08 35.56
C SER A 8 31.82 -1.53 34.30
N LEU A 9 30.53 -1.76 34.47
CA LEU A 9 29.59 -1.81 33.34
C LEU A 9 28.99 -0.41 33.14
N SER A 10 28.89 0.02 31.88
CA SER A 10 28.15 1.21 31.47
C SER A 10 26.72 1.17 32.03
N GLU A 11 26.23 2.31 32.50
CA GLU A 11 24.86 2.51 32.98
C GLU A 11 23.85 1.90 31.99
N LYS A 12 22.99 0.99 32.47
CA LYS A 12 22.01 0.32 31.62
C LYS A 12 20.88 1.29 31.29
N ARG A 13 20.77 1.68 30.02
CA ARG A 13 19.68 2.54 29.55
C ARG A 13 18.30 1.86 29.73
N PRO A 14 17.28 2.57 30.23
CA PRO A 14 15.91 2.06 30.33
C PRO A 14 15.28 1.75 28.97
N VAL A 15 14.38 0.77 28.95
CA VAL A 15 13.58 0.38 27.78
C VAL A 15 12.11 0.60 28.08
N ALA A 16 11.42 1.38 27.26
CA ALA A 16 10.01 1.71 27.42
C ALA A 16 9.11 0.63 26.81
N ILE A 17 7.99 0.32 27.49
CA ILE A 17 6.86 -0.41 26.91
C ILE A 17 5.93 0.62 26.28
N VAL A 18 5.77 0.56 24.96
CA VAL A 18 5.04 1.57 24.20
C VAL A 18 3.76 1.09 23.54
N GLY A 19 3.50 -0.21 23.55
CA GLY A 19 2.27 -0.79 23.02
C GLY A 19 1.92 -2.11 23.71
N ILE A 20 0.63 -2.36 23.93
CA ILE A 20 0.14 -3.60 24.55
C ILE A 20 -1.08 -4.12 23.77
N ALA A 21 -1.10 -5.43 23.51
CA ALA A 21 -2.31 -6.15 23.11
C ALA A 21 -2.41 -7.45 23.90
N ALA A 22 -3.62 -7.76 24.35
CA ALA A 22 -3.88 -8.94 25.17
C ALA A 22 -5.20 -9.61 24.76
N GLN A 23 -5.25 -10.93 24.88
CA GLN A 23 -6.45 -11.73 24.96
C GLN A 23 -6.31 -12.65 26.17
N LEU A 24 -7.11 -12.38 27.20
CA LEU A 24 -7.05 -13.04 28.49
C LEU A 24 -8.41 -13.65 28.87
N PRO A 25 -8.44 -14.75 29.63
CA PRO A 25 -9.67 -15.47 29.92
C PRO A 25 -10.59 -14.62 30.80
N SER A 26 -11.89 -14.63 30.53
CA SER A 26 -12.85 -13.83 31.32
C SER A 26 -13.62 -14.65 32.36
N GLY A 27 -13.52 -15.99 32.32
CA GLY A 27 -14.37 -16.88 33.11
C GLY A 27 -15.85 -16.55 32.90
N THR A 28 -16.57 -16.33 33.99
CA THR A 28 -18.00 -15.94 33.94
C THR A 28 -18.23 -14.43 33.89
N HIS A 29 -17.17 -13.60 33.93
CA HIS A 29 -17.30 -12.13 33.95
C HIS A 29 -17.73 -11.56 32.60
N ALA A 30 -17.31 -12.18 31.49
CA ALA A 30 -17.67 -11.75 30.15
C ALA A 30 -17.88 -12.96 29.22
N GLN A 31 -18.57 -12.73 28.11
CA GLN A 31 -18.78 -13.75 27.07
C GLN A 31 -17.66 -13.74 26.01
N HIS A 32 -16.74 -12.79 26.10
CA HIS A 32 -15.58 -12.61 25.22
C HIS A 32 -14.28 -12.58 26.03
N ASP A 33 -13.15 -12.73 25.36
CA ASP A 33 -11.83 -12.60 25.97
C ASP A 33 -11.55 -11.14 26.36
N LEU A 34 -10.88 -10.93 27.49
CA LEU A 34 -10.52 -9.61 27.97
C LEU A 34 -9.35 -9.05 27.16
N ASP A 35 -9.51 -7.83 26.65
CA ASP A 35 -8.38 -7.02 26.22
C ASP A 35 -7.63 -6.38 27.42
N TYR A 36 -6.57 -5.61 27.15
CA TYR A 36 -5.77 -4.98 28.22
C TYR A 36 -6.61 -4.06 29.12
N LYS A 37 -7.49 -3.22 28.56
CA LYS A 37 -8.28 -2.26 29.33
C LYS A 37 -9.33 -2.96 30.18
N GLN A 38 -10.04 -3.91 29.58
CA GLN A 38 -11.01 -4.75 30.28
C GLN A 38 -10.34 -5.59 31.37
N PHE A 39 -9.11 -6.04 31.14
CA PHE A 39 -8.30 -6.72 32.15
C PHE A 39 -7.98 -5.80 33.35
N VAL A 40 -7.68 -4.52 33.13
CA VAL A 40 -7.49 -3.55 34.23
C VAL A 40 -8.75 -3.44 35.09
N GLU A 41 -9.91 -3.25 34.46
CA GLU A 41 -11.19 -3.17 35.17
C GLU A 41 -11.53 -4.48 35.89
N PHE A 42 -11.31 -5.62 35.25
CA PHE A 42 -11.50 -6.95 35.82
C PHE A 42 -10.66 -7.14 37.09
N LEU A 43 -9.38 -6.75 37.07
CA LEU A 43 -8.51 -6.85 38.25
C LEU A 43 -9.00 -5.94 39.39
N LEU A 44 -9.36 -4.69 39.10
CA LEU A 44 -9.86 -3.74 40.11
C LEU A 44 -11.15 -4.23 40.77
N ASN A 45 -11.99 -4.95 40.03
CA ASN A 45 -13.26 -5.51 40.49
C ASN A 45 -13.13 -6.90 41.12
N LYS A 46 -11.92 -7.38 41.42
CA LYS A 46 -11.66 -8.71 42.01
C LYS A 46 -12.15 -9.86 41.13
N GLY A 47 -11.99 -9.72 39.82
CA GLY A 47 -12.38 -10.74 38.86
C GLY A 47 -11.65 -12.07 39.03
N GLU A 48 -12.34 -13.15 38.68
CA GLU A 48 -11.86 -14.54 38.72
C GLU A 48 -12.26 -15.26 37.44
N ALA A 49 -11.28 -15.76 36.68
CA ALA A 49 -11.47 -16.33 35.36
C ALA A 49 -11.65 -17.87 35.36
N TYR A 50 -11.82 -18.48 36.53
CA TYR A 50 -11.93 -19.94 36.65
C TYR A 50 -13.30 -20.44 36.20
N GLU A 51 -13.30 -21.50 35.40
CA GLU A 51 -14.50 -22.16 34.91
C GLU A 51 -14.24 -23.64 34.58
N GLU A 52 -15.32 -24.38 34.32
CA GLU A 52 -15.23 -25.74 33.78
C GLU A 52 -14.71 -25.71 32.34
N LEU A 53 -13.93 -26.72 31.96
CA LEU A 53 -13.49 -26.89 30.57
C LEU A 53 -14.69 -26.88 29.61
N PRO A 54 -14.67 -26.05 28.54
CA PRO A 54 -15.79 -25.98 27.60
C PRO A 54 -16.14 -27.34 26.99
N ARG A 55 -17.42 -27.71 27.05
CA ARG A 55 -17.91 -29.03 26.58
C ARG A 55 -17.61 -29.29 25.11
N GLU A 56 -17.61 -28.24 24.29
CA GLU A 56 -17.32 -28.28 22.86
C GLU A 56 -15.87 -28.74 22.57
N ARG A 57 -14.95 -28.57 23.53
CA ARG A 57 -13.56 -29.03 23.44
C ARG A 57 -13.32 -30.43 24.04
N SER A 58 -14.36 -31.04 24.61
CA SER A 58 -14.25 -32.36 25.27
C SER A 58 -14.53 -33.49 24.28
N ASN A 59 -13.51 -34.31 23.98
CA ASN A 59 -13.69 -35.48 23.10
C ASN A 59 -14.05 -36.70 23.97
N SER A 60 -15.27 -37.23 23.80
CA SER A 60 -15.84 -38.30 24.65
C SER A 60 -15.11 -39.66 24.52
N THR A 61 -14.31 -39.83 23.47
CA THR A 61 -13.58 -41.07 23.15
C THR A 61 -12.25 -41.24 23.88
N CYS A 62 -11.68 -40.18 24.47
CA CYS A 62 -10.41 -40.24 25.21
C CYS A 62 -10.54 -40.64 26.69
N TRP A 63 -11.77 -40.79 27.20
CA TRP A 63 -12.00 -41.32 28.54
C TRP A 63 -12.04 -42.85 28.46
N SER A 64 -10.98 -43.53 28.92
CA SER A 64 -11.02 -44.99 29.12
C SER A 64 -12.21 -45.36 30.03
N GLU A 65 -12.86 -46.50 29.83
CA GLU A 65 -14.01 -46.94 30.65
C GLU A 65 -13.71 -47.00 32.16
N ASP A 66 -12.45 -47.14 32.58
CA ASP A 66 -12.03 -47.06 34.00
C ASP A 66 -12.12 -45.63 34.60
N ALA A 67 -12.16 -44.59 33.77
CA ALA A 67 -12.34 -43.20 34.16
C ALA A 67 -13.82 -42.85 34.46
N SER A 68 -14.77 -43.72 34.10
CA SER A 68 -16.20 -43.59 34.46
C SER A 68 -16.46 -43.63 35.98
N SER A 69 -15.46 -44.04 36.77
CA SER A 69 -15.51 -44.02 38.23
C SER A 69 -15.12 -42.67 38.87
N ARG A 70 -14.70 -41.65 38.09
CA ARG A 70 -14.14 -40.37 38.61
C ARG A 70 -14.89 -39.16 38.02
N ASN A 71 -15.88 -38.70 38.77
CA ASN A 71 -16.92 -37.73 38.38
C ASN A 71 -16.50 -36.24 38.52
N THR A 72 -15.34 -35.82 38.01
CA THR A 72 -14.90 -34.41 38.11
C THR A 72 -14.47 -33.84 36.75
N SER A 73 -15.27 -32.94 36.19
CA SER A 73 -14.86 -32.09 35.06
C SER A 73 -13.68 -31.21 35.50
N PRO A 74 -12.59 -31.16 34.73
CA PRO A 74 -11.44 -30.37 35.14
C PRO A 74 -11.72 -28.86 35.00
N HIS A 75 -11.32 -28.09 36.01
CA HIS A 75 -11.48 -26.63 36.08
C HIS A 75 -10.17 -25.92 35.65
N GLY A 76 -10.28 -24.73 35.08
CA GLY A 76 -9.15 -23.92 34.61
C GLY A 76 -9.61 -22.54 34.16
N SER A 77 -8.75 -21.79 33.47
CA SER A 77 -9.13 -20.49 32.89
C SER A 77 -8.93 -20.51 31.38
N PHE A 78 -10.02 -20.47 30.62
CA PHE A 78 -9.98 -20.75 29.18
C PHE A 78 -10.32 -19.50 28.37
N LEU A 79 -9.69 -19.37 27.21
CA LEU A 79 -10.08 -18.37 26.24
C LEU A 79 -11.42 -18.79 25.62
N LYS A 80 -12.30 -17.82 25.42
CA LYS A 80 -13.60 -17.99 24.76
C LYS A 80 -13.42 -18.30 23.29
N ASP A 81 -12.46 -17.65 22.63
CA ASP A 81 -12.17 -17.85 21.21
C ASP A 81 -10.70 -18.22 20.97
N THR A 82 -10.44 -19.47 20.62
CA THR A 82 -9.10 -19.98 20.26
C THR A 82 -8.89 -20.08 18.75
N GLY A 83 -9.97 -20.23 17.97
CA GLY A 83 -9.93 -20.64 16.57
C GLY A 83 -10.19 -19.54 15.56
N SER A 84 -10.79 -18.40 15.95
CA SER A 84 -11.11 -17.35 14.98
C SER A 84 -9.87 -16.57 14.54
N PHE A 85 -9.79 -16.29 13.23
CA PHE A 85 -8.67 -15.57 12.65
C PHE A 85 -9.09 -14.82 11.38
N ASP A 86 -8.58 -13.60 11.20
CA ASP A 86 -8.78 -12.82 9.97
C ASP A 86 -7.59 -12.97 9.01
N HIS A 87 -7.57 -14.09 8.27
CA HIS A 87 -6.47 -14.39 7.35
C HIS A 87 -6.33 -13.37 6.21
N VAL A 88 -7.43 -12.71 5.85
CA VAL A 88 -7.51 -11.75 4.74
C VAL A 88 -6.70 -10.49 5.06
N GLU A 89 -6.83 -9.96 6.28
CA GLU A 89 -6.11 -8.76 6.70
C GLU A 89 -4.59 -8.92 6.59
N PHE A 90 -4.10 -10.14 6.75
CA PHE A 90 -2.67 -10.44 6.66
C PHE A 90 -2.22 -10.92 5.27
N GLY A 91 -3.13 -10.97 4.28
CA GLY A 91 -2.83 -11.48 2.94
C GLY A 91 -2.50 -12.98 2.93
N ILE A 92 -3.04 -13.73 3.89
CA ILE A 92 -2.89 -15.19 4.02
C ILE A 92 -4.03 -15.87 3.28
N SER A 93 -3.73 -16.91 2.50
CA SER A 93 -4.77 -17.70 1.83
C SER A 93 -5.57 -18.52 2.86
N ASN A 94 -6.83 -18.84 2.58
CA ASN A 94 -7.64 -19.67 3.50
C ASN A 94 -6.99 -21.05 3.72
N GLU A 95 -6.39 -21.64 2.69
CA GLU A 95 -5.68 -22.93 2.80
C GLU A 95 -4.46 -22.84 3.73
N GLU A 96 -3.64 -21.81 3.59
CA GLU A 96 -2.50 -21.55 4.48
C GLU A 96 -2.98 -21.30 5.92
N ALA A 97 -4.01 -20.46 6.09
CA ALA A 97 -4.59 -20.16 7.40
C ALA A 97 -5.16 -21.41 8.08
N ARG A 98 -5.83 -22.32 7.36
CA ARG A 98 -6.30 -23.59 7.93
C ARG A 98 -5.14 -24.46 8.43
N ASN A 99 -4.00 -24.39 7.76
CA ASN A 99 -2.80 -25.16 8.04
C ASN A 99 -1.85 -24.50 9.05
N MET A 100 -2.13 -23.26 9.47
CA MET A 100 -1.41 -22.53 10.51
C MET A 100 -1.83 -22.96 11.91
N ALA A 101 -0.86 -23.00 12.82
CA ALA A 101 -1.13 -23.24 14.23
C ALA A 101 -1.99 -22.13 14.85
N LEU A 102 -2.87 -22.50 15.79
CA LEU A 102 -3.73 -21.56 16.52
C LEU A 102 -2.91 -20.48 17.25
N SER A 103 -1.79 -20.88 17.85
CA SER A 103 -0.88 -19.95 18.51
C SER A 103 -0.24 -18.96 17.53
N THR A 104 0.15 -19.40 16.33
CA THR A 104 0.69 -18.52 15.27
C THR A 104 -0.34 -17.47 14.86
N LYS A 105 -1.61 -17.87 14.66
CA LYS A 105 -2.71 -16.95 14.33
C LYS A 105 -2.88 -15.87 15.39
N LYS A 106 -2.97 -16.28 16.67
CA LYS A 106 -3.12 -15.37 17.81
C LYS A 106 -1.92 -14.44 17.97
N LEU A 107 -0.70 -14.99 17.85
CA LEU A 107 0.53 -14.21 17.95
C LEU A 107 0.65 -13.18 16.82
N LEU A 108 0.23 -13.51 15.59
CA LEU A 108 0.22 -12.58 14.48
C LEU A 108 -0.73 -11.41 14.73
N GLU A 109 -1.99 -11.70 15.11
CA GLU A 109 -2.99 -10.68 15.42
C GLU A 109 -2.56 -9.77 16.58
N LEU A 110 -2.09 -10.35 17.69
CA LEU A 110 -1.70 -9.57 18.86
C LEU A 110 -0.41 -8.79 18.63
N SER A 111 0.56 -9.36 17.91
CA SER A 111 1.76 -8.61 17.52
C SER A 111 1.35 -7.39 16.69
N PHE A 112 0.45 -7.56 15.72
CA PHE A 112 -0.10 -6.45 14.93
C PHE A 112 -0.83 -5.42 15.80
N LEU A 113 -1.74 -5.84 16.67
CA LEU A 113 -2.49 -4.93 17.55
C LEU A 113 -1.57 -4.16 18.51
N SER A 114 -0.54 -4.81 19.06
CA SER A 114 0.43 -4.15 19.94
C SER A 114 1.24 -3.09 19.19
N LEU A 115 1.55 -3.34 17.91
CA LEU A 115 2.19 -2.37 17.02
C LEU A 115 1.24 -1.20 16.70
N ILE A 116 -0.05 -1.45 16.47
CA ILE A 116 -1.06 -0.39 16.30
C ILE A 116 -1.11 0.50 17.53
N ASP A 117 -1.19 -0.12 18.71
CA ASP A 117 -1.24 0.59 19.97
C ASP A 117 0.00 1.48 20.15
N ALA A 118 1.19 0.96 19.81
CA ALA A 118 2.43 1.73 19.84
C ALA A 118 2.47 2.91 18.85
N GLY A 119 1.73 2.84 17.74
CA GLY A 119 1.74 3.88 16.72
C GLY A 119 3.10 4.06 16.01
N ILE A 120 3.99 3.07 16.09
CA ILE A 120 5.34 3.13 15.49
C ILE A 120 5.32 2.73 14.01
N ASN A 121 6.26 3.22 13.21
CA ASN A 121 6.46 2.73 11.86
C ASN A 121 7.31 1.45 11.91
N TYR A 122 6.73 0.27 11.62
CA TYR A 122 7.43 -1.01 11.74
C TYR A 122 7.68 -1.75 10.42
N ARG A 123 6.85 -1.52 9.39
CA ARG A 123 6.95 -2.26 8.13
C ARG A 123 8.26 -1.93 7.41
N GLY A 124 9.00 -2.96 7.06
CA GLY A 124 10.32 -2.90 6.45
C GLY A 124 11.40 -2.32 7.36
N GLN A 125 11.13 -2.15 8.66
CA GLN A 125 12.04 -1.57 9.64
C GLN A 125 12.75 -2.64 10.47
N ASN A 126 13.84 -2.24 11.13
CA ASN A 126 14.62 -3.10 12.02
C ASN A 126 13.92 -3.30 13.38
N VAL A 127 12.74 -3.91 13.35
CA VAL A 127 11.94 -4.28 14.52
C VAL A 127 12.12 -5.77 14.76
N GLY A 128 12.57 -6.16 15.95
CA GLY A 128 12.70 -7.55 16.35
C GLY A 128 11.38 -8.15 16.84
N TRP A 129 11.30 -9.47 16.87
CA TRP A 129 10.19 -10.22 17.44
C TRP A 129 10.74 -11.37 18.30
N TYR A 130 10.36 -11.40 19.57
CA TYR A 130 10.81 -12.40 20.53
C TYR A 130 9.59 -12.98 21.22
N ALA A 131 9.31 -14.26 21.04
CA ALA A 131 8.10 -14.81 21.64
C ALA A 131 8.29 -16.18 22.25
N SER A 132 7.48 -16.47 23.27
CA SER A 132 7.36 -17.84 23.75
C SER A 132 6.65 -18.71 22.71
N GLY A 133 7.29 -19.80 22.29
CA GLY A 133 6.70 -20.78 21.38
C GLY A 133 7.12 -22.18 21.80
N THR A 134 6.16 -22.99 22.27
CA THR A 134 6.43 -24.40 22.60
C THR A 134 6.05 -25.29 21.42
N ALA A 135 6.66 -26.47 21.32
CA ALA A 135 6.26 -27.45 20.30
C ALA A 135 4.76 -27.79 20.40
N HIS A 136 4.19 -27.78 21.61
CA HIS A 136 2.77 -28.06 21.82
C HIS A 136 1.86 -26.96 21.27
N ASP A 137 2.19 -25.69 21.50
CA ASP A 137 1.40 -24.57 21.01
C ASP A 137 1.46 -24.45 19.48
N VAL A 138 2.61 -24.79 18.88
CA VAL A 138 2.89 -24.58 17.44
C VAL A 138 2.50 -25.79 16.57
N LEU A 139 2.30 -26.98 17.15
CA LEU A 139 1.78 -28.16 16.44
C LEU A 139 0.25 -28.24 16.42
N SER A 140 -0.45 -27.31 17.09
CA SER A 140 -1.92 -27.34 17.22
C SER A 140 -2.59 -26.59 16.06
N VAL A 141 -3.02 -27.31 15.03
CA VAL A 141 -3.67 -26.76 13.81
C VAL A 141 -5.21 -26.78 13.91
N ALA A 142 -5.79 -27.83 14.51
CA ALA A 142 -7.23 -27.98 14.76
C ALA A 142 -7.51 -28.74 16.08
N GLU A 143 -8.67 -28.48 16.71
CA GLU A 143 -9.04 -29.10 17.99
C GLU A 143 -9.72 -30.49 17.86
N LEU A 144 -10.27 -30.84 16.69
CA LEU A 144 -11.25 -31.94 16.54
C LEU A 144 -10.78 -33.18 15.75
N ASP A 145 -9.65 -33.17 15.05
CA ASP A 145 -9.22 -34.30 14.20
C ASP A 145 -7.78 -34.76 14.49
N ASP A 146 -7.61 -36.03 14.86
CA ASP A 146 -6.33 -36.63 15.26
C ASP A 146 -5.41 -37.00 14.07
N GLN A 147 -5.82 -36.70 12.83
CA GLN A 147 -5.09 -37.10 11.61
C GLN A 147 -4.13 -36.05 11.02
N GLU A 148 -4.13 -34.80 11.48
CA GLU A 148 -3.36 -33.73 10.82
C GLU A 148 -2.28 -33.11 11.69
N GLY A 149 -1.11 -33.77 11.69
CA GLY A 149 0.16 -33.25 12.21
C GLY A 149 1.27 -33.29 11.14
N LYS A 150 0.96 -32.87 9.90
CA LYS A 150 1.89 -32.87 8.76
C LYS A 150 1.84 -31.61 7.90
N SER A 151 1.36 -30.49 8.44
CA SER A 151 1.44 -29.19 7.76
C SER A 151 2.85 -28.61 7.92
N ALA A 152 3.47 -28.19 6.81
CA ALA A 152 4.74 -27.45 6.85
C ALA A 152 4.62 -26.13 7.64
N PHE A 153 3.43 -25.52 7.66
CA PHE A 153 3.13 -24.25 8.34
C PHE A 153 2.88 -24.39 9.85
N ALA A 154 2.88 -25.61 10.39
CA ALA A 154 2.68 -25.91 11.80
C ALA A 154 3.99 -26.40 12.44
N SER A 155 5.02 -25.56 12.44
CA SER A 155 6.32 -25.86 13.05
C SER A 155 6.97 -24.62 13.67
N ILE A 156 7.83 -24.83 14.67
CA ILE A 156 8.50 -23.73 15.40
C ILE A 156 9.30 -22.79 14.47
N PRO A 157 10.09 -23.28 13.49
CA PRO A 157 10.78 -22.40 12.54
C PRO A 157 9.81 -21.53 11.75
N CYS A 158 8.70 -22.12 11.28
CA CYS A 158 7.70 -21.38 10.51
C CYS A 158 7.03 -20.27 11.33
N LEU A 159 6.85 -20.42 12.64
CA LEU A 159 6.30 -19.33 13.46
C LEU A 159 7.08 -18.01 13.28
N ALA A 160 8.41 -18.05 13.25
CA ALA A 160 9.23 -16.87 13.05
C ALA A 160 9.11 -16.31 11.61
N ASP A 161 9.09 -17.20 10.62
CA ASP A 161 8.98 -16.85 9.21
C ASP A 161 7.61 -16.21 8.91
N GLU A 162 6.54 -16.78 9.44
CA GLU A 162 5.16 -16.29 9.30
C GLU A 162 5.01 -14.87 9.86
N ILE A 163 5.47 -14.65 11.09
CA ILE A 163 5.36 -13.35 11.76
C ILE A 163 6.18 -12.30 11.02
N SER A 164 7.46 -12.60 10.75
CA SER A 164 8.36 -11.64 10.09
C SER A 164 7.88 -11.30 8.68
N ARG A 165 7.38 -12.28 7.92
CA ARG A 165 6.87 -12.08 6.57
C ARG A 165 5.57 -11.28 6.52
N HIS A 166 4.57 -11.62 7.35
CA HIS A 166 3.27 -10.95 7.30
C HIS A 166 3.25 -9.57 7.96
N LEU A 167 4.12 -9.34 8.95
CA LEU A 167 4.31 -8.02 9.56
C LEU A 167 5.46 -7.22 8.91
N ASP A 168 6.19 -7.79 7.95
CA ASP A 168 7.33 -7.16 7.27
C ASP A 168 8.39 -6.61 8.27
N LEU A 169 8.78 -7.46 9.23
CA LEU A 169 9.78 -7.13 10.25
C LEU A 169 11.17 -7.54 9.77
N ARG A 170 12.18 -6.67 9.94
CA ARG A 170 13.57 -6.94 9.49
C ARG A 170 14.58 -7.12 10.63
N GLY A 171 14.15 -7.04 11.89
CA GLY A 171 14.99 -7.34 13.04
C GLY A 171 15.02 -8.83 13.39
N PRO A 172 15.73 -9.22 14.47
CA PRO A 172 15.80 -10.62 14.88
C PRO A 172 14.42 -11.19 15.24
N CYS A 173 14.08 -12.36 14.70
CA CYS A 173 12.81 -13.06 14.94
C CYS A 173 13.09 -14.40 15.63
N VAL A 174 12.83 -14.50 16.93
CA VAL A 174 13.33 -15.60 17.78
C VAL A 174 12.20 -16.22 18.63
N PRO A 175 11.76 -17.46 18.30
CA PRO A 175 10.88 -18.24 19.17
C PRO A 175 11.69 -18.88 20.31
N ILE A 176 11.12 -18.90 21.50
CA ILE A 176 11.81 -19.30 22.75
C ILE A 176 10.96 -20.29 23.53
N ASP A 177 11.59 -21.37 24.00
CA ASP A 177 10.99 -22.30 24.96
C ASP A 177 11.90 -22.44 26.19
N ALA A 178 11.46 -21.84 27.29
CA ALA A 178 12.02 -21.99 28.62
C ALA A 178 10.90 -22.36 29.62
N THR A 179 9.92 -23.17 29.18
CA THR A 179 8.73 -23.57 29.96
C THR A 179 7.94 -22.34 30.47
N CYS A 180 7.60 -22.28 31.76
CA CYS A 180 6.86 -21.17 32.37
C CYS A 180 7.64 -19.83 32.38
N ASN A 181 8.97 -19.87 32.19
CA ASN A 181 9.82 -18.66 32.15
C ASN A 181 10.08 -18.15 30.71
N SER A 182 9.41 -18.72 29.70
CA SER A 182 9.66 -18.41 28.28
C SER A 182 9.46 -16.93 27.96
N SER A 183 8.33 -16.34 28.35
CA SER A 183 8.03 -14.94 28.01
C SER A 183 8.90 -13.92 28.76
N LEU A 184 9.38 -14.23 29.97
CA LEU A 184 10.41 -13.41 30.64
C LEU A 184 11.75 -13.52 29.92
N THR A 185 12.13 -14.72 29.50
CA THR A 185 13.35 -14.95 28.73
C THR A 185 13.30 -14.19 27.39
N ALA A 186 12.15 -14.19 26.71
CA ALA A 186 11.90 -13.40 25.51
C ALA A 186 12.06 -11.89 25.78
N LEU A 187 11.47 -11.37 26.86
CA LEU A 187 11.66 -9.99 27.27
C LEU A 187 13.13 -9.65 27.53
N HIS A 188 13.85 -10.53 28.25
CA HIS A 188 15.26 -10.33 28.55
C HIS A 188 16.10 -10.20 27.27
N LEU A 189 15.92 -11.11 26.31
CA LEU A 189 16.66 -11.10 25.04
C LEU A 189 16.31 -9.87 24.20
N ALA A 190 15.03 -9.50 24.11
CA ALA A 190 14.61 -8.28 23.42
C ALA A 190 15.24 -7.01 24.03
N VAL A 191 15.28 -6.92 25.36
CA VAL A 191 15.95 -5.81 26.07
C VAL A 191 17.45 -5.78 25.79
N GLN A 192 18.12 -6.94 25.73
CA GLN A 192 19.55 -6.98 25.36
C GLN A 192 19.76 -6.54 23.91
N ALA A 193 18.95 -7.02 22.97
CA ALA A 193 19.05 -6.68 21.55
C ALA A 193 18.87 -5.17 21.29
N ILE A 194 17.90 -4.54 21.94
CA ILE A 194 17.69 -3.08 21.88
C ILE A 194 18.93 -2.35 22.43
N ARG A 195 19.48 -2.80 23.57
CA ARG A 195 20.67 -2.19 24.18
C ARG A 195 21.93 -2.37 23.33
N ALA A 196 22.03 -3.49 22.63
CA ALA A 196 23.11 -3.78 21.70
C ALA A 196 22.97 -3.04 20.36
N GLY A 197 21.81 -2.44 20.08
CA GLY A 197 21.50 -1.80 18.80
C GLY A 197 21.24 -2.81 17.66
N GLU A 198 20.90 -4.06 18.00
CA GLU A 198 20.53 -5.08 17.01
C GLU A 198 19.14 -4.83 16.42
N CYS A 199 18.25 -4.20 17.19
CA CYS A 199 16.95 -3.70 16.72
C CYS A 199 16.58 -2.36 17.34
N ASP A 200 15.80 -1.56 16.61
CA ASP A 200 15.35 -0.22 17.03
C ASP A 200 14.12 -0.28 17.94
N ALA A 201 13.34 -1.34 17.78
CA ALA A 201 12.20 -1.70 18.62
C ALA A 201 12.08 -3.24 18.64
N ALA A 202 11.31 -3.79 19.57
CA ALA A 202 11.04 -5.22 19.61
C ALA A 202 9.61 -5.52 20.05
N VAL A 203 8.95 -6.46 19.39
CA VAL A 203 7.72 -7.09 19.88
C VAL A 203 8.13 -8.25 20.79
N VAL A 204 7.55 -8.30 21.99
CA VAL A 204 7.68 -9.43 22.91
C VAL A 204 6.32 -10.06 23.10
N ALA A 205 6.16 -11.33 22.74
CA ALA A 205 4.86 -11.97 22.71
C ALA A 205 4.84 -13.36 23.35
N GLY A 206 3.66 -13.88 23.61
CA GLY A 206 3.48 -15.26 24.07
C GLY A 206 2.04 -15.71 23.92
N CYS A 207 1.85 -17.00 23.65
CA CYS A 207 0.55 -17.65 23.56
C CYS A 207 0.63 -19.03 24.20
N HIS A 208 -0.32 -19.31 25.10
CA HIS A 208 -0.51 -20.62 25.70
C HIS A 208 -1.94 -21.07 25.48
N LEU A 209 -2.12 -22.22 24.84
CA LEU A 209 -3.41 -22.86 24.59
C LEU A 209 -3.41 -24.28 25.15
N VAL A 210 -4.51 -24.69 25.78
CA VAL A 210 -4.61 -25.99 26.46
C VAL A 210 -5.27 -27.00 25.53
N ARG A 211 -4.52 -28.02 25.09
CA ARG A 211 -5.09 -29.18 24.37
C ARG A 211 -5.67 -30.22 25.34
N PHE A 212 -6.87 -30.71 25.02
CA PHE A 212 -7.62 -31.68 25.82
C PHE A 212 -6.82 -32.97 26.15
N SER A 213 -6.19 -33.60 25.15
CA SER A 213 -5.44 -34.86 25.32
C SER A 213 -4.25 -34.72 26.28
N ASN A 214 -3.54 -33.59 26.24
CA ASN A 214 -2.40 -33.32 27.10
C ASN A 214 -2.84 -32.95 28.52
N PHE A 215 -3.97 -32.24 28.67
CA PHE A 215 -4.55 -31.92 29.96
C PHE A 215 -5.03 -33.18 30.68
N ALA A 216 -5.70 -34.10 29.97
CA ALA A 216 -6.08 -35.41 30.49
C ALA A 216 -4.86 -36.24 30.93
N GLN A 217 -3.76 -36.20 30.16
CA GLN A 217 -2.50 -36.87 30.53
C GLN A 217 -1.87 -36.26 31.80
N GLN A 218 -1.76 -34.93 31.89
CA GLN A 218 -1.22 -34.25 33.09
C GLN A 218 -2.05 -34.48 34.36
N LEU A 219 -3.38 -34.54 34.22
CA LEU A 219 -4.29 -34.92 35.31
C LEU A 219 -4.13 -36.40 35.71
N SER A 220 -3.77 -37.28 34.78
CA SER A 220 -3.54 -38.71 35.04
C SER A 220 -2.18 -38.99 35.72
N ASP A 221 -1.16 -38.18 35.44
CA ASP A 221 0.21 -38.35 35.97
C ASP A 221 0.41 -37.76 37.38
N SER A 222 -0.53 -36.96 37.89
CA SER A 222 -0.42 -36.31 39.19
C SER A 222 -1.41 -36.88 40.22
N ALA A 223 -0.89 -37.53 41.27
CA ALA A 223 -1.69 -38.03 42.39
C ALA A 223 -2.40 -36.91 43.20
N SER A 224 -2.04 -35.65 42.94
CA SER A 224 -2.55 -34.41 43.55
C SER A 224 -3.59 -33.66 42.70
N ALA A 225 -3.91 -34.10 41.48
CA ALA A 225 -5.00 -33.51 40.67
C ALA A 225 -6.41 -33.96 41.11
N ARG A 226 -6.57 -34.33 42.39
CA ARG A 226 -7.76 -35.00 42.91
C ARG A 226 -8.93 -34.05 43.18
N GLU A 227 -8.67 -32.77 43.35
CA GLU A 227 -9.68 -31.70 43.37
C GLU A 227 -9.10 -30.50 42.61
N CYS A 228 -9.44 -30.35 41.33
CA CYS A 228 -9.11 -29.13 40.60
C CYS A 228 -10.06 -28.03 41.08
N ALA A 229 -9.72 -27.35 42.17
CA ALA A 229 -10.52 -26.28 42.74
C ALA A 229 -9.66 -25.07 43.13
N SER A 230 -9.84 -23.98 42.36
CA SER A 230 -9.82 -22.54 42.73
C SER A 230 -8.74 -21.92 43.64
N ARG A 231 -7.72 -22.63 44.12
CA ARG A 231 -6.75 -22.06 45.09
C ARG A 231 -5.31 -22.49 44.83
N LEU A 232 -4.63 -21.82 43.89
CA LEU A 232 -3.20 -22.05 43.54
C LEU A 232 -2.21 -21.95 44.71
N PHE A 233 -2.66 -21.43 45.85
CA PHE A 233 -1.85 -21.12 47.00
C PHE A 233 -2.03 -22.06 48.19
N ASP A 234 -2.89 -23.09 48.07
CA ASP A 234 -3.01 -24.18 49.03
C ASP A 234 -2.22 -25.41 48.55
N ALA A 235 -1.39 -26.00 49.40
CA ALA A 235 -0.55 -27.15 49.01
C ALA A 235 -1.34 -28.45 48.80
N ALA A 236 -2.61 -28.48 49.22
CA ALA A 236 -3.51 -29.62 49.09
C ALA A 236 -4.26 -29.66 47.74
N ASP A 237 -4.41 -28.51 47.07
CA ASP A 237 -5.30 -28.32 45.93
C ASP A 237 -4.45 -28.00 44.68
N GLY A 238 -4.56 -28.80 43.62
CA GLY A 238 -3.62 -28.79 42.48
C GLY A 238 -3.48 -27.47 41.68
N LEU A 239 -2.61 -27.49 40.66
CA LEU A 239 -2.36 -26.34 39.77
C LEU A 239 -3.54 -26.09 38.82
N ALA A 240 -4.18 -24.90 38.92
CA ALA A 240 -5.15 -24.44 37.92
C ALA A 240 -4.42 -23.92 36.67
N ILE A 241 -4.58 -24.60 35.54
CA ILE A 241 -3.98 -24.22 34.25
C ILE A 241 -4.89 -23.20 33.54
N GLY A 242 -4.26 -22.18 32.94
CA GLY A 242 -4.96 -21.15 32.17
C GLY A 242 -4.44 -21.00 30.74
N GLU A 243 -5.26 -20.45 29.86
CA GLU A 243 -4.93 -20.05 28.50
C GLU A 243 -4.75 -18.53 28.43
N GLY A 244 -3.98 -18.04 27.45
CA GLY A 244 -3.85 -16.61 27.22
C GLY A 244 -2.86 -16.28 26.14
N ALA A 245 -2.99 -15.08 25.58
CA ALA A 245 -2.04 -14.56 24.61
C ALA A 245 -1.81 -13.06 24.81
N ILE A 246 -0.56 -12.61 24.77
CA ILE A 246 -0.16 -11.21 24.97
C ILE A 246 0.96 -10.86 23.99
N ALA A 247 0.97 -9.63 23.48
CA ALA A 247 2.10 -9.01 22.83
C ALA A 247 2.34 -7.59 23.36
N VAL A 248 3.60 -7.22 23.56
CA VAL A 248 4.01 -5.88 23.98
C VAL A 248 5.11 -5.34 23.06
N VAL A 249 5.17 -4.03 22.87
CA VAL A 249 6.19 -3.36 22.05
C VAL A 249 7.17 -2.61 22.93
N LEU A 250 8.45 -2.82 22.68
CA LEU A 250 9.57 -2.22 23.40
C LEU A 250 10.34 -1.23 22.52
N LYS A 251 10.77 -0.10 23.10
CA LYS A 251 11.70 0.86 22.48
C LYS A 251 12.72 1.39 23.49
N PRO A 252 13.89 1.89 23.05
CA PRO A 252 14.73 2.72 23.90
C PRO A 252 13.92 3.87 24.49
N TYR A 253 14.02 4.13 25.79
CA TYR A 253 13.24 5.18 26.47
C TYR A 253 13.39 6.55 25.81
N ASP A 254 14.62 6.96 25.48
CA ASP A 254 14.90 8.25 24.84
C ASP A 254 14.24 8.36 23.46
N ALA A 255 14.17 7.26 22.71
CA ALA A 255 13.49 7.21 21.42
C ALA A 255 11.97 7.27 21.57
N ALA A 256 11.41 6.64 22.62
CA ALA A 256 9.99 6.72 22.92
C ALA A 256 9.56 8.16 23.26
N ILE A 257 10.37 8.89 24.05
CA ILE A 257 10.14 10.30 24.36
C ILE A 257 10.26 11.18 23.11
N ARG A 258 11.34 11.02 22.34
CA ARG A 258 11.56 11.79 21.10
C ARG A 258 10.42 11.62 20.11
N ASP A 259 9.91 10.41 19.98
CA ASP A 259 8.87 10.08 19.01
C ASP A 259 7.45 10.34 19.58
N GLY A 260 7.32 10.82 20.82
CA GLY A 260 6.06 11.14 21.49
C GLY A 260 5.15 9.94 21.68
N ASP A 261 5.73 8.77 21.99
CA ASP A 261 5.02 7.51 22.22
C ASP A 261 4.28 7.52 23.56
N HIS A 262 3.18 6.78 23.67
CA HIS A 262 2.61 6.45 24.96
C HIS A 262 3.51 5.44 25.67
N ILE A 263 3.84 5.68 26.94
CA ILE A 263 4.74 4.82 27.73
C ILE A 263 3.94 4.23 28.89
N TYR A 264 3.70 2.92 28.85
CA TYR A 264 3.00 2.17 29.90
C TYR A 264 3.89 1.93 31.14
N GLY A 265 5.20 1.90 30.95
CA GLY A 265 6.18 1.69 32.01
C GLY A 265 7.59 1.47 31.44
N ASN A 266 8.61 1.60 32.28
CA ASN A 266 10.00 1.44 31.88
C ASN A 266 10.62 0.21 32.54
N ILE A 267 11.28 -0.62 31.73
CA ILE A 267 12.12 -1.72 32.19
C ILE A 267 13.51 -1.17 32.49
N LEU A 268 13.89 -1.19 33.76
CA LEU A 268 15.23 -0.79 34.19
C LEU A 268 16.20 -1.95 34.03
N GLY A 269 15.80 -3.14 34.50
CA GLY A 269 16.69 -4.28 34.62
C GLY A 269 15.98 -5.61 34.43
N THR A 270 16.69 -6.57 33.86
CA THR A 270 16.23 -7.95 33.67
C THR A 270 17.39 -8.91 34.00
N GLY A 271 17.07 -10.05 34.60
CA GLY A 271 18.05 -11.08 34.95
C GLY A 271 17.46 -12.47 34.78
N ILE A 272 18.22 -13.39 34.18
CA ILE A 272 17.86 -14.80 34.03
C ILE A 272 19.03 -15.71 34.42
N ASN A 273 18.70 -16.91 34.91
CA ASN A 273 19.66 -17.98 35.18
C ASN A 273 18.97 -19.37 35.17
N ALA A 274 19.72 -20.41 35.55
CA ALA A 274 19.20 -21.76 35.74
C ALA A 274 19.69 -22.36 37.06
N SER A 275 18.86 -23.21 37.68
CA SER A 275 19.12 -23.79 39.00
C SER A 275 20.20 -24.87 39.00
N GLY A 276 20.50 -25.48 37.85
CA GLY A 276 21.52 -26.52 37.72
C GLY A 276 21.21 -27.79 38.52
N ALA A 277 22.23 -28.61 38.80
CA ALA A 277 22.07 -29.93 39.44
C ALA A 277 21.86 -29.89 40.96
N VAL A 278 21.85 -28.71 41.58
CA VAL A 278 21.93 -28.53 43.05
C VAL A 278 20.55 -28.72 43.72
N THR A 279 19.45 -28.70 42.96
CA THR A 279 18.09 -28.85 43.50
C THR A 279 17.31 -29.90 42.68
N PRO A 280 16.52 -30.80 43.31
CA PRO A 280 15.65 -31.72 42.57
C PRO A 280 14.74 -30.96 41.59
N VAL A 281 14.44 -31.54 40.43
CA VAL A 281 13.60 -30.93 39.36
C VAL A 281 12.24 -30.44 39.90
N SER A 282 11.75 -31.02 41.00
CA SER A 282 10.48 -30.67 41.63
C SER A 282 10.57 -29.60 42.74
N HIS A 283 11.74 -29.01 43.02
CA HIS A 283 11.91 -27.94 44.01
C HIS A 283 12.80 -26.81 43.45
N PRO A 284 12.28 -25.59 43.27
CA PRO A 284 13.10 -24.46 42.82
C PRO A 284 14.01 -23.96 43.97
N GLY A 285 15.32 -24.05 43.81
CA GLY A 285 16.28 -23.58 44.81
C GLY A 285 16.18 -22.06 45.05
N SER A 286 16.03 -21.65 46.31
CA SER A 286 15.90 -20.23 46.71
C SER A 286 17.10 -19.36 46.30
N ASP A 287 18.33 -19.89 46.40
CA ASP A 287 19.56 -19.16 46.05
C ASP A 287 19.60 -18.68 44.60
N MET A 288 19.08 -19.49 43.67
CA MET A 288 19.11 -19.16 42.23
C MET A 288 18.02 -18.15 41.87
N ARG A 289 16.90 -18.11 42.62
CA ARG A 289 15.92 -17.02 42.52
C ARG A 289 16.53 -15.68 42.97
N VAL A 290 17.28 -15.69 44.07
CA VAL A 290 18.02 -14.50 44.57
C VAL A 290 19.07 -14.03 43.56
N ASP A 291 19.84 -14.94 42.96
CA ASP A 291 20.83 -14.58 41.94
C ASP A 291 20.18 -13.93 40.70
N ALA A 292 19.06 -14.47 40.20
CA ALA A 292 18.32 -13.87 39.09
C ALA A 292 17.84 -12.45 39.42
N MET A 293 17.35 -12.24 40.65
CA MET A 293 17.01 -10.91 41.17
C MET A 293 18.23 -9.98 41.18
N HIS A 294 19.35 -10.40 41.79
CA HIS A 294 20.57 -9.58 41.81
C HIS A 294 21.01 -9.18 40.41
N ARG A 295 20.97 -10.11 39.44
CA ARG A 295 21.30 -9.81 38.03
C ARG A 295 20.43 -8.73 37.41
N ALA A 296 19.14 -8.68 37.77
CA ALA A 296 18.23 -7.64 37.30
C ALA A 296 18.60 -6.26 37.86
N TYR A 297 19.06 -6.19 39.12
CA TYR A 297 19.52 -4.97 39.78
C TYR A 297 20.94 -4.54 39.39
N LEU A 298 21.75 -5.41 38.78
CA LEU A 298 23.11 -5.05 38.36
C LEU A 298 23.09 -3.95 37.29
N GLY A 299 23.68 -2.79 37.59
CA GLY A 299 23.94 -1.70 36.63
C GLY A 299 22.75 -0.78 36.33
N ILE A 300 21.71 -0.79 37.19
CA ILE A 300 20.56 0.13 37.13
C ILE A 300 20.58 1.07 38.34
N ASP A 301 19.96 2.25 38.22
CA ASP A 301 19.83 3.24 39.30
C ASP A 301 18.59 2.96 40.16
N SER A 302 18.56 1.79 40.79
CA SER A 302 17.50 1.35 41.71
C SER A 302 18.02 0.21 42.57
N GLU A 303 17.58 0.14 43.82
CA GLU A 303 17.89 -0.96 44.74
C GLU A 303 16.64 -1.75 45.14
N PRO A 304 16.76 -3.00 45.65
CA PRO A 304 15.61 -3.75 46.19
C PRO A 304 14.84 -2.97 47.26
N ASN A 305 15.54 -2.10 47.99
CA ASN A 305 14.97 -1.19 48.97
C ASN A 305 14.23 0.01 48.38
N ASP A 306 14.08 0.15 47.05
CA ASP A 306 13.26 1.16 46.38
C ASP A 306 11.90 0.61 45.91
N VAL A 307 11.71 -0.70 45.93
CA VAL A 307 10.52 -1.38 45.39
C VAL A 307 9.25 -1.07 46.19
N ASP A 308 8.19 -0.70 45.50
CA ASP A 308 6.89 -0.39 46.07
C ASP A 308 5.91 -1.57 46.02
N TYR A 309 6.09 -2.47 45.04
CA TYR A 309 5.26 -3.68 44.87
C TYR A 309 6.08 -4.86 44.30
N ILE A 310 5.81 -6.06 44.79
CA ILE A 310 6.40 -7.32 44.32
C ILE A 310 5.31 -8.21 43.72
N GLU A 311 5.42 -8.51 42.44
CA GLU A 311 4.57 -9.46 41.72
C GLU A 311 5.30 -10.80 41.63
N ILE A 312 4.73 -11.85 42.25
CA ILE A 312 5.33 -13.19 42.31
C ILE A 312 4.66 -14.16 41.32
N HIS A 313 5.40 -15.22 40.97
CA HIS A 313 4.96 -16.25 40.03
C HIS A 313 3.68 -17.00 40.45
N GLY A 314 3.51 -17.28 41.74
CA GLY A 314 2.25 -17.78 42.30
C GLY A 314 1.94 -19.27 42.15
N VAL A 315 2.91 -20.12 41.77
CA VAL A 315 2.71 -21.59 41.67
C VAL A 315 3.70 -22.36 42.53
N GLY A 316 3.18 -23.20 43.44
CA GLY A 316 3.87 -24.35 44.02
C GLY A 316 5.27 -24.11 44.57
N ALA A 317 5.40 -23.36 45.68
CA ALA A 317 6.45 -23.49 46.71
C ALA A 317 6.33 -22.37 47.76
N PHE A 318 5.20 -22.31 48.47
CA PHE A 318 4.97 -21.29 49.53
C PHE A 318 5.73 -21.58 50.83
N ALA A 319 6.36 -22.75 50.93
CA ALA A 319 7.07 -23.16 52.14
C ALA A 319 8.40 -22.42 52.37
N ASP A 320 8.93 -21.65 51.40
CA ASP A 320 10.32 -21.15 51.45
C ASP A 320 10.55 -19.70 50.95
N ASP A 321 9.54 -18.82 50.99
CA ASP A 321 9.67 -17.42 50.53
C ASP A 321 10.32 -16.46 51.55
N SER A 322 11.06 -17.01 52.52
CA SER A 322 11.90 -16.24 53.44
C SER A 322 12.96 -15.39 52.73
N TRP A 323 13.34 -15.76 51.49
CA TRP A 323 14.29 -15.01 50.70
C TRP A 323 13.75 -13.62 50.27
N ILE A 324 12.44 -13.48 50.01
CA ILE A 324 11.86 -12.19 49.59
C ILE A 324 11.99 -11.18 50.72
N SER A 325 11.58 -11.56 51.94
CA SER A 325 11.68 -10.69 53.11
C SER A 325 13.12 -10.40 53.53
N GLN A 326 14.08 -11.28 53.22
CA GLN A 326 15.51 -11.05 53.49
C GLN A 326 16.18 -10.09 52.49
N ASN A 327 15.76 -10.08 51.22
CA ASN A 327 16.48 -9.36 50.17
C ASN A 327 15.81 -8.04 49.74
N PHE A 328 14.49 -7.96 49.81
CA PHE A 328 13.75 -6.68 49.72
C PHE A 328 13.54 -6.04 51.10
N GLY A 329 14.06 -6.70 52.15
CA GLY A 329 13.82 -6.46 53.56
C GLY A 329 14.05 -5.02 53.99
N ARG A 330 12.94 -4.32 54.24
CA ARG A 330 12.87 -2.97 54.82
C ARG A 330 12.40 -3.03 56.27
N ASP A 331 12.62 -1.93 57.01
CA ASP A 331 12.04 -1.66 58.34
C ASP A 331 10.50 -1.54 58.34
N ARG A 332 9.85 -1.54 57.17
CA ARG A 332 8.40 -1.31 56.98
C ARG A 332 7.83 -2.21 55.89
N GLU A 333 6.52 -2.43 55.98
CA GLU A 333 5.75 -3.35 55.16
C GLU A 333 5.91 -3.13 53.64
N VAL A 334 6.17 -4.20 52.89
CA VAL A 334 6.23 -4.23 51.41
C VAL A 334 4.98 -4.93 50.85
N LEU A 335 4.43 -4.38 49.77
CA LEU A 335 3.23 -4.94 49.14
C LEU A 335 3.59 -6.05 48.16
N ILE A 336 2.87 -7.17 48.25
CA ILE A 336 3.11 -8.37 47.46
C ILE A 336 1.81 -8.91 46.90
N GLY A 337 1.85 -9.49 45.71
CA GLY A 337 0.72 -10.24 45.17
C GLY A 337 1.06 -11.03 43.94
N SER A 338 0.05 -11.64 43.35
CA SER A 338 0.19 -12.43 42.12
C SER A 338 -1.11 -12.42 41.34
N VAL A 339 -1.01 -12.23 40.03
CA VAL A 339 -2.14 -12.33 39.11
C VAL A 339 -2.65 -13.77 38.95
N ALA A 340 -1.83 -14.77 39.30
CA ALA A 340 -2.22 -16.17 39.22
C ALA A 340 -3.51 -16.43 40.02
N GLY A 341 -3.72 -15.74 41.14
CA GLY A 341 -4.96 -15.84 41.92
C GLY A 341 -6.23 -15.50 41.13
N ASN A 342 -6.15 -14.62 40.14
CA ASN A 342 -7.27 -14.22 39.30
C ASN A 342 -7.53 -15.18 38.13
N MET A 343 -6.50 -15.80 37.55
CA MET A 343 -6.60 -16.46 36.23
C MET A 343 -5.86 -17.81 36.12
N GLY A 344 -5.32 -18.34 37.21
CA GLY A 344 -4.50 -19.54 37.14
C GLY A 344 -3.10 -19.29 36.55
N HIS A 345 -2.43 -20.40 36.24
CA HIS A 345 -1.12 -20.40 35.62
C HIS A 345 -1.24 -20.48 34.10
N LEU A 346 -0.96 -19.37 33.41
CA LEU A 346 -1.05 -19.24 31.95
C LEU A 346 0.22 -19.77 31.24
N GLY A 347 0.82 -20.83 31.79
CA GLY A 347 1.99 -21.49 31.24
C GLY A 347 3.12 -20.53 30.87
N ASN A 348 3.53 -20.57 29.59
CA ASN A 348 4.62 -19.77 29.03
C ASN A 348 4.29 -18.26 28.90
N VAL A 349 3.04 -17.83 29.10
CA VAL A 349 2.57 -16.43 29.05
C VAL A 349 2.46 -15.77 30.42
N SER A 350 2.51 -16.56 31.51
CA SER A 350 2.25 -16.08 32.88
C SER A 350 2.99 -14.79 33.26
N PHE A 351 4.26 -14.66 32.86
CA PHE A 351 5.03 -13.44 33.13
C PHE A 351 4.49 -12.20 32.41
N LEU A 352 4.04 -12.30 31.16
CA LEU A 352 3.47 -11.15 30.44
C LEU A 352 2.14 -10.68 31.07
N VAL A 353 1.38 -11.58 31.69
CA VAL A 353 0.16 -11.21 32.42
C VAL A 353 0.51 -10.37 33.65
N SER A 354 1.52 -10.80 34.40
CA SER A 354 2.11 -10.03 35.51
C SER A 354 2.69 -8.69 35.04
N LEU A 355 3.30 -8.65 33.86
CA LEU A 355 3.80 -7.41 33.24
C LEU A 355 2.66 -6.44 32.94
N CYS A 356 1.57 -6.90 32.32
CA CYS A 356 0.38 -6.09 32.05
C CYS A 356 -0.27 -5.58 33.34
N LYS A 357 -0.34 -6.41 34.39
CA LYS A 357 -0.80 -5.98 35.73
C LYS A 357 0.11 -4.89 36.31
N ALA A 358 1.43 -4.95 36.11
CA ALA A 358 2.33 -3.89 36.55
C ALA A 358 2.13 -2.58 35.76
N CYS A 359 1.95 -2.67 34.44
CA CYS A 359 1.61 -1.52 33.59
C CYS A 359 0.32 -0.83 34.06
N SER A 360 -0.72 -1.60 34.40
CA SER A 360 -1.98 -1.02 34.88
C SER A 360 -1.83 -0.28 36.22
N MET A 361 -0.90 -0.70 37.07
CA MET A 361 -0.59 0.02 38.32
C MET A 361 0.07 1.38 38.05
N PHE A 362 0.92 1.48 37.03
CA PHE A 362 1.52 2.76 36.63
C PHE A 362 0.48 3.71 36.03
N GLU A 363 -0.42 3.17 35.22
CA GLU A 363 -1.49 3.93 34.55
C GLU A 363 -2.54 4.45 35.55
N THR A 364 -3.02 3.58 36.45
CA THR A 364 -4.11 3.91 37.38
C THR A 364 -3.63 4.52 38.70
N GLY A 365 -2.34 4.35 39.05
CA GLY A 365 -1.84 4.67 40.38
C GLY A 365 -2.46 3.81 41.50
N VAL A 366 -3.03 2.65 41.16
CA VAL A 366 -3.72 1.75 42.08
C VAL A 366 -3.19 0.33 41.91
N ILE A 367 -2.91 -0.34 43.02
CA ILE A 367 -2.59 -1.76 43.09
C ILE A 367 -3.91 -2.54 43.13
N PRO A 368 -4.20 -3.38 42.12
CA PRO A 368 -5.39 -4.21 42.12
C PRO A 368 -5.35 -5.26 43.25
N PRO A 369 -6.53 -5.66 43.77
CA PRO A 369 -6.65 -6.77 44.70
C PRO A 369 -6.01 -8.08 44.20
N SER A 370 -5.32 -8.79 45.08
CA SER A 370 -4.90 -10.18 44.83
C SER A 370 -5.95 -11.13 45.44
N VAL A 371 -6.70 -11.80 44.57
CA VAL A 371 -7.76 -12.76 44.96
C VAL A 371 -7.17 -14.16 45.14
N ASN A 372 -7.88 -15.06 45.83
CA ASN A 372 -7.48 -16.45 46.07
C ASN A 372 -6.08 -16.63 46.72
N PHE A 373 -5.54 -15.58 47.34
CA PHE A 373 -4.25 -15.59 48.05
C PHE A 373 -4.44 -16.14 49.48
N PRO A 374 -3.51 -16.94 50.03
CA PRO A 374 -3.73 -17.64 51.29
C PRO A 374 -3.55 -16.66 52.47
N ASN A 375 -4.46 -16.73 53.44
CA ASN A 375 -4.44 -15.84 54.60
C ASN A 375 -3.40 -16.26 55.66
N GLY A 376 -2.63 -15.29 56.19
CA GLY A 376 -1.88 -15.42 57.45
C GLY A 376 -0.44 -15.95 57.40
N ALA A 377 0.11 -16.34 56.24
CA ALA A 377 1.51 -16.80 56.13
C ALA A 377 2.55 -15.65 56.10
N TRP A 378 2.12 -14.44 55.74
CA TRP A 378 2.99 -13.33 55.33
C TRP A 378 3.18 -12.26 56.41
N ASP A 379 2.32 -12.25 57.43
CA ASP A 379 2.35 -11.29 58.55
C ASP A 379 3.67 -11.34 59.33
N LYS A 380 4.35 -12.50 59.32
CA LYS A 380 5.63 -12.71 60.01
C LYS A 380 6.84 -12.18 59.22
N CYS A 381 6.65 -11.77 57.97
CA CYS A 381 7.71 -11.41 57.01
C CYS A 381 7.72 -9.93 56.62
N ASN A 382 6.94 -9.07 57.29
CA ASN A 382 6.76 -7.65 56.94
C ASN A 382 6.26 -7.46 55.49
N LEU A 383 5.41 -8.38 55.02
CA LEU A 383 4.81 -8.39 53.69
C LEU A 383 3.29 -8.30 53.83
N ARG A 384 2.64 -7.50 52.98
CA ARG A 384 1.17 -7.39 52.95
C ARG A 384 0.60 -7.59 51.57
N VAL A 385 -0.47 -8.38 51.52
CA VAL A 385 -1.25 -8.64 50.33
C VAL A 385 -2.38 -7.61 50.24
N PRO A 386 -2.49 -6.86 49.14
CA PRO A 386 -3.62 -5.96 48.92
C PRO A 386 -4.86 -6.78 48.56
N LEU A 387 -5.86 -6.79 49.43
CA LEU A 387 -7.16 -7.45 49.21
C LEU A 387 -8.25 -6.50 48.69
N GLU A 388 -7.94 -5.21 48.66
CA GLU A 388 -8.78 -4.11 48.17
C GLU A 388 -7.93 -3.21 47.26
N PRO A 389 -8.56 -2.47 46.31
CA PRO A 389 -7.85 -1.50 45.50
C PRO A 389 -7.07 -0.52 46.39
N THR A 390 -5.74 -0.51 46.24
CA THR A 390 -4.84 0.22 47.16
C THR A 390 -4.01 1.21 46.37
N HIS A 391 -4.07 2.50 46.68
CA HIS A 391 -3.22 3.51 46.02
C HIS A 391 -1.74 3.17 46.16
N ILE A 392 -1.02 3.15 45.03
CA ILE A 392 0.42 3.00 45.03
C ILE A 392 1.07 4.33 45.39
N LYS A 393 2.02 4.30 46.32
CA LYS A 393 2.79 5.48 46.71
C LYS A 393 4.23 5.21 46.37
N ALA A 394 4.80 6.03 45.49
CA ALA A 394 6.23 5.99 45.20
C ALA A 394 7.01 6.34 46.48
N ARG A 395 7.93 5.48 46.88
CA ARG A 395 8.73 5.68 48.09
C ARG A 395 10.18 6.06 47.80
N SER A 396 10.65 5.77 46.59
CA SER A 396 12.00 6.16 46.18
C SER A 396 12.15 7.69 46.18
N PRO A 397 13.35 8.24 46.44
CA PRO A 397 13.61 9.67 46.34
C PRO A 397 13.30 10.26 44.96
N SER A 398 13.28 9.42 43.93
CA SER A 398 12.94 9.80 42.55
C SER A 398 11.45 10.15 42.38
N GLY A 399 10.59 9.80 43.34
CA GLY A 399 9.15 9.98 43.24
C GLY A 399 8.47 9.04 42.24
N LYS A 400 9.21 8.09 41.64
CA LYS A 400 8.69 7.11 40.70
C LYS A 400 8.38 5.79 41.41
N VAL A 401 7.25 5.20 41.03
CA VAL A 401 6.82 3.89 41.51
C VAL A 401 7.73 2.81 40.93
N THR A 402 8.23 1.90 41.75
CA THR A 402 9.08 0.78 41.31
C THR A 402 8.44 -0.57 41.60
N ILE A 403 8.37 -1.45 40.61
CA ILE A 403 7.75 -2.78 40.70
C ILE A 403 8.77 -3.85 40.36
N SER A 404 8.87 -4.89 41.18
CA SER A 404 9.68 -6.08 40.91
C SER A 404 8.79 -7.27 40.55
N ILE A 405 9.14 -7.99 39.48
CA ILE A 405 8.38 -9.13 38.97
C ILE A 405 9.28 -10.36 38.93
N SER A 406 8.85 -11.46 39.52
CA SER A 406 9.58 -12.73 39.53
C SER A 406 8.85 -13.81 38.71
N SER A 407 9.59 -14.57 37.91
CA SER A 407 9.08 -15.76 37.22
C SER A 407 10.04 -16.94 37.39
N SER A 408 9.51 -18.14 37.56
CA SER A 408 10.31 -19.35 37.80
C SER A 408 9.68 -20.53 37.10
N GLY A 409 10.44 -21.23 36.27
CA GLY A 409 10.00 -22.42 35.55
C GLY A 409 10.20 -23.69 36.35
N VAL A 410 9.33 -24.67 36.16
CA VAL A 410 9.44 -26.01 36.77
C VAL A 410 10.75 -26.70 36.40
N GLY A 411 11.31 -26.43 35.22
CA GLY A 411 12.63 -26.93 34.79
C GLY A 411 13.84 -26.28 35.49
N GLY A 412 13.62 -25.33 36.41
CA GLY A 412 14.69 -24.63 37.14
C GLY A 412 15.24 -23.38 36.45
N THR A 413 14.62 -22.88 35.38
CA THR A 413 14.98 -21.57 34.80
C THR A 413 14.32 -20.45 35.61
N ASN A 414 15.11 -19.51 36.14
CA ASN A 414 14.58 -18.40 36.94
C ASN A 414 14.79 -17.07 36.21
N GLY A 415 13.87 -16.13 36.44
CA GLY A 415 13.94 -14.79 35.88
C GLY A 415 13.37 -13.72 36.81
N HIS A 416 13.90 -12.51 36.68
CA HIS A 416 13.47 -11.35 37.44
C HIS A 416 13.52 -10.07 36.60
N VAL A 417 12.58 -9.16 36.82
CA VAL A 417 12.46 -7.88 36.10
C VAL A 417 12.16 -6.75 37.08
N VAL A 418 12.84 -5.62 36.89
CA VAL A 418 12.64 -4.38 37.65
C VAL A 418 12.07 -3.33 36.72
N MET A 419 10.89 -2.81 37.07
CA MET A 419 10.17 -1.79 36.31
C MET A 419 9.97 -0.52 37.12
N GLN A 420 9.87 0.59 36.43
CA GLN A 420 9.60 1.90 37.04
C GLN A 420 8.59 2.69 36.21
N GLY A 421 7.65 3.33 36.90
CA GLY A 421 6.68 4.23 36.29
C GLY A 421 7.33 5.51 35.78
N ILE A 422 6.64 6.22 34.89
CA ILE A 422 6.98 7.60 34.54
C ILE A 422 6.43 8.55 35.61
N LEU A 423 7.13 9.65 35.90
CA LEU A 423 6.48 10.73 36.63
C LEU A 423 5.35 11.23 35.72
N PRO A 424 4.14 11.48 36.25
CA PRO A 424 3.19 12.30 35.52
C PRO A 424 3.92 13.61 35.27
N GLN A 425 4.32 13.87 34.03
CA GLN A 425 4.64 15.24 33.67
C GLN A 425 3.33 15.98 33.93
N GLY A 426 3.35 16.90 34.89
CA GLY A 426 2.28 17.88 35.00
C GLY A 426 2.26 18.57 33.65
N VAL A 427 1.40 18.09 32.76
CA VAL A 427 1.04 18.83 31.58
C VAL A 427 0.32 20.00 32.21
N ASP A 428 1.00 21.15 32.33
CA ASP A 428 0.28 22.41 32.26
C ASP A 428 -0.61 22.21 31.06
N GLN A 429 -1.92 22.02 31.28
CA GLN A 429 -2.88 22.07 30.21
C GLN A 429 -2.62 23.44 29.61
N MET A 430 -1.82 23.48 28.53
CA MET A 430 -1.74 24.66 27.71
C MET A 430 -3.18 24.88 27.35
N ASP A 431 -3.71 26.00 27.84
CA ASP A 431 -5.02 26.51 27.52
C ASP A 431 -5.00 26.66 25.99
N VAL A 432 -5.32 25.58 25.28
CA VAL A 432 -5.39 25.56 23.83
C VAL A 432 -6.58 26.45 23.55
N GLN A 433 -6.30 27.75 23.36
CA GLN A 433 -7.31 28.71 23.00
C GLN A 433 -8.17 28.07 21.91
N GLU A 434 -9.49 28.02 22.18
CA GLU A 434 -10.57 27.52 21.33
C GLU A 434 -10.56 28.26 19.98
N ALA A 435 -9.57 27.99 19.15
CA ALA A 435 -9.47 28.52 17.83
C ALA A 435 -10.00 27.42 16.91
N VAL A 436 -11.25 27.66 16.49
CA VAL A 436 -12.06 26.81 15.66
C VAL A 436 -11.40 26.72 14.27
N HIS A 437 -10.72 25.61 13.98
CA HIS A 437 -9.87 25.42 12.79
C HIS A 437 -10.19 24.15 12.00
N SER A 438 -9.71 24.07 10.75
CA SER A 438 -9.81 22.83 9.97
C SER A 438 -8.88 21.75 10.53
N THR A 439 -9.31 20.49 10.47
CA THR A 439 -8.55 19.34 10.97
C THR A 439 -8.43 18.26 9.89
N LEU A 440 -7.24 17.66 9.78
CA LEU A 440 -6.99 16.49 8.93
C LEU A 440 -7.24 15.20 9.71
N LEU A 441 -8.20 14.39 9.26
CA LEU A 441 -8.42 13.04 9.76
C LEU A 441 -7.88 12.04 8.74
N VAL A 442 -7.26 10.97 9.22
CA VAL A 442 -6.71 9.91 8.40
C VAL A 442 -7.21 8.56 8.89
N ALA A 443 -7.62 7.71 7.96
CA ALA A 443 -8.04 6.36 8.22
C ALA A 443 -7.08 5.39 7.54
N GLY A 444 -6.84 4.24 8.14
CA GLY A 444 -6.06 3.20 7.49
C GLY A 444 -6.39 1.81 8.00
N GLY A 445 -6.12 0.85 7.13
CA GLY A 445 -6.24 -0.58 7.39
C GLY A 445 -5.26 -1.38 6.53
N LEU A 446 -5.17 -2.68 6.78
CA LEU A 446 -4.38 -3.59 5.95
C LEU A 446 -5.10 -3.98 4.66
N THR A 447 -6.41 -3.71 4.59
CA THR A 447 -7.26 -3.92 3.42
C THR A 447 -8.09 -2.65 3.14
N PRO A 448 -8.67 -2.53 1.93
CA PRO A 448 -9.63 -1.47 1.65
C PRO A 448 -10.83 -1.50 2.61
N ARG A 449 -11.25 -2.68 3.05
CA ARG A 449 -12.39 -2.88 3.97
C ARG A 449 -12.10 -2.28 5.32
N SER A 450 -10.98 -2.67 5.93
CA SER A 450 -10.60 -2.18 7.25
C SER A 450 -10.31 -0.69 7.22
N ALA A 451 -9.70 -0.17 6.14
CA ALA A 451 -9.53 1.27 5.95
C ALA A 451 -10.88 2.02 5.88
N SER A 452 -11.87 1.50 5.15
CA SER A 452 -13.21 2.08 5.06
C SER A 452 -13.98 1.98 6.39
N ALA A 453 -13.88 0.84 7.09
CA ALA A 453 -14.52 0.67 8.40
C ALA A 453 -13.93 1.62 9.45
N VAL A 454 -12.62 1.83 9.45
CA VAL A 454 -11.97 2.85 10.29
C VAL A 454 -12.43 4.25 9.90
N ALA A 455 -12.57 4.57 8.62
CA ALA A 455 -13.10 5.87 8.18
C ALA A 455 -14.53 6.11 8.69
N ALA A 456 -15.43 5.11 8.57
CA ALA A 456 -16.79 5.20 9.08
C ALA A 456 -16.84 5.36 10.62
N ASN A 457 -15.95 4.68 11.34
CA ASN A 457 -15.83 4.88 12.79
C ASN A 457 -15.36 6.31 13.13
N LEU A 458 -14.42 6.85 12.35
CA LEU A 458 -13.94 8.22 12.54
C LEU A 458 -15.01 9.26 12.21
N ASP A 459 -15.94 8.99 11.30
CA ASP A 459 -17.09 9.86 11.08
C ASP A 459 -17.91 10.00 12.37
N CYS A 460 -18.27 8.88 13.02
CA CYS A 460 -19.00 8.90 14.29
C CYS A 460 -18.21 9.55 15.44
N LEU A 461 -16.90 9.27 15.53
CA LEU A 461 -16.05 9.84 16.57
C LEU A 461 -15.81 11.33 16.38
N SER A 462 -15.78 11.81 15.14
CA SER A 462 -15.58 13.23 14.85
C SER A 462 -16.71 14.10 15.41
N ASP A 463 -17.93 13.56 15.45
CA ASP A 463 -19.08 14.20 16.11
C ASP A 463 -19.01 14.08 17.64
N ALA A 464 -18.68 12.88 18.15
CA ALA A 464 -18.60 12.64 19.60
C ALA A 464 -17.48 13.43 20.29
N PHE A 465 -16.39 13.69 19.58
CA PHE A 465 -15.19 14.38 20.05
C PHE A 465 -14.91 15.66 19.26
N ALA A 466 -15.96 16.41 18.89
CA ALA A 466 -15.85 17.64 18.10
C ALA A 466 -14.85 18.66 18.70
N ASP A 467 -14.79 18.77 20.03
CA ASP A 467 -13.89 19.68 20.75
C ASP A 467 -12.46 19.12 20.91
N GLN A 468 -12.23 17.86 20.53
CA GLN A 468 -10.93 17.17 20.65
C GLN A 468 -10.45 16.60 19.30
N LEU A 469 -10.94 17.14 18.17
CA LEU A 469 -10.57 16.68 16.82
C LEU A 469 -9.05 16.72 16.56
N ALA A 470 -8.35 17.70 17.12
CA ALA A 470 -6.90 17.80 17.03
C ALA A 470 -6.20 16.60 17.70
N ALA A 471 -6.65 16.18 18.88
CA ALA A 471 -6.12 15.00 19.56
C ALA A 471 -6.47 13.70 18.80
N LEU A 472 -7.70 13.59 18.29
CA LEU A 472 -8.12 12.47 17.44
C LEU A 472 -7.24 12.36 16.18
N SER A 473 -7.01 13.49 15.50
CA SER A 473 -6.12 13.59 14.33
C SER A 473 -4.71 13.08 14.64
N THR A 474 -4.14 13.45 15.79
CA THR A 474 -2.83 12.98 16.22
C THR A 474 -2.78 11.46 16.43
N ILE A 475 -3.78 10.89 17.11
CA ILE A 475 -3.85 9.43 17.34
C ILE A 475 -3.94 8.69 15.99
N CYS A 476 -4.83 9.13 15.10
CA CYS A 476 -5.02 8.55 13.78
C CYS A 476 -3.76 8.68 12.91
N GLY A 477 -3.13 9.85 12.92
CA GLY A 477 -1.90 10.14 12.19
C GLY A 477 -0.73 9.25 12.57
N ARG A 478 -0.67 8.78 13.83
CA ARG A 478 0.32 7.79 14.27
C ARG A 478 -0.02 6.39 13.76
N ARG A 479 -1.26 5.93 13.96
CA ARG A 479 -1.70 4.57 13.58
C ARG A 479 -1.64 4.32 12.08
N VAL A 480 -1.96 5.32 11.25
CA VAL A 480 -1.99 5.16 9.79
C VAL A 480 -0.63 4.84 9.18
N ARG A 481 0.48 5.19 9.84
CA ARG A 481 1.86 4.95 9.36
C ARG A 481 2.16 3.48 9.09
N GLN A 482 1.39 2.61 9.74
CA GLN A 482 1.52 1.16 9.70
C GLN A 482 0.66 0.51 8.61
N MET A 483 -0.28 1.27 8.05
CA MET A 483 -1.36 0.73 7.23
C MET A 483 -0.99 0.77 5.74
N THR A 484 -1.36 -0.28 5.03
CA THR A 484 -1.13 -0.48 3.59
C THR A 484 -2.23 0.12 2.74
N TRP A 485 -3.41 0.40 3.31
CA TRP A 485 -4.49 1.15 2.68
C TRP A 485 -4.82 2.36 3.52
N ARG A 486 -4.91 3.53 2.87
CA ARG A 486 -5.07 4.81 3.56
C ARG A 486 -6.13 5.68 2.90
N SER A 487 -6.88 6.38 3.72
CA SER A 487 -7.85 7.40 3.33
C SER A 487 -7.67 8.63 4.20
N TYR A 488 -8.15 9.78 3.73
CA TYR A 488 -8.12 11.01 4.49
C TYR A 488 -9.40 11.82 4.29
N ALA A 489 -9.74 12.62 5.29
CA ALA A 489 -10.78 13.63 5.25
C ALA A 489 -10.25 14.94 5.83
N VAL A 490 -10.75 16.06 5.33
CA VAL A 490 -10.56 17.36 5.97
C VAL A 490 -11.91 17.81 6.48
N THR A 491 -12.00 18.01 7.79
CA THR A 491 -13.17 18.61 8.43
C THR A 491 -12.87 20.08 8.76
N HIS A 492 -13.90 20.91 8.75
CA HIS A 492 -13.79 22.31 9.11
C HIS A 492 -14.98 22.72 9.97
N PRO A 493 -14.86 23.82 10.71
CA PRO A 493 -15.93 24.30 11.57
C PRO A 493 -17.27 24.46 10.86
N GLY A 494 -18.34 23.90 11.45
CA GLY A 494 -19.68 23.90 10.88
C GLY A 494 -19.93 22.81 9.84
N GLN A 495 -18.93 22.01 9.46
CA GLN A 495 -19.12 20.78 8.70
C GLN A 495 -19.57 19.66 9.64
N LYS A 496 -20.75 19.09 9.38
CA LYS A 496 -21.31 18.04 10.25
C LYS A 496 -20.65 16.67 10.10
N ILE A 497 -20.19 16.30 8.91
CA ILE A 497 -19.66 14.96 8.67
C ILE A 497 -18.41 15.07 7.78
N PRO A 498 -17.25 14.52 8.18
CA PRO A 498 -16.09 14.44 7.32
C PRO A 498 -16.41 13.63 6.06
N ARG A 499 -15.73 13.92 4.95
CA ARG A 499 -15.85 13.10 3.74
C ARG A 499 -14.50 12.49 3.44
N PHE A 500 -14.37 11.21 3.77
CA PHE A 500 -13.17 10.45 3.49
C PHE A 500 -13.01 10.17 2.00
N SER A 501 -11.78 10.21 1.51
CA SER A 501 -11.43 9.75 0.17
C SER A 501 -11.63 8.24 0.05
N SER A 502 -11.66 7.69 -1.17
CA SER A 502 -11.51 6.24 -1.33
C SER A 502 -10.15 5.79 -0.78
N PRO A 503 -10.06 4.61 -0.13
CA PRO A 503 -8.78 4.05 0.29
C PRO A 503 -7.82 3.87 -0.90
N VAL A 504 -6.56 4.25 -0.68
CA VAL A 504 -5.46 4.15 -1.64
C VAL A 504 -4.41 3.19 -1.08
N PHE A 505 -3.93 2.30 -1.94
CA PHE A 505 -2.85 1.38 -1.58
C PHE A 505 -1.52 2.12 -1.48
N VAL A 506 -0.77 1.81 -0.44
CA VAL A 506 0.56 2.36 -0.16
C VAL A 506 1.61 1.44 -0.76
N PRO A 507 2.46 1.94 -1.68
CA PRO A 507 3.56 1.15 -2.22
C PRO A 507 4.54 0.70 -1.12
N HIS A 508 5.07 -0.53 -1.24
CA HIS A 508 6.08 -1.05 -0.31
C HIS A 508 7.41 -0.27 -0.36
N VAL A 509 7.73 0.32 -1.51
CA VAL A 509 8.95 1.12 -1.71
C VAL A 509 8.60 2.61 -1.60
N ARG A 510 9.33 3.33 -0.75
CA ARG A 510 9.24 4.78 -0.64
C ARG A 510 9.54 5.41 -2.00
N GLN A 511 8.59 6.18 -2.50
CA GLN A 511 8.78 6.95 -3.73
C GLN A 511 9.59 8.24 -3.44
N PRO A 512 10.45 8.70 -4.37
CA PRO A 512 11.12 9.98 -4.24
C PRO A 512 10.12 11.15 -4.23
N MET A 513 10.38 12.14 -3.38
CA MET A 513 9.59 13.37 -3.31
C MET A 513 10.35 14.53 -3.96
N VAL A 514 9.75 15.14 -4.97
CA VAL A 514 10.30 16.27 -5.73
C VAL A 514 9.56 17.54 -5.33
N PHE A 515 10.29 18.56 -4.87
CA PHE A 515 9.71 19.88 -4.63
C PHE A 515 9.94 20.78 -5.85
N VAL A 516 8.85 21.32 -6.37
CA VAL A 516 8.82 22.12 -7.60
C VAL A 516 8.46 23.56 -7.27
N PHE A 517 9.35 24.50 -7.58
CA PHE A 517 9.15 25.93 -7.32
C PHE A 517 8.77 26.66 -8.62
N PRO A 518 7.50 27.06 -8.80
CA PRO A 518 7.10 27.79 -10.00
C PRO A 518 7.62 29.23 -10.04
N GLY A 519 7.68 29.79 -11.25
CA GLY A 519 8.03 31.20 -11.47
C GLY A 519 6.85 32.16 -11.26
N GLN A 520 6.85 33.27 -12.00
CA GLN A 520 5.75 34.26 -11.95
C GLN A 520 4.43 33.72 -12.53
N GLY A 521 3.30 34.21 -12.00
CA GLY A 521 1.94 33.87 -12.44
C GLY A 521 0.96 33.52 -11.31
N PRO A 522 1.35 32.66 -10.35
CA PRO A 522 0.48 32.22 -9.24
C PRO A 522 0.07 33.32 -8.24
N GLN A 523 0.81 34.44 -8.19
CA GLN A 523 0.62 35.48 -7.18
C GLN A 523 -0.78 36.08 -7.20
N HIS A 524 -1.32 36.34 -6.01
CA HIS A 524 -2.58 37.05 -5.81
C HIS A 524 -2.65 37.63 -4.39
N ILE A 525 -3.47 38.65 -4.19
CA ILE A 525 -3.47 39.45 -2.95
C ILE A 525 -3.86 38.64 -1.70
N ASN A 526 -4.68 37.61 -1.89
CA ASN A 526 -5.19 36.81 -0.78
C ASN A 526 -4.29 35.64 -0.37
N MET A 527 -3.15 35.43 -1.04
CA MET A 527 -2.33 34.25 -0.82
C MET A 527 -1.72 34.21 0.60
N GLY A 528 -1.91 33.10 1.29
CA GLY A 528 -1.20 32.74 2.51
C GLY A 528 -1.72 33.42 3.78
N ARG A 529 -2.83 34.15 3.71
CA ARG A 529 -3.36 34.90 4.86
C ARG A 529 -3.84 33.98 5.98
N GLN A 530 -4.60 32.94 5.66
CA GLN A 530 -5.12 32.02 6.68
C GLN A 530 -3.96 31.20 7.28
N LEU A 531 -3.00 30.81 6.45
CA LEU A 531 -1.79 30.13 6.93
C LEU A 531 -0.93 31.03 7.83
N PHE A 532 -0.85 32.33 7.54
CA PHE A 532 -0.17 33.32 8.38
C PHE A 532 -0.82 33.48 9.76
N HIS A 533 -2.15 33.45 9.84
CA HIS A 533 -2.83 33.49 11.13
C HIS A 533 -2.73 32.17 11.90
N ARG A 534 -2.81 31.03 11.21
CA ARG A 534 -2.84 29.69 11.84
C ARG A 534 -1.47 29.16 12.28
N TYR A 535 -0.47 29.20 11.40
CA TYR A 535 0.79 28.46 11.60
C TYR A 535 1.94 29.40 11.95
N THR A 536 2.45 29.30 13.18
CA THR A 536 3.55 30.15 13.69
C THR A 536 4.81 30.10 12.83
N VAL A 537 5.23 28.91 12.36
CA VAL A 537 6.41 28.77 11.48
C VAL A 537 6.26 29.56 10.17
N PHE A 538 5.08 29.48 9.56
CA PHE A 538 4.77 30.22 8.34
C PHE A 538 4.79 31.73 8.60
N ARG A 539 4.11 32.17 9.67
CA ARG A 539 4.05 33.58 10.08
C ARG A 539 5.43 34.17 10.35
N ASP A 540 6.22 33.51 11.18
CA ASP A 540 7.54 33.97 11.60
C ASP A 540 8.48 34.08 10.39
N THR A 541 8.38 33.13 9.46
CA THR A 541 9.15 33.17 8.21
C THR A 541 8.75 34.37 7.34
N ILE A 542 7.45 34.64 7.19
CA ILE A 542 6.96 35.81 6.45
C ILE A 542 7.45 37.12 7.11
N LEU A 543 7.37 37.23 8.44
CA LEU A 543 7.83 38.41 9.17
C LEU A 543 9.35 38.60 9.09
N GLU A 544 10.13 37.52 9.13
CA GLU A 544 11.57 37.53 8.92
C GLU A 544 11.93 38.08 7.53
N LEU A 545 11.23 37.62 6.48
CA LEU A 545 11.47 38.05 5.10
C LEU A 545 10.95 39.46 4.82
N ASP A 546 9.86 39.89 5.46
CA ASP A 546 9.39 41.28 5.40
C ASP A 546 10.37 42.25 6.08
N ALA A 547 10.99 41.84 7.19
CA ALA A 547 12.07 42.59 7.80
C ALA A 547 13.27 42.73 6.85
N CYS A 548 13.65 41.66 6.16
CA CYS A 548 14.68 41.74 5.11
C CYS A 548 14.28 42.68 3.96
N TYR A 549 13.01 42.66 3.53
CA TYR A 549 12.50 43.58 2.52
C TYR A 549 12.58 45.04 2.98
N ARG A 550 12.23 45.30 4.25
CA ARG A 550 12.31 46.61 4.86
C ARG A 550 13.74 47.11 4.98
N ASP A 551 14.68 46.26 5.38
CA ASP A 551 16.11 46.61 5.43
C ASP A 551 16.63 47.05 4.06
N ALA A 552 16.19 46.39 2.98
CA ALA A 552 16.65 46.64 1.62
C ALA A 552 15.92 47.80 0.91
N THR A 553 14.66 48.06 1.24
CA THR A 553 13.80 49.02 0.50
C THR A 553 13.33 50.22 1.31
N GLY A 554 13.49 50.17 2.65
CA GLY A 554 12.99 51.18 3.58
C GLY A 554 11.50 51.05 3.94
N MET A 555 10.77 50.09 3.39
CA MET A 555 9.34 49.88 3.64
C MET A 555 9.01 48.41 3.90
N SER A 556 7.98 48.13 4.68
CA SER A 556 7.42 46.78 4.82
C SER A 556 6.53 46.48 3.61
N LEU A 557 6.73 45.33 2.97
CA LEU A 557 5.89 44.88 1.85
C LEU A 557 4.46 44.63 2.34
N ILE A 558 4.32 44.01 3.52
CA ILE A 558 3.02 43.76 4.17
C ILE A 558 2.27 45.08 4.38
N GLN A 559 2.91 46.09 4.99
CA GLN A 559 2.26 47.39 5.22
C GLN A 559 1.99 48.16 3.92
N GLN A 560 2.87 48.03 2.93
CA GLN A 560 2.75 48.74 1.67
C GLN A 560 1.54 48.25 0.86
N VAL A 561 1.39 46.94 0.70
CA VAL A 561 0.41 46.35 -0.24
C VAL A 561 -0.66 45.47 0.41
N GLY A 562 -0.60 45.24 1.73
CA GLY A 562 -1.59 44.45 2.47
C GLY A 562 -1.49 42.94 2.21
N LEU A 563 -0.30 42.45 1.84
CA LEU A 563 -0.08 41.03 1.56
C LEU A 563 0.04 40.23 2.86
N PHE A 564 -0.47 38.99 2.90
CA PHE A 564 -0.47 38.05 4.03
C PHE A 564 -1.28 38.44 5.28
N ASP A 565 -1.49 39.73 5.57
CA ASP A 565 -2.15 40.19 6.80
C ASP A 565 -3.29 41.19 6.50
N ASP A 566 -4.24 41.34 7.43
CA ASP A 566 -5.43 42.21 7.37
C ASP A 566 -5.14 43.72 7.57
N VAL A 567 -3.89 44.13 7.35
CA VAL A 567 -3.47 45.53 7.45
C VAL A 567 -4.02 46.34 6.28
N HIS A 568 -4.53 47.54 6.57
CA HIS A 568 -4.94 48.48 5.53
C HIS A 568 -3.71 48.89 4.69
N PRO A 569 -3.68 48.62 3.37
CA PRO A 569 -2.51 48.90 2.55
C PRO A 569 -2.30 50.40 2.39
N LEU A 570 -1.03 50.83 2.39
CA LEU A 570 -0.64 52.20 2.02
C LEU A 570 -0.79 52.46 0.51
N GLN A 571 -0.73 51.41 -0.31
CA GLN A 571 -0.85 51.46 -1.76
C GLN A 571 -1.74 50.33 -2.29
N VAL A 572 -2.73 50.68 -3.12
CA VAL A 572 -3.55 49.69 -3.83
C VAL A 572 -2.78 49.13 -5.02
N LEU A 573 -2.68 47.80 -5.11
CA LEU A 573 -1.99 47.14 -6.23
C LEU A 573 -2.82 47.21 -7.53
N PRO A 574 -2.19 47.49 -8.68
CA PRO A 574 -2.84 47.40 -9.99
C PRO A 574 -3.20 45.94 -10.34
N ALA A 575 -4.00 45.75 -11.40
CA ALA A 575 -4.40 44.41 -11.87
C ALA A 575 -3.21 43.55 -12.34
N ILE A 576 -2.18 44.18 -12.92
CA ILE A 576 -0.88 43.56 -13.24
C ILE A 576 0.14 44.15 -12.29
N TRP A 577 0.68 43.32 -11.40
CA TRP A 577 1.63 43.75 -10.38
C TRP A 577 2.97 44.15 -11.00
N PRO A 578 3.68 45.14 -10.42
CA PRO A 578 5.06 45.44 -10.83
C PRO A 578 6.01 44.32 -10.39
N SER A 579 7.07 44.10 -11.16
CA SER A 579 8.14 43.12 -10.87
C SER A 579 8.80 43.31 -9.52
N SER A 580 8.97 44.55 -9.09
CA SER A 580 9.47 44.92 -7.75
C SER A 580 8.61 44.41 -6.59
N ILE A 581 7.39 43.94 -6.87
CA ILE A 581 6.48 43.30 -5.91
C ILE A 581 6.34 41.80 -6.19
N ILE A 582 6.22 41.38 -7.46
CA ILE A 582 6.03 39.96 -7.83
C ILE A 582 7.16 39.07 -7.28
N PHE A 583 8.42 39.38 -7.58
CA PHE A 583 9.52 38.48 -7.21
C PHE A 583 9.71 38.36 -5.70
N PRO A 584 9.74 39.45 -4.92
CA PRO A 584 9.77 39.38 -3.46
C PRO A 584 8.57 38.63 -2.88
N ALA A 585 7.34 38.91 -3.34
CA ALA A 585 6.14 38.25 -2.85
C ALA A 585 6.15 36.74 -3.11
N MET A 586 6.60 36.31 -4.30
CA MET A 586 6.74 34.90 -4.65
C MET A 586 7.83 34.20 -3.83
N ALA A 587 8.99 34.84 -3.62
CA ALA A 587 10.03 34.29 -2.75
C ALA A 587 9.53 34.12 -1.30
N MET A 588 8.81 35.12 -0.77
CA MET A 588 8.23 35.07 0.58
C MET A 588 7.29 33.89 0.77
N ILE A 589 6.29 33.73 -0.11
CA ILE A 589 5.32 32.64 0.02
C ILE A 589 5.95 31.27 -0.17
N GLN A 590 6.86 31.12 -1.14
CA GLN A 590 7.49 29.82 -1.42
C GLN A 590 8.45 29.38 -0.30
N ILE A 591 9.21 30.31 0.28
CA ILE A 591 10.07 30.02 1.43
C ILE A 591 9.23 29.68 2.67
N ALA A 592 8.15 30.43 2.93
CA ALA A 592 7.27 30.16 4.06
C ALA A 592 6.52 28.82 3.95
N LEU A 593 6.05 28.45 2.75
CA LEU A 593 5.46 27.13 2.48
C LEU A 593 6.50 26.02 2.65
N TYR A 594 7.72 26.21 2.15
CA TYR A 594 8.80 25.23 2.32
C TYR A 594 9.15 25.02 3.81
N ASP A 595 9.31 26.10 4.58
CA ASP A 595 9.62 26.02 6.01
C ASP A 595 8.49 25.34 6.79
N LEU A 596 7.22 25.62 6.45
CA LEU A 596 6.06 24.95 7.04
C LEU A 596 6.00 23.45 6.70
N LEU A 597 6.21 23.07 5.44
CA LEU A 597 6.24 21.66 5.05
C LEU A 597 7.38 20.91 5.76
N ARG A 598 8.57 21.55 5.84
CA ARG A 598 9.73 21.01 6.53
C ARG A 598 9.52 20.87 8.03
N SER A 599 8.87 21.84 8.68
CA SER A 599 8.59 21.76 10.13
C SER A 599 7.63 20.62 10.46
N LEU A 600 6.76 20.23 9.51
CA LEU A 600 5.90 19.05 9.62
C LEU A 600 6.60 17.75 9.25
N GLY A 601 7.91 17.75 9.02
CA GLY A 601 8.72 16.57 8.75
C GLY A 601 8.82 16.17 7.27
N LEU A 602 8.21 16.90 6.33
CA LEU A 602 8.38 16.62 4.90
C LEU A 602 9.77 17.01 4.40
N ARG A 603 10.37 16.12 3.61
CA ARG A 603 11.70 16.31 3.03
C ARG A 603 11.66 15.94 1.56
N ALA A 604 12.14 16.83 0.72
CA ALA A 604 12.36 16.55 -0.69
C ALA A 604 13.66 15.75 -0.88
N ASP A 605 13.63 14.80 -1.80
CA ASP A 605 14.82 14.12 -2.31
C ASP A 605 15.42 14.89 -3.49
N VAL A 606 14.59 15.66 -4.21
CA VAL A 606 14.99 16.45 -5.38
C VAL A 606 14.30 17.81 -5.40
N PHE A 607 15.01 18.84 -5.85
CA PHE A 607 14.47 20.18 -6.10
C PHE A 607 14.54 20.55 -7.58
N VAL A 608 13.55 21.31 -8.06
CA VAL A 608 13.59 21.98 -9.36
C VAL A 608 12.80 23.29 -9.30
N GLY A 609 13.28 24.34 -9.95
CA GLY A 609 12.63 25.65 -9.99
C GLY A 609 12.43 26.13 -11.42
N HIS A 610 11.28 26.72 -11.72
CA HIS A 610 10.97 27.33 -13.02
C HIS A 610 11.27 28.83 -12.96
N SER A 611 12.23 29.31 -13.76
CA SER A 611 12.59 30.74 -13.82
C SER A 611 12.89 31.30 -12.41
N ALA A 612 12.15 32.33 -11.98
CA ALA A 612 12.27 32.96 -10.67
C ALA A 612 12.03 32.02 -9.47
N GLY A 613 11.41 30.85 -9.67
CA GLY A 613 11.30 29.83 -8.63
C GLY A 613 12.65 29.25 -8.21
N GLU A 614 13.71 29.41 -9.02
CA GLU A 614 15.06 29.02 -8.63
C GLU A 614 15.69 29.93 -7.56
N THR A 615 15.14 31.14 -7.35
CA THR A 615 15.60 32.04 -6.29
C THR A 615 15.31 31.48 -4.88
N PRO A 616 14.07 31.11 -4.51
CA PRO A 616 13.80 30.44 -3.23
C PRO A 616 14.40 29.02 -3.15
N MET A 617 14.61 28.35 -4.29
CA MET A 617 15.31 27.07 -4.36
C MET A 617 16.77 27.15 -3.85
N LEU A 618 17.44 28.30 -3.98
CA LEU A 618 18.77 28.53 -3.39
C LEU A 618 18.77 28.27 -1.88
N TYR A 619 17.73 28.72 -1.17
CA TYR A 619 17.57 28.43 0.24
C TYR A 619 17.13 26.98 0.49
N ALA A 620 16.10 26.50 -0.22
CA ALA A 620 15.54 25.17 0.01
C ALA A 620 16.56 24.03 -0.21
N SER A 621 17.47 24.20 -1.17
CA SER A 621 18.55 23.27 -1.46
C SER A 621 19.73 23.34 -0.46
N GLY A 622 19.74 24.30 0.45
CA GLY A 622 20.83 24.53 1.41
C GLY A 622 22.04 25.28 0.83
N ALA A 623 21.95 25.84 -0.38
CA ALA A 623 23.05 26.57 -1.02
C ALA A 623 23.26 27.98 -0.46
N GLY A 624 22.28 28.55 0.24
CA GLY A 624 22.45 29.81 0.95
C GLY A 624 21.31 30.12 1.93
N PRO A 625 21.43 31.21 2.71
CA PRO A 625 20.44 31.56 3.72
C PRO A 625 19.18 32.21 3.11
N LYS A 626 18.05 32.15 3.82
CA LYS A 626 16.77 32.80 3.45
C LYS A 626 16.94 34.26 3.06
N ARG A 627 17.71 35.02 3.86
CA ARG A 627 17.98 36.44 3.62
C ARG A 627 18.62 36.69 2.25
N MET A 628 19.56 35.84 1.83
CA MET A 628 20.21 35.97 0.52
C MET A 628 19.21 35.75 -0.62
N ALA A 629 18.36 34.73 -0.53
CA ALA A 629 17.31 34.48 -1.53
C ALA A 629 16.35 35.68 -1.63
N MET A 630 15.98 36.29 -0.49
CA MET A 630 15.12 37.47 -0.46
C MET A 630 15.79 38.70 -1.08
N GLU A 631 17.05 38.98 -0.74
CA GLU A 631 17.82 40.08 -1.34
C GLU A 631 17.95 39.91 -2.87
N ILE A 632 18.17 38.68 -3.35
CA ILE A 632 18.19 38.37 -4.78
C ILE A 632 16.84 38.66 -5.43
N ALA A 633 15.73 38.23 -4.84
CA ALA A 633 14.38 38.49 -5.35
C ALA A 633 14.07 39.99 -5.44
N ILE A 634 14.51 40.78 -4.46
CA ILE A 634 14.38 42.23 -4.44
C ILE A 634 15.21 42.87 -5.56
N ALA A 635 16.48 42.48 -5.68
CA ALA A 635 17.38 42.97 -6.71
C ALA A 635 16.87 42.64 -8.13
N GLN A 636 16.34 41.43 -8.33
CA GLN A 636 15.69 41.00 -9.57
C GLN A 636 14.53 41.94 -9.93
N GLY A 637 13.60 42.17 -9.00
CA GLY A 637 12.46 43.05 -9.24
C GLY A 637 12.83 44.51 -9.49
N GLN A 638 13.86 45.03 -8.82
CA GLN A 638 14.32 46.41 -9.03
C GLN A 638 15.01 46.61 -10.39
N ALA A 639 15.87 45.67 -10.79
CA ALA A 639 16.61 45.76 -12.05
C ALA A 639 15.69 45.76 -13.29
N LEU A 640 14.51 45.14 -13.20
CA LEU A 640 13.57 45.00 -14.31
C LEU A 640 12.79 46.28 -14.63
N SER A 641 12.96 47.37 -13.87
CA SER A 641 12.26 48.64 -14.13
C SER A 641 12.52 49.20 -15.54
N ALA A 642 13.74 49.04 -16.06
CA ALA A 642 14.06 49.47 -17.43
C ALA A 642 13.32 48.64 -18.49
N VAL A 643 13.16 47.33 -18.25
CA VAL A 643 12.45 46.40 -19.13
C VAL A 643 10.94 46.67 -19.10
N GLU A 644 10.36 46.94 -17.93
CA GLU A 644 8.95 47.32 -17.80
C GLU A 644 8.61 48.59 -18.60
N LYS A 645 9.51 49.59 -18.56
CA LYS A 645 9.34 50.85 -19.31
C LYS A 645 9.47 50.66 -20.82
N ALA A 646 10.13 49.60 -21.28
CA ALA A 646 10.33 49.32 -22.70
C ALA A 646 9.11 48.70 -23.39
N GLY A 647 8.04 48.33 -22.65
CA GLY A 647 6.80 47.83 -23.22
C GLY A 647 6.87 46.35 -23.67
N GLY A 648 7.18 45.47 -22.72
CA GLY A 648 7.25 44.02 -22.95
C GLY A 648 5.96 43.27 -22.59
N ALA A 649 5.77 42.11 -23.21
CA ALA A 649 4.73 41.15 -22.83
C ALA A 649 5.21 39.70 -23.00
N MET A 650 4.41 38.76 -22.52
CA MET A 650 4.61 37.33 -22.70
C MET A 650 3.30 36.65 -23.08
N ALA A 651 3.37 35.52 -23.79
CA ALA A 651 2.22 34.68 -24.08
C ALA A 651 2.58 33.18 -23.99
N ALA A 652 1.66 32.37 -23.48
CA ALA A 652 1.74 30.91 -23.50
C ALA A 652 1.02 30.37 -24.74
N LEU A 653 1.64 29.44 -25.45
CA LEU A 653 1.15 28.82 -26.68
C LEU A 653 1.08 27.30 -26.49
N SER A 654 -0.01 26.69 -26.92
CA SER A 654 -0.18 25.24 -26.99
C SER A 654 0.34 24.70 -28.32
N CYS A 655 1.65 24.75 -28.52
CA CYS A 655 2.34 24.27 -29.72
C CYS A 655 3.76 23.78 -29.41
N ASP A 656 4.36 23.08 -30.38
CA ASP A 656 5.76 22.67 -30.30
C ASP A 656 6.72 23.83 -30.60
N ALA A 657 8.02 23.62 -30.31
CA ALA A 657 9.05 24.62 -30.53
C ALA A 657 9.23 25.04 -32.01
N ALA A 658 8.99 24.15 -32.96
CA ALA A 658 9.12 24.44 -34.39
C ALA A 658 7.97 25.34 -34.87
N GLN A 659 6.75 25.06 -34.42
CA GLN A 659 5.57 25.87 -34.67
C GLN A 659 5.72 27.26 -34.07
N ALA A 660 6.20 27.38 -32.83
CA ALA A 660 6.47 28.69 -32.23
C ALA A 660 7.55 29.48 -32.99
N ARG A 661 8.64 28.83 -33.42
CA ARG A 661 9.65 29.46 -34.29
C ARG A 661 9.05 29.93 -35.62
N SER A 662 8.16 29.14 -36.22
CA SER A 662 7.43 29.56 -37.43
C SER A 662 6.57 30.79 -37.17
N ILE A 663 5.86 30.86 -36.05
CA ILE A 663 5.04 32.02 -35.67
C ILE A 663 5.94 33.25 -35.49
N ILE A 664 7.03 33.14 -34.73
CA ILE A 664 7.98 34.24 -34.51
C ILE A 664 8.54 34.76 -35.84
N HIS A 665 8.86 33.88 -36.78
CA HIS A 665 9.35 34.26 -38.11
C HIS A 665 8.31 35.04 -38.93
N LEU A 666 7.03 34.67 -38.84
CA LEU A 666 5.93 35.34 -39.56
C LEU A 666 5.60 36.71 -38.99
N VAL A 667 5.77 36.91 -37.69
CA VAL A 667 5.59 38.22 -37.05
C VAL A 667 6.75 39.16 -37.37
N ARG A 668 7.93 38.63 -37.71
CA ARG A 668 9.13 39.40 -38.08
C ARG A 668 9.51 39.25 -39.57
N PRO A 669 8.67 39.65 -40.55
CA PRO A 669 9.11 39.71 -41.93
C PRO A 669 10.24 40.74 -42.09
N THR A 670 11.12 40.52 -43.07
CA THR A 670 12.34 41.30 -43.32
C THR A 670 12.12 42.82 -43.25
N GLY A 671 12.70 43.48 -42.22
CA GLY A 671 12.73 44.94 -42.08
C GLY A 671 12.15 45.50 -40.77
N GLU A 672 11.33 44.75 -40.02
CA GLU A 672 10.80 45.21 -38.72
C GLU A 672 11.83 45.12 -37.58
N ARG A 673 11.99 46.23 -36.84
CA ARG A 673 12.81 46.30 -35.61
C ARG A 673 11.96 45.83 -34.43
N GLY A 674 12.51 44.95 -33.59
CA GLY A 674 11.87 44.46 -32.37
C GLY A 674 12.38 43.09 -31.93
N ILE A 675 12.10 42.73 -30.68
CA ILE A 675 12.55 41.48 -30.02
C ILE A 675 11.32 40.64 -29.70
N LEU A 676 11.36 39.36 -30.10
CA LEU A 676 10.39 38.32 -29.77
C LEU A 676 11.13 36.98 -29.80
N ASP A 677 11.23 36.33 -28.64
CA ASP A 677 11.98 35.10 -28.43
C ASP A 677 11.10 34.05 -27.74
N ILE A 678 11.54 32.78 -27.79
CA ILE A 678 10.96 31.72 -26.95
C ILE A 678 11.48 31.91 -25.53
N ALA A 679 10.56 32.02 -24.58
CA ALA A 679 10.84 32.23 -23.16
C ALA A 679 10.95 30.93 -22.37
N SER A 680 10.16 29.91 -22.72
CA SER A 680 10.17 28.63 -22.01
C SER A 680 9.71 27.46 -22.88
N TYR A 681 10.31 26.31 -22.61
CA TYR A 681 9.92 24.99 -23.09
C TYR A 681 9.32 24.22 -21.91
N ASN A 682 7.99 24.27 -21.76
CA ASN A 682 7.30 23.73 -20.59
C ASN A 682 6.87 22.27 -20.78
N ALA A 683 6.48 21.89 -22.00
CA ALA A 683 6.21 20.52 -22.42
C ALA A 683 6.42 20.43 -23.95
N SER A 684 6.32 19.22 -24.53
CA SER A 684 6.46 19.03 -25.98
C SER A 684 5.42 19.83 -26.78
N GLY A 685 4.21 20.00 -26.24
CA GLY A 685 3.13 20.80 -26.84
C GLY A 685 2.88 22.15 -26.16
N ALA A 686 3.80 22.63 -25.30
CA ALA A 686 3.59 23.86 -24.55
C ALA A 686 4.86 24.72 -24.43
N VAL A 687 4.81 25.90 -25.03
CA VAL A 687 5.91 26.89 -25.00
C VAL A 687 5.39 28.27 -24.61
N ALA A 688 6.27 29.13 -24.09
CA ALA A 688 5.96 30.55 -23.92
C ALA A 688 6.87 31.41 -24.80
N ILE A 689 6.35 32.54 -25.27
CA ILE A 689 7.09 33.56 -26.01
C ILE A 689 7.13 34.86 -25.22
N SER A 690 8.18 35.64 -25.41
CA SER A 690 8.44 36.88 -24.68
C SER A 690 9.11 37.91 -25.58
N GLY A 691 8.69 39.17 -25.48
CA GLY A 691 9.20 40.22 -26.35
C GLY A 691 8.42 41.52 -26.24
N HIS A 692 8.53 42.37 -27.28
CA HIS A 692 7.75 43.60 -27.35
C HIS A 692 6.26 43.28 -27.46
N GLU A 693 5.44 44.04 -26.73
CA GLU A 693 4.00 43.77 -26.59
C GLU A 693 3.28 43.61 -27.93
N TYR A 694 3.51 44.52 -28.87
CA TYR A 694 2.87 44.47 -30.20
C TYR A 694 3.27 43.25 -31.03
N LEU A 695 4.48 42.68 -30.82
CA LEU A 695 4.90 41.45 -31.50
C LEU A 695 4.26 40.22 -30.85
N VAL A 696 4.10 40.23 -29.52
CA VAL A 696 3.39 39.17 -28.79
C VAL A 696 1.92 39.14 -29.20
N ASP A 697 1.28 40.31 -29.31
CA ASP A 697 -0.13 40.40 -29.74
C ASP A 697 -0.32 39.84 -31.15
N ARG A 698 0.55 40.22 -32.10
CA ARG A 698 0.55 39.64 -33.46
C ARG A 698 0.83 38.13 -33.47
N ALA A 699 1.73 37.65 -32.61
CA ALA A 699 2.02 36.21 -32.51
C ALA A 699 0.79 35.44 -32.02
N VAL A 700 0.04 35.98 -31.05
CA VAL A 700 -1.21 35.41 -30.55
C VAL A 700 -2.28 35.38 -31.65
N GLU A 701 -2.40 36.45 -32.44
CA GLU A 701 -3.33 36.50 -33.59
C GLU A 701 -2.99 35.44 -34.66
N ILE A 702 -1.71 35.30 -35.01
CA ILE A 702 -1.24 34.29 -35.98
C ILE A 702 -1.43 32.87 -35.44
N ALA A 703 -1.18 32.66 -34.15
CA ALA A 703 -1.45 31.37 -33.49
C ALA A 703 -2.94 31.03 -33.61
N ALA A 704 -3.82 31.97 -33.26
CA ALA A 704 -5.27 31.80 -33.37
C ALA A 704 -5.71 31.52 -34.81
N SER A 705 -5.16 32.22 -35.81
CA SER A 705 -5.49 31.98 -37.23
C SER A 705 -5.02 30.60 -37.74
N ARG A 706 -4.13 29.92 -37.01
CA ARG A 706 -3.63 28.57 -37.29
C ARG A 706 -4.26 27.50 -36.40
N GLY A 707 -5.27 27.86 -35.60
CA GLY A 707 -5.93 26.94 -34.66
C GLY A 707 -5.08 26.58 -33.43
N ILE A 708 -3.99 27.33 -33.17
CA ILE A 708 -3.14 27.14 -31.99
C ILE A 708 -3.69 28.01 -30.85
N SER A 709 -4.00 27.39 -29.72
CA SER A 709 -4.40 28.11 -28.51
C SER A 709 -3.23 28.95 -28.01
N ALA A 710 -3.47 30.25 -27.80
CA ALA A 710 -2.48 31.19 -27.29
C ALA A 710 -3.11 32.16 -26.30
N ARG A 711 -2.44 32.41 -25.17
CA ARG A 711 -2.93 33.30 -24.11
C ARG A 711 -1.83 34.24 -23.66
N LYS A 712 -2.09 35.55 -23.74
CA LYS A 712 -1.23 36.58 -23.16
C LYS A 712 -1.20 36.47 -21.62
N LEU A 713 -0.01 36.55 -21.05
CA LEU A 713 0.21 36.47 -19.60
C LEU A 713 0.02 37.85 -18.95
N ALA A 714 -0.44 37.85 -17.70
CA ALA A 714 -0.66 39.08 -16.93
C ALA A 714 0.66 39.65 -16.36
N THR A 715 1.58 40.02 -17.24
CA THR A 715 2.89 40.61 -16.92
C THR A 715 3.26 41.68 -17.93
N ARG A 716 3.98 42.70 -17.48
CA ARG A 716 4.55 43.78 -18.32
C ARG A 716 6.04 43.61 -18.57
N VAL A 717 6.62 42.51 -18.07
CA VAL A 717 8.05 42.22 -18.18
C VAL A 717 8.25 41.07 -19.16
N ALA A 718 9.05 41.32 -20.18
CA ALA A 718 9.47 40.32 -21.14
C ALA A 718 10.78 39.62 -20.69
N VAL A 719 10.73 38.89 -19.58
CA VAL A 719 11.84 38.03 -19.13
C VAL A 719 12.11 36.89 -20.13
N HIS A 720 13.31 36.32 -20.12
CA HIS A 720 13.75 35.27 -21.07
C HIS A 720 13.72 35.72 -22.54
N SER A 721 14.06 36.99 -22.80
CA SER A 721 14.16 37.55 -24.15
C SER A 721 15.31 38.56 -24.24
N GLY A 722 15.66 38.96 -25.46
CA GLY A 722 16.64 40.04 -25.68
C GLY A 722 16.30 41.38 -25.05
N LEU A 723 15.05 41.63 -24.64
CA LEU A 723 14.70 42.86 -23.92
C LEU A 723 15.40 42.96 -22.55
N MET A 724 15.78 41.83 -21.97
CA MET A 724 16.51 41.79 -20.71
C MET A 724 17.88 42.48 -20.80
N ASP A 725 18.49 42.53 -21.98
CA ASP A 725 19.82 43.15 -22.18
C ASP A 725 19.82 44.65 -21.79
N LEU A 726 18.64 45.31 -21.79
CA LEU A 726 18.45 46.68 -21.31
C LEU A 726 18.80 46.88 -19.83
N CYS A 727 18.68 45.82 -19.01
CA CYS A 727 18.96 45.88 -17.57
C CYS A 727 20.21 45.10 -17.15
N GLN A 728 20.99 44.54 -18.10
CA GLN A 728 22.09 43.63 -17.80
C GLN A 728 23.10 44.18 -16.80
N ALA A 729 23.61 45.39 -17.06
CA ALA A 729 24.64 46.01 -16.22
C ALA A 729 24.16 46.22 -14.78
N GLU A 730 22.93 46.73 -14.61
CA GLU A 730 22.33 46.98 -13.30
C GLU A 730 22.02 45.67 -12.56
N TYR A 731 21.37 44.72 -13.24
CA TYR A 731 21.04 43.41 -12.70
C TYR A 731 22.30 42.73 -12.16
N PHE A 732 23.33 42.64 -13.00
CA PHE A 732 24.54 41.92 -12.66
C PHE A 732 25.33 42.58 -11.52
N SER A 733 25.36 43.92 -11.47
CA SER A 733 25.97 44.67 -10.36
C SER A 733 25.29 44.34 -9.04
N ARG A 734 23.96 44.43 -8.98
CA ARG A 734 23.17 44.18 -7.76
C ARG A 734 23.34 42.75 -7.25
N ILE A 735 23.28 41.76 -8.15
CA ILE A 735 23.46 40.35 -7.75
C ILE A 735 24.89 40.08 -7.27
N LYS A 736 25.91 40.61 -7.94
CA LYS A 736 27.31 40.46 -7.49
C LYS A 736 27.55 41.03 -6.10
N GLU A 737 26.96 42.19 -5.78
CA GLU A 737 27.06 42.78 -4.45
C GLU A 737 26.43 41.88 -3.37
N ILE A 738 25.35 41.18 -3.68
CA ILE A 738 24.74 40.20 -2.77
C ILE A 738 25.69 39.02 -2.56
N PHE A 739 26.21 38.40 -3.63
CA PHE A 739 27.16 37.30 -3.50
C PHE A 739 28.44 37.70 -2.74
N ALA A 740 28.87 38.96 -2.83
CA ALA A 740 29.99 39.46 -2.04
C ALA A 740 29.67 39.55 -0.52
N ARG A 741 28.41 39.78 -0.14
CA ARG A 741 27.97 39.77 1.27
C ARG A 741 27.84 38.37 1.86
N TYR A 742 27.62 37.37 1.03
CA TYR A 742 27.44 35.98 1.44
C TYR A 742 28.53 35.10 0.80
N PRO A 743 29.78 35.12 1.27
CA PRO A 743 30.83 34.30 0.67
C PRO A 743 30.57 32.79 0.91
N GLY A 744 30.74 31.97 -0.12
CA GLY A 744 30.60 30.51 -0.05
C GLY A 744 30.62 29.85 -1.43
N GLU A 745 30.58 28.51 -1.47
CA GLU A 745 30.51 27.77 -2.75
C GLU A 745 29.11 27.80 -3.38
N HIS A 746 28.07 28.05 -2.57
CA HIS A 746 26.67 28.05 -2.99
C HIS A 746 26.25 26.84 -3.82
N LYS A 747 26.74 25.66 -3.41
CA LYS A 747 26.34 24.39 -4.01
C LYS A 747 25.14 23.79 -3.28
N PRO A 748 24.15 23.26 -4.02
CA PRO A 748 23.07 22.48 -3.44
C PRO A 748 23.57 21.35 -2.54
N GLN A 749 22.94 21.16 -1.39
CA GLN A 749 23.19 20.04 -0.46
C GLN A 749 22.22 18.85 -0.69
N VAL A 750 21.19 19.08 -1.51
CA VAL A 750 20.22 18.09 -1.97
C VAL A 750 20.22 18.12 -3.50
N THR A 751 19.99 16.98 -4.14
CA THR A 751 19.90 16.87 -5.60
C THR A 751 18.98 17.95 -6.17
N THR A 752 19.51 18.78 -7.06
CA THR A 752 18.80 19.96 -7.56
C THR A 752 19.01 20.08 -9.06
N TYR A 753 17.92 20.23 -9.80
CA TYR A 753 17.92 20.45 -11.24
C TYR A 753 17.63 21.91 -11.56
N SER A 754 18.35 22.42 -12.56
CA SER A 754 18.21 23.77 -13.08
C SER A 754 17.40 23.74 -14.36
N THR A 755 16.39 24.59 -14.44
CA THR A 755 15.67 24.86 -15.69
C THR A 755 16.39 25.88 -16.56
N ALA A 756 17.41 26.59 -16.06
CA ALA A 756 18.29 27.40 -16.91
C ALA A 756 19.18 26.53 -17.83
N THR A 757 19.55 25.33 -17.37
CA THR A 757 20.40 24.39 -18.13
C THR A 757 19.69 23.13 -18.60
N GLY A 758 18.55 22.78 -17.99
CA GLY A 758 17.85 21.52 -18.22
C GLY A 758 18.53 20.31 -17.59
N ALA A 759 19.47 20.51 -16.66
CA ALA A 759 20.31 19.47 -16.08
C ALA A 759 20.55 19.69 -14.57
N LEU A 760 21.35 18.83 -13.94
CA LEU A 760 21.79 18.98 -12.56
C LEU A 760 22.50 20.33 -12.34
N LEU A 761 22.17 21.00 -11.25
CA LEU A 761 22.74 22.29 -10.89
C LEU A 761 24.07 22.12 -10.16
N GLU A 762 25.16 22.65 -10.74
CA GLU A 762 26.48 22.63 -10.11
C GLU A 762 26.62 23.63 -8.96
N GLY A 763 25.97 24.79 -9.05
CA GLY A 763 26.02 25.84 -8.03
C GLY A 763 25.39 27.15 -8.47
N PHE A 764 25.00 27.97 -7.50
CA PHE A 764 24.42 29.29 -7.76
C PHE A 764 25.53 30.35 -7.87
N THR A 765 25.47 31.18 -8.91
CA THR A 765 26.40 32.31 -9.11
C THR A 765 25.66 33.53 -9.66
N ALA A 766 26.29 34.70 -9.62
CA ALA A 766 25.73 35.89 -10.27
C ALA A 766 25.56 35.70 -11.79
N ASN A 767 26.48 34.99 -12.45
CA ASN A 767 26.35 34.62 -13.86
C ASN A 767 25.15 33.70 -14.10
N TYR A 768 24.99 32.70 -13.23
CA TYR A 768 23.87 31.78 -13.30
C TYR A 768 22.52 32.51 -13.23
N PHE A 769 22.33 33.42 -12.25
CA PHE A 769 21.08 34.16 -12.13
C PHE A 769 20.80 35.08 -13.32
N TRP A 770 21.85 35.67 -13.93
CA TRP A 770 21.69 36.43 -15.17
C TRP A 770 21.18 35.53 -16.31
N HIS A 771 21.83 34.39 -16.53
CA HIS A 771 21.41 33.43 -17.56
C HIS A 771 20.00 32.86 -17.31
N ASN A 772 19.67 32.52 -16.05
CA ASN A 772 18.33 32.09 -15.66
C ASN A 772 17.24 33.09 -16.10
N PHE A 773 17.45 34.40 -15.96
CA PHE A 773 16.47 35.43 -16.33
C PHE A 773 16.53 35.89 -17.79
N ARG A 774 17.68 35.70 -18.45
CA ARG A 774 17.93 36.15 -19.83
C ARG A 774 17.61 35.09 -20.87
N ASP A 775 17.92 33.83 -20.57
CA ASP A 775 17.84 32.72 -21.51
C ASP A 775 16.52 31.93 -21.31
N PRO A 776 16.13 31.08 -22.29
CA PRO A 776 14.89 30.31 -22.19
C PRO A 776 14.90 29.31 -21.02
N VAL A 777 13.72 29.06 -20.44
CA VAL A 777 13.52 28.04 -19.40
C VAL A 777 13.34 26.66 -20.03
N HIS A 778 14.19 25.71 -19.67
CA HIS A 778 14.19 24.30 -20.10
C HIS A 778 13.49 23.37 -19.11
N PHE A 779 12.24 23.69 -18.74
CA PHE A 779 11.49 22.91 -17.74
C PHE A 779 11.22 21.48 -18.18
N ALA A 780 10.83 21.28 -19.45
CA ALA A 780 10.57 19.94 -19.98
C ALA A 780 11.79 19.02 -19.90
N GLN A 781 12.97 19.55 -20.25
CA GLN A 781 14.23 18.83 -20.20
C GLN A 781 14.66 18.48 -18.77
N ALA A 782 14.55 19.45 -17.84
CA ALA A 782 14.85 19.20 -16.43
C ALA A 782 13.90 18.15 -15.83
N PHE A 783 12.61 18.22 -16.16
CA PHE A 783 11.60 17.27 -15.69
C PHE A 783 11.87 15.86 -16.25
N GLU A 784 12.19 15.73 -17.53
CA GLU A 784 12.55 14.45 -18.15
C GLU A 784 13.78 13.82 -17.45
N ALA A 785 14.80 14.62 -17.16
CA ALA A 785 15.99 14.14 -16.45
C ALA A 785 15.68 13.69 -15.01
N ILE A 786 14.71 14.33 -14.34
CA ILE A 786 14.21 13.88 -13.03
C ILE A 786 13.46 12.55 -13.17
N CYS A 787 12.55 12.43 -14.12
CA CYS A 787 11.79 11.19 -14.33
C CYS A 787 12.68 9.99 -14.71
N GLN A 788 13.77 10.23 -15.46
CA GLN A 788 14.77 9.21 -15.78
C GLN A 788 15.53 8.70 -14.55
N THR A 789 15.81 9.59 -13.57
CA THR A 789 16.58 9.25 -12.37
C THR A 789 15.70 8.80 -11.20
N CYS A 790 14.46 9.27 -11.15
CA CYS A 790 13.48 9.03 -10.09
C CYS A 790 12.15 8.62 -10.71
N PRO A 791 12.04 7.40 -11.28
CA PRO A 791 10.76 6.91 -11.78
C PRO A 791 9.74 6.84 -10.63
N HIS A 792 8.47 7.15 -10.93
CA HIS A 792 7.36 7.15 -9.96
C HIS A 792 7.43 8.20 -8.83
N ALA A 793 8.26 9.23 -8.98
CA ALA A 793 8.32 10.33 -8.03
C ALA A 793 6.97 11.01 -7.79
N SER A 794 6.78 11.52 -6.57
CA SER A 794 5.67 12.42 -6.22
C SER A 794 6.17 13.87 -6.24
N PHE A 795 5.35 14.77 -6.77
CA PHE A 795 5.70 16.17 -6.99
C PHE A 795 4.86 17.07 -6.07
N VAL A 796 5.54 17.88 -5.27
CA VAL A 796 4.93 18.93 -4.44
C VAL A 796 5.24 20.28 -5.08
N GLU A 797 4.25 20.89 -5.72
CA GLU A 797 4.38 22.24 -6.28
C GLU A 797 4.26 23.27 -5.15
N VAL A 798 5.40 23.84 -4.72
CA VAL A 798 5.48 24.78 -3.59
C VAL A 798 5.00 26.15 -4.08
N SER A 799 3.68 26.37 -4.09
CA SER A 799 3.07 27.52 -4.76
C SER A 799 1.75 27.97 -4.12
N PRO A 800 1.38 29.27 -4.23
CA PRO A 800 0.04 29.73 -3.88
C PRO A 800 -1.05 29.30 -4.88
N HIS A 801 -0.68 28.73 -6.03
CA HIS A 801 -1.60 28.14 -7.01
C HIS A 801 -0.86 27.17 -7.96
N PRO A 802 -1.44 25.99 -8.28
CA PRO A 802 -0.80 25.07 -9.22
C PRO A 802 -0.81 25.62 -10.65
N VAL A 803 0.37 25.83 -11.22
CA VAL A 803 0.57 26.30 -12.60
C VAL A 803 1.48 25.38 -13.41
N LEU A 804 2.30 24.54 -12.76
CA LEU A 804 3.15 23.55 -13.42
C LEU A 804 2.54 22.14 -13.43
N SER A 805 1.57 21.89 -12.55
CA SER A 805 0.90 20.60 -12.40
C SER A 805 0.41 19.99 -13.71
N THR A 806 -0.19 20.79 -14.60
CA THR A 806 -0.68 20.31 -15.91
C THR A 806 0.45 19.91 -16.84
N TYR A 807 1.57 20.62 -16.83
CA TYR A 807 2.74 20.28 -17.67
C TYR A 807 3.40 18.99 -17.19
N MET A 808 3.53 18.82 -15.87
CA MET A 808 4.08 17.57 -15.30
C MET A 808 3.20 16.37 -15.67
N GLN A 809 1.88 16.53 -15.64
CA GLN A 809 0.93 15.49 -16.05
C GLN A 809 0.99 15.19 -17.55
N GLU A 810 1.10 16.22 -18.40
CA GLU A 810 1.32 16.06 -19.86
C GLU A 810 2.61 15.28 -20.15
N MET A 811 3.64 15.48 -19.33
CA MET A 811 4.93 14.80 -19.44
C MET A 811 4.98 13.44 -18.69
N GLY A 812 3.84 12.91 -18.26
CA GLY A 812 3.72 11.54 -17.74
C GLY A 812 3.66 11.38 -16.22
N ALA A 813 3.66 12.46 -15.42
CA ALA A 813 3.36 12.34 -14.00
C ALA A 813 1.91 11.91 -13.78
N GLN A 814 1.69 10.97 -12.86
CA GLN A 814 0.35 10.55 -12.49
C GLN A 814 -0.39 11.71 -11.79
N PRO A 815 -1.65 12.03 -12.16
CA PRO A 815 -2.37 13.13 -11.52
C PRO A 815 -2.47 13.04 -9.99
N SER A 816 -2.52 11.82 -9.45
CA SER A 816 -2.53 11.57 -8.00
C SER A 816 -1.19 11.83 -7.30
N SER A 817 -0.07 11.79 -8.03
CA SER A 817 1.27 12.04 -7.49
C SER A 817 1.70 13.50 -7.54
N VAL A 818 0.87 14.39 -8.08
CA VAL A 818 1.13 15.84 -8.15
C VAL A 818 0.20 16.59 -7.21
N VAL A 819 0.77 17.28 -6.22
CA VAL A 819 0.01 18.03 -5.20
C VAL A 819 0.54 19.45 -5.05
N CYS A 820 -0.33 20.37 -4.65
CA CYS A 820 0.00 21.77 -4.38
C CYS A 820 -0.63 22.17 -3.04
N PRO A 821 0.13 22.77 -2.09
CA PRO A 821 -0.37 23.16 -0.77
C PRO A 821 -1.49 24.20 -0.80
N MET A 822 -1.61 24.96 -1.89
CA MET A 822 -2.61 26.03 -2.03
C MET A 822 -3.17 26.08 -3.46
N SER A 823 -4.38 26.61 -3.60
CA SER A 823 -4.95 26.95 -4.91
C SER A 823 -5.91 28.13 -4.84
N ARG A 824 -5.68 29.11 -5.71
CA ARG A 824 -6.57 30.26 -5.89
C ARG A 824 -8.00 29.84 -6.28
N SER A 825 -8.99 30.39 -5.58
CA SER A 825 -10.42 30.29 -5.92
C SER A 825 -10.95 31.60 -6.53
N LYS A 826 -12.17 31.56 -7.07
CA LYS A 826 -12.88 32.76 -7.55
C LYS A 826 -13.41 33.63 -6.41
N LYS A 827 -13.72 33.05 -5.24
CA LYS A 827 -14.24 33.73 -4.05
C LYS A 827 -13.38 33.34 -2.85
N TYR A 828 -12.94 34.33 -2.10
CA TYR A 828 -12.20 34.11 -0.87
C TYR A 828 -13.17 33.65 0.21
N GLU A 829 -13.00 32.42 0.70
CA GLU A 829 -13.86 31.79 1.69
C GLU A 829 -13.07 31.46 2.96
N ASP A 830 -13.76 31.42 4.09
CA ASP A 830 -13.17 31.01 5.37
C ASP A 830 -12.60 29.58 5.28
N PHE A 831 -11.47 29.37 5.95
CA PHE A 831 -10.73 28.10 6.01
C PHE A 831 -10.32 27.50 4.66
N GLN A 832 -10.46 28.22 3.54
CA GLN A 832 -10.13 27.69 2.22
C GLN A 832 -8.67 27.26 2.09
N GLU A 833 -7.71 28.08 2.52
CA GLU A 833 -6.29 27.77 2.40
C GLU A 833 -5.90 26.65 3.37
N GLU A 834 -6.43 26.67 4.59
CA GLU A 834 -6.28 25.58 5.56
C GLU A 834 -6.77 24.25 4.97
N ARG A 835 -7.98 24.23 4.40
CA ARG A 835 -8.54 23.02 3.79
C ARG A 835 -7.69 22.48 2.66
N GLN A 836 -7.17 23.36 1.81
CA GLN A 836 -6.31 22.96 0.69
C GLN A 836 -4.96 22.44 1.17
N PHE A 837 -4.36 23.10 2.15
CA PHE A 837 -3.12 22.68 2.78
C PHE A 837 -3.25 21.30 3.44
N LEU A 838 -4.27 21.12 4.26
CA LEU A 838 -4.57 19.84 4.91
C LEU A 838 -4.93 18.74 3.91
N SER A 839 -5.62 19.08 2.81
CA SER A 839 -5.90 18.12 1.74
C SER A 839 -4.62 17.70 1.01
N CYS A 840 -3.67 18.62 0.79
CA CYS A 840 -2.35 18.31 0.26
C CYS A 840 -1.61 17.32 1.18
N LEU A 841 -1.57 17.60 2.50
CA LEU A 841 -0.97 16.69 3.48
C LEU A 841 -1.69 15.32 3.52
N GLY A 842 -3.03 15.30 3.47
CA GLY A 842 -3.81 14.07 3.43
C GLY A 842 -3.48 13.20 2.22
N LYS A 843 -3.31 13.79 1.03
CA LYS A 843 -2.83 13.08 -0.16
C LYS A 843 -1.42 12.54 0.03
N ILE A 844 -0.52 13.33 0.61
CA ILE A 844 0.86 12.90 0.90
C ILE A 844 0.87 11.71 1.87
N VAL A 845 0.08 11.74 2.94
CA VAL A 845 -0.05 10.61 3.87
C VAL A 845 -0.65 9.38 3.17
N ALA A 846 -1.68 9.57 2.34
CA ALA A 846 -2.32 8.50 1.58
C ALA A 846 -1.38 7.86 0.53
N MET A 847 -0.44 8.63 -0.03
CA MET A 847 0.62 8.13 -0.92
C MET A 847 1.70 7.30 -0.21
N GLY A 848 1.69 7.24 1.13
CA GLY A 848 2.63 6.41 1.90
C GLY A 848 3.72 7.19 2.66
N TYR A 849 3.72 8.52 2.62
CA TYR A 849 4.74 9.31 3.31
C TYR A 849 4.46 9.38 4.82
N ASN A 850 5.22 8.60 5.59
CA ASN A 850 5.09 8.49 7.05
C ASN A 850 5.73 9.66 7.83
N SER A 851 6.32 10.63 7.14
CA SER A 851 7.12 11.70 7.76
C SER A 851 6.29 12.87 8.28
N VAL A 852 4.97 12.92 8.01
CA VAL A 852 4.11 13.99 8.51
C VAL A 852 3.97 13.87 10.02
N ASP A 853 4.36 14.93 10.73
CA ASP A 853 4.25 15.04 12.17
C ASP A 853 2.91 15.67 12.57
N PHE A 854 2.01 14.83 13.08
CA PHE A 854 0.68 15.25 13.51
C PHE A 854 0.69 15.97 14.87
N HIS A 855 1.70 15.75 15.71
CA HIS A 855 1.86 16.52 16.95
C HIS A 855 2.11 17.98 16.64
N ILE A 856 3.05 18.25 15.73
CA ILE A 856 3.36 19.62 15.28
C ILE A 856 2.20 20.20 14.48
N LEU A 857 1.55 19.42 13.60
CA LEU A 857 0.39 19.87 12.81
C LEU A 857 -0.75 20.39 13.70
N ASN A 858 -0.99 19.70 14.81
CA ASN A 858 -2.11 19.96 15.71
C ASN A 858 -1.72 20.79 16.96
N GLY A 859 -0.43 21.09 17.15
CA GLY A 859 0.07 21.79 18.33
C GLY A 859 -0.15 21.00 19.62
N GLN A 860 0.10 19.69 19.59
CA GLN A 860 -0.04 18.77 20.72
C GLN A 860 1.34 18.26 21.15
N ASP A 861 1.63 18.27 22.46
CA ASP A 861 2.91 17.77 22.99
C ASP A 861 2.86 16.26 23.32
N THR A 862 1.67 15.72 23.57
CA THR A 862 1.45 14.32 23.97
C THR A 862 0.19 13.73 23.33
N ILE A 863 0.10 12.40 23.32
CA ILE A 863 -1.11 11.70 22.90
C ILE A 863 -2.18 11.85 23.98
N SER A 864 -3.42 12.18 23.60
CA SER A 864 -4.53 12.17 24.54
C SER A 864 -4.97 10.75 24.88
N HIS A 865 -5.15 10.48 26.18
CA HIS A 865 -5.67 9.21 26.69
C HIS A 865 -7.17 9.23 26.97
N SER A 866 -7.82 10.40 26.83
CA SER A 866 -9.28 10.54 27.02
C SER A 866 -10.11 10.00 25.86
N ILE A 867 -9.50 9.80 24.69
CA ILE A 867 -10.19 9.35 23.48
C ILE A 867 -9.94 7.85 23.30
N GLU A 868 -11.00 7.08 23.50
CA GLU A 868 -11.00 5.66 23.20
C GLU A 868 -11.39 5.42 21.74
N LEU A 869 -10.50 4.77 21.01
CA LEU A 869 -10.78 4.32 19.64
C LEU A 869 -11.41 2.93 19.66
N PRO A 870 -12.38 2.66 18.77
CA PRO A 870 -12.88 1.31 18.53
C PRO A 870 -11.76 0.32 18.24
N PRO A 871 -11.95 -0.97 18.57
CA PRO A 871 -11.03 -2.03 18.17
C PRO A 871 -10.78 -2.03 16.66
N TYR A 872 -9.60 -2.51 16.26
CA TYR A 872 -9.31 -2.72 14.85
C TYR A 872 -10.35 -3.68 14.24
N PRO A 873 -10.96 -3.35 13.08
CA PRO A 873 -12.14 -4.04 12.56
C PRO A 873 -11.79 -5.37 11.85
N PHE A 874 -11.19 -6.31 12.58
CA PHE A 874 -11.00 -7.68 12.10
C PHE A 874 -12.35 -8.32 11.74
N GLY A 875 -12.43 -8.97 10.60
CA GLY A 875 -13.51 -9.85 10.16
C GLY A 875 -13.19 -11.31 10.44
N LYS A 876 -12.84 -11.63 11.69
CA LYS A 876 -12.41 -12.97 12.12
C LYS A 876 -13.51 -14.00 11.88
N ARG A 877 -13.14 -15.21 11.45
CA ARG A 877 -14.05 -16.37 11.41
C ARG A 877 -13.38 -17.60 11.97
N GLN A 878 -14.21 -18.55 12.42
CA GLN A 878 -13.75 -19.89 12.74
C GLN A 878 -13.28 -20.60 11.46
N LEU A 879 -12.06 -21.11 11.48
CA LEU A 879 -11.48 -21.86 10.37
C LEU A 879 -11.77 -23.35 10.60
N GLY A 880 -12.91 -23.84 10.11
CA GLY A 880 -13.38 -25.24 10.23
C GLY A 880 -14.62 -25.52 9.38
N SER A 881 -15.07 -26.79 9.26
CA SER A 881 -16.25 -27.16 8.44
C SER A 881 -17.55 -26.61 9.05
N PRO A 882 -18.32 -25.74 8.35
CA PRO A 882 -19.53 -25.14 8.91
C PRO A 882 -20.72 -26.13 8.99
N PRO A 883 -21.63 -26.00 9.97
CA PRO A 883 -22.92 -26.68 9.93
C PRO A 883 -23.80 -26.10 8.80
N PRO A 884 -24.67 -26.89 8.16
CA PRO A 884 -25.50 -26.42 7.07
C PRO A 884 -26.55 -25.41 7.55
N SER A 885 -26.55 -24.21 6.97
CA SER A 885 -27.51 -23.15 7.25
C SER A 885 -28.94 -23.50 6.77
N PRO A 886 -30.00 -23.01 7.46
CA PRO A 886 -31.38 -23.12 6.96
C PRO A 886 -31.55 -22.34 5.64
N PRO A 887 -32.50 -22.74 4.77
CA PRO A 887 -32.70 -22.12 3.47
C PRO A 887 -33.22 -20.67 3.60
N PRO A 888 -32.77 -19.75 2.73
CA PRO A 888 -33.13 -18.32 2.78
C PRO A 888 -34.57 -18.02 2.34
N ASP A 889 -35.20 -16.99 2.92
CA ASP A 889 -36.61 -16.62 2.74
C ASP A 889 -36.91 -15.70 1.51
N SER A 890 -35.89 -15.10 0.89
CA SER A 890 -36.05 -14.27 -0.34
C SER A 890 -34.85 -14.39 -1.30
N PRO A 891 -34.99 -14.01 -2.60
CA PRO A 891 -33.87 -14.01 -3.55
C PRO A 891 -32.73 -13.07 -3.17
N ARG A 892 -33.04 -11.98 -2.46
CA ARG A 892 -32.04 -11.04 -1.92
C ARG A 892 -31.29 -11.67 -0.75
N ASP A 893 -32.02 -12.34 0.15
CA ASP A 893 -31.42 -13.09 1.26
C ASP A 893 -30.60 -14.28 0.76
N ALA A 894 -31.01 -14.90 -0.35
CA ALA A 894 -30.29 -16.01 -0.98
C ALA A 894 -29.03 -15.55 -1.73
N LEU A 895 -29.08 -14.40 -2.43
CA LEU A 895 -27.89 -13.74 -2.99
C LEU A 895 -26.90 -13.42 -1.85
N ARG A 896 -27.39 -12.73 -0.81
CA ARG A 896 -26.59 -12.37 0.37
C ARG A 896 -25.98 -13.60 1.02
N ALA A 897 -26.78 -14.63 1.30
CA ALA A 897 -26.30 -15.89 1.87
C ALA A 897 -25.24 -16.58 0.98
N THR A 898 -25.38 -16.49 -0.34
CA THR A 898 -24.41 -17.08 -1.28
C THR A 898 -23.10 -16.31 -1.31
N VAL A 899 -23.15 -14.97 -1.28
CA VAL A 899 -21.95 -14.13 -1.15
C VAL A 899 -21.24 -14.42 0.16
N LEU A 900 -21.99 -14.36 1.26
CA LEU A 900 -21.48 -14.61 2.60
C LEU A 900 -20.90 -16.02 2.72
N HIS A 901 -21.57 -17.06 2.22
CA HIS A 901 -21.08 -18.43 2.28
C HIS A 901 -19.82 -18.65 1.43
N SER A 902 -19.77 -18.12 0.20
CA SER A 902 -18.62 -18.34 -0.69
C SER A 902 -17.38 -17.56 -0.28
N LEU A 903 -17.60 -16.41 0.36
CA LEU A 903 -16.56 -15.64 1.01
C LEU A 903 -16.27 -16.12 2.44
N ASP A 904 -17.12 -16.98 3.00
CA ASP A 904 -17.11 -17.50 4.37
C ASP A 904 -17.26 -16.42 5.46
N ILE A 905 -18.05 -15.37 5.22
CA ILE A 905 -18.23 -14.17 6.07
C ILE A 905 -19.50 -14.28 6.91
N ASP A 906 -19.42 -13.87 8.17
CA ASP A 906 -20.61 -13.65 8.98
C ASP A 906 -21.47 -12.47 8.45
N PRO A 907 -22.80 -12.63 8.34
CA PRO A 907 -23.70 -11.56 7.88
C PRO A 907 -23.55 -10.21 8.59
N SER A 908 -23.16 -10.20 9.87
CA SER A 908 -23.01 -8.97 10.69
C SER A 908 -21.70 -8.24 10.42
N SER A 909 -20.71 -8.91 9.82
CA SER A 909 -19.36 -8.36 9.55
C SER A 909 -19.18 -7.95 8.08
N PHE A 910 -20.25 -8.05 7.31
CA PHE A 910 -20.28 -7.81 5.89
C PHE A 910 -20.97 -6.48 5.60
N SER A 911 -20.19 -5.53 5.08
CA SER A 911 -20.70 -4.27 4.56
C SER A 911 -21.16 -4.47 3.12
N ASP A 912 -22.39 -4.02 2.85
CA ASP A 912 -23.02 -4.23 1.57
C ASP A 912 -22.41 -3.32 0.48
N ASP A 913 -21.73 -2.23 0.84
CA ASP A 913 -21.10 -1.25 -0.05
C ASP A 913 -19.59 -1.47 -0.28
N ALA A 914 -18.94 -2.35 0.49
CA ALA A 914 -17.52 -2.64 0.33
C ALA A 914 -17.25 -3.60 -0.86
N PRO A 915 -16.16 -3.40 -1.62
CA PRO A 915 -15.71 -4.34 -2.65
C PRO A 915 -15.54 -5.77 -2.12
N LEU A 916 -16.01 -6.79 -2.85
CA LEU A 916 -15.89 -8.18 -2.41
C LEU A 916 -14.43 -8.65 -2.33
N SER A 917 -13.52 -8.07 -3.13
CA SER A 917 -12.06 -8.25 -3.01
C SER A 917 -11.47 -7.79 -1.68
N SER A 918 -12.13 -6.87 -0.98
CA SER A 918 -11.68 -6.39 0.32
C SER A 918 -11.85 -7.43 1.45
N TYR A 919 -12.52 -8.54 1.16
CA TYR A 919 -12.65 -9.71 2.03
C TYR A 919 -11.78 -10.90 1.58
N GLY A 920 -10.66 -10.63 0.90
CA GLY A 920 -9.64 -11.64 0.60
C GLY A 920 -10.04 -12.58 -0.52
N LEU A 921 -10.91 -12.10 -1.39
CA LEU A 921 -11.25 -12.77 -2.63
C LEU A 921 -10.01 -12.78 -3.53
N ASP A 922 -9.32 -13.91 -3.58
CA ASP A 922 -8.28 -14.17 -4.58
C ASP A 922 -8.89 -14.58 -5.93
N SER A 923 -8.08 -14.74 -6.97
CA SER A 923 -8.58 -15.09 -8.30
C SER A 923 -9.33 -16.43 -8.36
N LEU A 924 -9.01 -17.36 -7.46
CA LEU A 924 -9.63 -18.68 -7.38
C LEU A 924 -10.98 -18.62 -6.62
N ALA A 925 -11.03 -17.89 -5.51
CA ALA A 925 -12.23 -17.61 -4.73
C ALA A 925 -13.22 -16.74 -5.53
N ALA A 926 -12.72 -15.77 -6.30
CA ALA A 926 -13.53 -14.95 -7.20
C ALA A 926 -14.20 -15.80 -8.28
N GLY A 927 -13.48 -16.79 -8.82
CA GLY A 927 -14.06 -17.77 -9.74
C GLY A 927 -15.21 -18.56 -9.12
N ARG A 928 -15.01 -19.05 -7.89
CA ARG A 928 -16.02 -19.81 -7.15
C ARG A 928 -17.24 -18.97 -6.76
N LEU A 929 -17.02 -17.75 -6.28
CA LEU A 929 -18.09 -16.82 -5.92
C LEU A 929 -18.86 -16.35 -7.16
N ALA A 930 -18.19 -16.00 -8.26
CA ALA A 930 -18.85 -15.65 -9.52
C ALA A 930 -19.75 -16.79 -10.01
N PHE A 931 -19.30 -18.04 -9.87
CA PHE A 931 -20.09 -19.22 -10.19
C PHE A 931 -21.31 -19.37 -9.27
N ALA A 932 -21.13 -19.23 -7.96
CA ALA A 932 -22.20 -19.36 -6.97
C ALA A 932 -23.29 -18.29 -7.15
N LEU A 933 -22.92 -17.06 -7.56
CA LEU A 933 -23.85 -15.93 -7.70
C LEU A 933 -24.69 -15.95 -8.98
N ARG A 934 -24.39 -16.81 -9.95
CA ARG A 934 -25.09 -16.91 -11.26
C ARG A 934 -26.62 -16.96 -11.18
N PRO A 935 -27.26 -17.67 -10.23
CA PRO A 935 -28.73 -17.69 -10.12
C PRO A 935 -29.32 -16.30 -9.89
N PHE A 936 -28.57 -15.44 -9.19
CA PHE A 936 -29.00 -14.10 -8.81
C PHE A 936 -28.56 -13.06 -9.84
N VAL A 937 -27.28 -13.06 -10.22
CA VAL A 937 -26.63 -12.01 -11.02
C VAL A 937 -25.47 -12.57 -11.85
N THR A 938 -25.28 -12.03 -13.06
CA THR A 938 -24.22 -12.45 -13.99
C THR A 938 -23.05 -11.47 -13.94
N LEU A 939 -21.86 -11.96 -13.60
CA LEU A 939 -20.63 -11.18 -13.44
C LEU A 939 -19.41 -12.07 -13.69
N ALA A 940 -18.33 -11.47 -14.20
CA ALA A 940 -17.04 -12.14 -14.33
C ALA A 940 -16.32 -12.20 -12.97
N SER A 941 -15.45 -13.20 -12.78
CA SER A 941 -14.59 -13.29 -11.59
C SER A 941 -13.70 -12.05 -11.43
N ALA A 942 -13.28 -11.44 -12.54
CA ALA A 942 -12.54 -10.18 -12.55
C ALA A 942 -13.38 -9.00 -12.01
N ASP A 943 -14.69 -8.97 -12.29
CA ASP A 943 -15.59 -7.94 -11.78
C ASP A 943 -15.67 -8.02 -10.24
N LEU A 944 -15.72 -9.21 -9.67
CA LEU A 944 -15.70 -9.40 -8.21
C LEU A 944 -14.38 -8.94 -7.56
N LEU A 945 -13.28 -8.98 -8.31
CA LEU A 945 -11.99 -8.48 -7.85
C LEU A 945 -11.90 -6.94 -7.95
N GLU A 946 -12.66 -6.33 -8.86
CA GLU A 946 -12.72 -4.89 -9.10
C GLU A 946 -13.94 -4.22 -8.45
N LYS A 947 -13.77 -3.69 -7.23
CA LYS A 947 -14.70 -2.76 -6.56
C LYS A 947 -16.20 -3.13 -6.46
N VAL A 948 -16.66 -4.29 -6.94
CA VAL A 948 -18.06 -4.74 -6.88
C VAL A 948 -18.44 -5.08 -5.44
N SER A 949 -19.54 -4.50 -4.96
CA SER A 949 -20.08 -4.69 -3.60
C SER A 949 -21.38 -5.53 -3.58
N LEU A 950 -21.92 -5.91 -2.42
CA LEU A 950 -23.23 -6.57 -2.36
C LEU A 950 -24.34 -5.66 -2.87
N LEU A 951 -24.30 -4.36 -2.60
CA LEU A 951 -25.25 -3.38 -3.11
C LEU A 951 -25.22 -3.32 -4.64
N ASP A 952 -24.04 -3.49 -5.25
CA ASP A 952 -23.95 -3.62 -6.71
C ASP A 952 -24.63 -4.89 -7.20
N LEU A 953 -24.50 -6.00 -6.48
CA LEU A 953 -25.17 -7.26 -6.79
C LEU A 953 -26.69 -7.19 -6.53
N GLU A 954 -27.12 -6.58 -5.43
CA GLU A 954 -28.53 -6.39 -5.07
C GLU A 954 -29.21 -5.43 -6.04
N ARG A 955 -28.54 -4.33 -6.42
CA ARG A 955 -29.01 -3.42 -7.46
C ARG A 955 -29.16 -4.15 -8.80
N ARG A 956 -28.18 -4.97 -9.19
CA ARG A 956 -28.28 -5.81 -10.40
C ARG A 956 -29.39 -6.86 -10.30
N LEU A 957 -29.66 -7.39 -9.11
CA LEU A 957 -30.78 -8.31 -8.85
C LEU A 957 -32.13 -7.57 -8.95
N GLU A 958 -32.24 -6.37 -8.40
CA GLU A 958 -33.43 -5.51 -8.47
C GLU A 958 -33.69 -5.04 -9.91
N GLU A 959 -32.65 -4.67 -10.66
CA GLU A 959 -32.70 -4.38 -12.10
C GLU A 959 -33.17 -5.60 -12.92
N LYS A 960 -32.76 -6.81 -12.53
CA LYS A 960 -33.21 -8.08 -13.12
C LYS A 960 -34.66 -8.45 -12.75
N GLN A 961 -35.12 -8.08 -11.56
CA GLN A 961 -36.50 -8.36 -11.09
C GLN A 961 -37.53 -7.33 -11.58
N THR A 962 -37.11 -6.07 -11.77
CA THR A 962 -37.95 -5.01 -12.36
C THR A 962 -37.97 -5.06 -13.90
N GLY A 963 -37.00 -5.74 -14.50
CA GLY A 963 -36.92 -6.03 -15.93
C GLY A 963 -37.59 -7.35 -16.34
N SER A 964 -38.91 -7.33 -16.47
CA SER A 964 -39.74 -8.20 -17.33
C SER A 964 -39.74 -9.73 -17.12
N GLU A 965 -40.95 -10.23 -16.82
CA GLU A 965 -41.54 -11.46 -17.37
C GLU A 965 -41.05 -11.74 -18.81
N ALA A 966 -40.39 -12.88 -19.03
CA ALA A 966 -40.41 -13.62 -20.30
C ALA A 966 -39.72 -14.99 -20.18
N THR A 967 -40.55 -16.03 -20.01
CA THR A 967 -40.36 -17.42 -20.46
C THR A 967 -39.07 -18.17 -20.10
N GLU A 968 -39.21 -19.06 -19.11
CA GLU A 968 -38.43 -20.29 -18.97
C GLU A 968 -38.32 -21.05 -20.30
N LYS A 969 -37.09 -21.37 -20.69
CA LYS A 969 -36.77 -22.59 -21.45
C LYS A 969 -35.65 -23.32 -20.74
N VAL A 970 -35.99 -24.49 -20.22
CA VAL A 970 -35.06 -25.51 -19.73
C VAL A 970 -34.03 -25.80 -20.82
N ALA A 971 -32.75 -25.51 -20.55
CA ALA A 971 -31.63 -25.89 -21.40
C ALA A 971 -30.88 -27.10 -20.78
N PRO A 972 -30.40 -28.05 -21.59
CA PRO A 972 -29.90 -29.34 -21.12
C PRO A 972 -28.54 -29.20 -20.42
N SER A 973 -28.25 -30.14 -19.53
CA SER A 973 -27.00 -30.25 -18.77
C SER A 973 -25.77 -30.35 -19.70
N ILE A 974 -24.97 -29.29 -19.79
CA ILE A 974 -23.65 -29.30 -20.40
C ILE A 974 -22.63 -29.53 -19.27
N THR A 975 -21.81 -30.56 -19.43
CA THR A 975 -20.73 -30.94 -18.49
C THR A 975 -19.58 -29.93 -18.64
N TYR A 976 -19.28 -29.16 -17.59
CA TYR A 976 -18.21 -28.17 -17.63
C TYR A 976 -16.82 -28.80 -17.41
N PHE A 977 -15.86 -28.35 -18.22
CA PHE A 977 -14.46 -28.75 -18.32
C PHE A 977 -13.63 -28.45 -17.05
N GLN A 978 -12.60 -29.26 -16.78
CA GLN A 978 -11.74 -29.21 -15.60
C GLN A 978 -10.49 -28.34 -15.84
N TRP A 979 -10.34 -27.28 -15.04
CA TRP A 979 -9.27 -26.28 -15.18
C TRP A 979 -7.85 -26.81 -15.00
N ASP A 980 -7.69 -27.97 -14.36
CA ASP A 980 -6.39 -28.61 -14.14
C ASP A 980 -5.79 -29.22 -15.42
N GLU A 981 -6.49 -29.21 -16.57
CA GLU A 981 -6.05 -29.87 -17.80
C GLU A 981 -5.48 -28.94 -18.90
N VAL A 982 -5.56 -27.61 -18.74
CA VAL A 982 -5.03 -26.66 -19.74
C VAL A 982 -3.49 -26.67 -19.73
N HIS A 983 -2.87 -26.82 -20.91
CA HIS A 983 -1.41 -26.94 -21.12
C HIS A 983 -0.72 -28.22 -20.59
N LYS A 984 -1.46 -29.24 -20.14
CA LYS A 984 -0.92 -30.59 -19.93
C LYS A 984 -0.87 -31.38 -21.25
N SER A 985 -0.07 -32.44 -21.32
CA SER A 985 -0.10 -33.42 -22.43
C SER A 985 -1.53 -33.94 -22.63
N GLY A 986 -2.18 -33.64 -23.74
CA GLY A 986 -3.61 -33.95 -23.96
C GLY A 986 -4.32 -33.03 -24.97
N GLN A 987 -5.60 -33.30 -25.23
CA GLN A 987 -6.43 -32.94 -26.41
C GLN A 987 -6.21 -31.53 -27.02
N THR A 988 -5.65 -31.48 -28.25
CA THR A 988 -5.43 -30.25 -29.04
C THR A 988 -6.72 -29.55 -29.50
N VAL A 989 -7.78 -30.32 -29.78
CA VAL A 989 -9.10 -29.79 -30.18
C VAL A 989 -10.03 -29.77 -28.98
N LEU A 990 -10.27 -28.58 -28.43
CA LEU A 990 -11.19 -28.36 -27.32
C LEU A 990 -12.59 -28.07 -27.85
N LYS A 991 -13.56 -28.89 -27.44
CA LYS A 991 -14.96 -28.72 -27.80
C LYS A 991 -15.66 -27.85 -26.74
N LEU A 992 -15.56 -26.54 -26.88
CA LEU A 992 -16.10 -25.58 -25.90
C LEU A 992 -17.63 -25.62 -25.83
N VAL A 993 -18.28 -25.73 -27.00
CA VAL A 993 -19.71 -26.01 -27.16
C VAL A 993 -19.83 -27.08 -28.25
N ASP A 994 -20.47 -28.21 -27.97
CA ASP A 994 -20.70 -29.25 -28.98
C ASP A 994 -22.16 -29.74 -28.92
N ASN A 995 -22.96 -29.26 -29.85
CA ASN A 995 -24.38 -29.58 -29.95
C ASN A 995 -24.66 -30.53 -31.13
N GLY A 996 -23.61 -31.12 -31.74
CA GLY A 996 -23.72 -32.00 -32.92
C GLY A 996 -23.91 -31.28 -34.26
N GLU A 997 -24.03 -29.95 -34.26
CA GLU A 997 -24.00 -29.12 -35.47
C GLU A 997 -22.56 -28.90 -35.98
N THR A 998 -22.41 -28.39 -37.21
CA THR A 998 -21.10 -28.06 -37.78
C THR A 998 -20.40 -26.98 -36.94
N PRO A 999 -19.26 -27.29 -36.28
CA PRO A 999 -18.62 -26.38 -35.35
C PRO A 999 -17.89 -25.25 -36.06
N LEU A 1000 -17.90 -24.07 -35.44
CA LEU A 1000 -16.88 -23.05 -35.71
C LEU A 1000 -15.61 -23.43 -34.95
N ILE A 1001 -14.54 -23.77 -35.66
CA ILE A 1001 -13.25 -24.13 -35.07
C ILE A 1001 -12.35 -22.89 -35.08
N VAL A 1002 -12.01 -22.36 -33.90
CA VAL A 1002 -11.27 -21.11 -33.73
C VAL A 1002 -9.85 -21.30 -33.20
N LEU A 1003 -8.94 -20.44 -33.66
CA LEU A 1003 -7.55 -20.38 -33.20
C LEU A 1003 -7.19 -18.94 -32.80
N HIS A 1004 -6.65 -18.73 -31.60
CA HIS A 1004 -6.24 -17.41 -31.10
C HIS A 1004 -4.74 -17.29 -30.98
N GLY A 1005 -4.22 -16.22 -31.59
CA GLY A 1005 -2.80 -15.89 -31.55
C GLY A 1005 -1.96 -16.91 -32.32
N ALA A 1006 -0.73 -16.54 -32.61
CA ALA A 1006 0.16 -17.37 -33.40
C ALA A 1006 0.46 -18.71 -32.65
N SER A 1007 0.57 -18.67 -31.31
CA SER A 1007 0.85 -19.82 -30.44
C SER A 1007 -0.38 -20.61 -29.96
N GLY A 1008 -1.60 -20.32 -30.43
CA GLY A 1008 -2.78 -21.16 -30.19
C GLY A 1008 -3.22 -21.32 -28.73
N SER A 1009 -3.68 -20.26 -28.07
CA SER A 1009 -4.31 -20.37 -26.73
C SER A 1009 -5.83 -20.42 -26.86
N ALA A 1010 -6.50 -21.38 -26.20
CA ALA A 1010 -7.97 -21.44 -26.18
C ALA A 1010 -8.61 -20.51 -25.14
N LEU A 1011 -7.82 -19.97 -24.19
CA LEU A 1011 -8.31 -19.16 -23.07
C LEU A 1011 -9.24 -18.00 -23.49
N PRO A 1012 -8.94 -17.23 -24.55
CA PRO A 1012 -9.77 -16.10 -24.95
C PRO A 1012 -11.16 -16.50 -25.46
N PHE A 1013 -11.36 -17.77 -25.81
CA PHE A 1013 -12.63 -18.29 -26.29
C PHE A 1013 -13.46 -18.97 -25.18
N ILE A 1014 -12.86 -19.27 -24.03
CA ILE A 1014 -13.58 -19.86 -22.89
C ILE A 1014 -14.63 -18.88 -22.36
N SER A 1015 -14.30 -17.59 -22.27
CA SER A 1015 -15.22 -16.55 -21.78
C SER A 1015 -16.46 -16.36 -22.66
N ILE A 1016 -16.41 -16.79 -23.92
CA ILE A 1016 -17.51 -16.64 -24.88
C ILE A 1016 -18.31 -17.94 -25.08
N GLN A 1017 -17.89 -19.07 -24.50
CA GLN A 1017 -18.57 -20.36 -24.68
C GLN A 1017 -20.04 -20.31 -24.25
N GLU A 1018 -20.35 -19.62 -23.15
CA GLU A 1018 -21.72 -19.47 -22.62
C GLU A 1018 -22.59 -18.56 -23.50
N LYS A 1019 -21.97 -17.78 -24.39
CA LYS A 1019 -22.64 -16.86 -25.33
C LYS A 1019 -22.85 -17.51 -26.71
N PHE A 1020 -22.27 -18.69 -26.96
CA PHE A 1020 -22.44 -19.45 -28.20
C PHE A 1020 -23.56 -20.49 -28.06
N THR A 1021 -24.58 -20.38 -28.92
CA THR A 1021 -25.69 -21.33 -29.04
C THR A 1021 -25.45 -22.41 -30.12
N THR A 1022 -24.45 -22.22 -30.97
CA THR A 1022 -24.00 -23.19 -32.00
C THR A 1022 -22.68 -23.85 -31.59
N SER A 1023 -22.33 -25.01 -32.17
CA SER A 1023 -21.08 -25.71 -31.84
C SER A 1023 -19.85 -24.78 -32.06
N LEU A 1024 -19.00 -24.66 -31.03
CA LEU A 1024 -17.78 -23.84 -30.99
C LEU A 1024 -16.63 -24.70 -30.46
N TRP A 1025 -15.61 -24.91 -31.29
CA TRP A 1025 -14.39 -25.62 -30.90
C TRP A 1025 -13.21 -24.66 -30.92
N ALA A 1026 -12.23 -24.84 -30.04
CA ALA A 1026 -11.01 -24.06 -30.00
C ALA A 1026 -9.78 -24.97 -30.13
N LEU A 1027 -8.76 -24.51 -30.84
CA LEU A 1027 -7.47 -25.16 -30.90
C LEU A 1027 -6.54 -24.61 -29.82
N GLN A 1028 -5.87 -25.51 -29.10
CA GLN A 1028 -4.82 -25.16 -28.14
C GLN A 1028 -3.48 -25.81 -28.48
N THR A 1029 -2.38 -25.14 -28.16
CA THR A 1029 -1.03 -25.71 -28.23
C THR A 1029 -0.77 -26.66 -27.08
N THR A 1030 -0.21 -27.81 -27.42
CA THR A 1030 0.17 -28.92 -26.54
C THR A 1030 1.67 -29.19 -26.65
N PRO A 1031 2.31 -29.93 -25.73
CA PRO A 1031 3.74 -30.24 -25.81
C PRO A 1031 4.17 -30.93 -27.12
N GLU A 1032 3.27 -31.65 -27.79
CA GLU A 1032 3.51 -32.34 -29.06
C GLU A 1032 3.39 -31.43 -30.28
N THR A 1033 2.89 -30.21 -30.09
CA THR A 1033 2.65 -29.25 -31.18
C THR A 1033 4.00 -28.74 -31.74
N PRO A 1034 4.28 -28.92 -33.04
CA PRO A 1034 5.51 -28.43 -33.64
C PRO A 1034 5.58 -26.90 -33.58
N LYS A 1035 6.70 -26.35 -33.09
CA LYS A 1035 6.92 -24.89 -33.03
C LYS A 1035 7.64 -24.33 -34.28
N TYR A 1036 8.18 -25.20 -35.16
CA TYR A 1036 8.90 -24.87 -36.40
C TYR A 1036 9.08 -26.13 -37.29
N PRO A 1037 9.09 -26.05 -38.64
CA PRO A 1037 8.73 -24.90 -39.47
C PRO A 1037 7.22 -24.63 -39.46
N PHE A 1038 6.81 -23.44 -39.91
CA PHE A 1038 5.40 -23.01 -39.90
C PHE A 1038 4.44 -24.00 -40.58
N THR A 1039 4.86 -24.63 -41.68
CA THR A 1039 4.05 -25.63 -42.40
C THR A 1039 3.81 -26.91 -41.61
N ALA A 1040 4.75 -27.33 -40.75
CA ALA A 1040 4.56 -28.46 -39.84
C ALA A 1040 3.54 -28.12 -38.75
N PHE A 1041 3.54 -26.87 -38.28
CA PHE A 1041 2.57 -26.36 -37.33
C PHE A 1041 1.15 -26.37 -37.91
N CYS A 1042 0.96 -25.82 -39.12
CA CYS A 1042 -0.32 -25.87 -39.84
C CYS A 1042 -0.81 -27.31 -40.06
N ARG A 1043 0.10 -28.21 -40.49
CA ARG A 1043 -0.21 -29.61 -40.76
C ARG A 1043 -0.69 -30.34 -39.50
N PHE A 1044 -0.04 -30.10 -38.36
CA PHE A 1044 -0.44 -30.69 -37.09
C PHE A 1044 -1.89 -30.31 -36.74
N TYR A 1045 -2.24 -29.03 -36.79
CA TYR A 1045 -3.63 -28.63 -36.52
C TYR A 1045 -4.63 -29.14 -37.55
N TYR A 1046 -4.26 -29.20 -38.83
CA TYR A 1046 -5.07 -29.85 -39.86
C TYR A 1046 -5.36 -31.32 -39.50
N GLU A 1047 -4.35 -32.08 -39.10
CA GLU A 1047 -4.50 -33.49 -38.71
C GLU A 1047 -5.38 -33.64 -37.47
N GLN A 1048 -5.22 -32.75 -36.48
CA GLN A 1048 -6.05 -32.74 -35.27
C GLN A 1048 -7.52 -32.38 -35.59
N ILE A 1049 -7.75 -31.41 -36.48
CA ILE A 1049 -9.10 -31.08 -36.97
C ILE A 1049 -9.71 -32.27 -37.70
N LYS A 1050 -8.97 -32.93 -38.61
CA LYS A 1050 -9.45 -34.11 -39.34
C LYS A 1050 -9.71 -35.31 -38.42
N ALA A 1051 -8.92 -35.47 -37.35
CA ALA A 1051 -9.16 -36.50 -36.35
C ALA A 1051 -10.44 -36.23 -35.55
N ALA A 1052 -10.69 -34.97 -35.18
CA ALA A 1052 -11.88 -34.57 -34.42
C ALA A 1052 -13.16 -34.50 -35.28
N GLN A 1053 -13.04 -34.12 -36.54
CA GLN A 1053 -14.12 -34.04 -37.53
C GLN A 1053 -13.62 -34.62 -38.88
N PRO A 1054 -13.84 -35.92 -39.13
CA PRO A 1054 -13.34 -36.58 -40.33
C PRO A 1054 -13.97 -36.11 -41.66
N GLN A 1055 -15.20 -35.57 -41.62
CA GLN A 1055 -15.94 -35.12 -42.80
C GLN A 1055 -16.46 -33.68 -42.62
N GLY A 1056 -16.39 -32.91 -43.70
CA GLY A 1056 -16.95 -31.56 -43.76
C GLY A 1056 -18.49 -31.53 -43.77
N PRO A 1057 -19.09 -30.33 -43.83
CA PRO A 1057 -18.43 -29.05 -44.09
C PRO A 1057 -17.66 -28.49 -42.88
N TYR A 1058 -16.64 -27.65 -43.10
CA TYR A 1058 -15.83 -27.03 -42.04
C TYR A 1058 -16.05 -25.52 -41.95
N ARG A 1059 -16.14 -25.01 -40.71
CA ARG A 1059 -16.16 -23.56 -40.42
C ARG A 1059 -14.93 -23.23 -39.60
N LEU A 1060 -14.09 -22.34 -40.10
CA LEU A 1060 -12.83 -21.98 -39.45
C LEU A 1060 -12.83 -20.50 -39.07
N GLY A 1061 -12.32 -20.20 -37.87
CA GLY A 1061 -12.15 -18.86 -37.37
C GLY A 1061 -10.72 -18.60 -36.88
N ALA A 1062 -10.28 -17.36 -37.00
CA ALA A 1062 -8.97 -16.94 -36.54
C ALA A 1062 -9.06 -15.59 -35.84
N PHE A 1063 -8.37 -15.47 -34.72
CA PHE A 1063 -8.26 -14.23 -33.95
C PHE A 1063 -6.80 -13.77 -33.91
N CYS A 1064 -6.57 -12.48 -34.19
CA CYS A 1064 -5.24 -11.88 -34.21
C CYS A 1064 -4.32 -12.58 -35.24
N ALA A 1065 -3.03 -12.74 -34.94
CA ALA A 1065 -2.00 -13.24 -35.85
C ALA A 1065 -2.25 -14.66 -36.41
N SER A 1066 -3.18 -15.44 -35.87
CA SER A 1066 -3.48 -16.81 -36.36
C SER A 1066 -4.15 -16.87 -37.74
N THR A 1067 -4.55 -15.72 -38.31
CA THR A 1067 -5.32 -15.68 -39.57
C THR A 1067 -4.63 -16.42 -40.71
N LEU A 1068 -3.31 -16.31 -40.84
CA LEU A 1068 -2.56 -16.99 -41.90
C LEU A 1068 -2.52 -18.51 -41.69
N MET A 1069 -2.30 -18.96 -40.45
CA MET A 1069 -2.32 -20.39 -40.09
C MET A 1069 -3.67 -21.01 -40.48
N THR A 1070 -4.77 -20.35 -40.12
CA THR A 1070 -6.12 -20.80 -40.45
C THR A 1070 -6.37 -20.78 -41.97
N SER A 1071 -5.82 -19.82 -42.71
CA SER A 1071 -5.87 -19.82 -44.19
C SER A 1071 -5.14 -21.03 -44.79
N VAL A 1072 -3.97 -21.39 -44.27
CA VAL A 1072 -3.20 -22.56 -44.73
C VAL A 1072 -3.98 -23.85 -44.45
N ILE A 1073 -4.56 -23.97 -43.26
CA ILE A 1073 -5.40 -25.13 -42.89
C ILE A 1073 -6.63 -25.21 -43.79
N ALA A 1074 -7.30 -24.09 -44.07
CA ALA A 1074 -8.43 -24.05 -45.00
C ALA A 1074 -8.03 -24.54 -46.40
N LYS A 1075 -6.87 -24.10 -46.89
CA LYS A 1075 -6.34 -24.54 -48.19
C LYS A 1075 -6.02 -26.03 -48.21
N MET A 1076 -5.44 -26.58 -47.13
CA MET A 1076 -5.17 -28.01 -47.00
C MET A 1076 -6.47 -28.85 -47.01
N LEU A 1077 -7.54 -28.35 -46.41
CA LEU A 1077 -8.88 -28.98 -46.47
C LEU A 1077 -9.40 -28.94 -47.92
N GLU A 1078 -9.41 -27.77 -48.57
CA GLU A 1078 -9.89 -27.65 -49.96
C GLU A 1078 -9.10 -28.52 -50.95
N ASP A 1079 -7.77 -28.60 -50.80
CA ASP A 1079 -6.90 -29.44 -51.63
C ASP A 1079 -7.14 -30.93 -51.41
N ASN A 1080 -7.61 -31.31 -50.21
CA ASN A 1080 -8.04 -32.67 -49.88
C ASN A 1080 -9.50 -32.96 -50.29
N GLY A 1081 -10.17 -32.02 -50.97
CA GLY A 1081 -11.54 -32.15 -51.44
C GLY A 1081 -12.62 -31.93 -50.35
N ASP A 1082 -12.22 -31.44 -49.17
CA ASP A 1082 -13.12 -31.09 -48.08
C ASP A 1082 -13.78 -29.71 -48.34
N GLU A 1083 -15.07 -29.56 -48.04
CA GLU A 1083 -15.79 -28.28 -48.21
C GLU A 1083 -15.56 -27.35 -47.01
N VAL A 1084 -14.98 -26.16 -47.24
CA VAL A 1084 -14.88 -25.09 -46.23
C VAL A 1084 -15.94 -24.03 -46.52
N VAL A 1085 -16.95 -23.99 -45.68
CA VAL A 1085 -18.20 -23.22 -45.90
C VAL A 1085 -18.14 -21.81 -45.31
N GLN A 1086 -17.23 -21.56 -44.36
CA GLN A 1086 -17.03 -20.26 -43.74
C GLN A 1086 -15.60 -20.10 -43.22
N LEU A 1087 -14.98 -18.96 -43.53
CA LEU A 1087 -13.70 -18.53 -42.98
C LEU A 1087 -13.84 -17.15 -42.34
N CYS A 1088 -13.67 -17.08 -41.02
CA CYS A 1088 -13.83 -15.88 -40.22
C CYS A 1088 -12.48 -15.35 -39.72
N TYR A 1089 -12.21 -14.06 -39.94
CA TYR A 1089 -11.02 -13.38 -39.43
C TYR A 1089 -11.43 -12.28 -38.47
N ILE A 1090 -10.87 -12.28 -37.26
CA ILE A 1090 -11.23 -11.39 -36.17
C ILE A 1090 -10.02 -10.55 -35.79
N ASP A 1091 -10.19 -9.23 -35.97
CA ASP A 1091 -9.25 -8.16 -35.65
C ASP A 1091 -7.83 -8.29 -36.26
N HIS A 1092 -7.71 -9.07 -37.33
CA HIS A 1092 -6.50 -9.22 -38.14
C HIS A 1092 -6.86 -9.84 -39.51
N PHE A 1093 -6.02 -9.67 -40.53
CA PHE A 1093 -6.18 -10.32 -41.85
C PHE A 1093 -4.81 -10.72 -42.41
N PRO A 1094 -4.66 -11.84 -43.16
CA PRO A 1094 -3.34 -12.32 -43.59
C PRO A 1094 -2.48 -11.33 -44.36
N LEU A 1095 -3.06 -10.38 -45.12
CA LEU A 1095 -2.26 -9.36 -45.81
C LEU A 1095 -1.56 -8.38 -44.85
N LEU A 1096 -2.01 -8.26 -43.59
CA LEU A 1096 -1.35 -7.40 -42.60
C LEU A 1096 0.11 -7.80 -42.34
N TRP A 1097 0.46 -9.07 -42.56
CA TRP A 1097 1.82 -9.58 -42.46
C TRP A 1097 2.83 -8.93 -43.41
N LEU A 1098 2.36 -8.29 -44.49
CA LEU A 1098 3.18 -7.54 -45.44
C LEU A 1098 2.78 -6.05 -45.53
N SER A 1099 2.10 -5.55 -44.47
CA SER A 1099 1.70 -4.15 -44.35
C SER A 1099 2.87 -3.26 -43.91
N PRO A 1100 2.78 -1.93 -44.07
CA PRO A 1100 3.81 -1.00 -43.61
C PRO A 1100 4.17 -1.13 -42.12
N LEU A 1101 3.28 -1.70 -41.29
CA LEU A 1101 3.51 -1.92 -39.86
C LEU A 1101 4.59 -3.00 -39.62
N ILE A 1102 4.60 -4.07 -40.44
CA ILE A 1102 5.44 -5.27 -40.24
C ILE A 1102 6.00 -5.83 -41.56
N GLN A 1103 6.34 -4.95 -42.51
CA GLN A 1103 6.92 -5.37 -43.79
C GLN A 1103 8.37 -5.90 -43.62
N PRO A 1104 8.79 -6.89 -44.43
CA PRO A 1104 10.16 -7.38 -44.44
C PRO A 1104 11.13 -6.26 -44.84
N ASP A 1105 12.22 -6.12 -44.09
CA ASP A 1105 13.32 -5.20 -44.37
C ASP A 1105 14.39 -5.86 -45.25
N ASP A 1106 15.42 -5.10 -45.63
CA ASP A 1106 16.51 -5.57 -46.49
C ASP A 1106 17.20 -6.83 -45.94
N GLU A 1107 17.34 -6.92 -44.61
CA GLU A 1107 17.89 -8.11 -43.94
C GLU A 1107 16.96 -9.31 -44.15
N ALA A 1108 15.67 -9.16 -43.90
CA ALA A 1108 14.70 -10.23 -44.13
C ALA A 1108 14.64 -10.67 -45.61
N MET A 1109 14.75 -9.73 -46.55
CA MET A 1109 14.80 -10.01 -47.99
C MET A 1109 16.05 -10.82 -48.38
N GLN A 1110 17.21 -10.50 -47.79
CA GLN A 1110 18.46 -11.23 -48.02
C GLN A 1110 18.44 -12.63 -47.41
N LEU A 1111 17.94 -12.74 -46.17
CA LEU A 1111 17.88 -14.00 -45.43
C LEU A 1111 16.74 -14.91 -45.89
N ARG A 1112 15.76 -14.38 -46.63
CA ARG A 1112 14.51 -15.05 -47.00
C ARG A 1112 13.75 -15.61 -45.78
N LYS A 1113 13.80 -14.89 -44.66
CA LYS A 1113 13.10 -15.15 -43.40
C LYS A 1113 13.10 -13.90 -42.53
N ALA A 1114 12.34 -13.88 -41.43
CA ALA A 1114 12.37 -12.75 -40.50
C ALA A 1114 13.74 -12.65 -39.79
N GLY A 1115 14.39 -11.49 -39.89
CA GLY A 1115 15.57 -11.16 -39.09
C GLY A 1115 15.20 -10.57 -37.71
N PRO A 1116 16.17 -10.38 -36.80
CA PRO A 1116 15.91 -9.86 -35.46
C PRO A 1116 15.21 -8.49 -35.45
N SER A 1117 15.54 -7.61 -36.40
CA SER A 1117 14.89 -6.30 -36.54
C SER A 1117 13.39 -6.40 -36.85
N LEU A 1118 13.00 -7.35 -37.70
CA LEU A 1118 11.61 -7.58 -38.06
C LEU A 1118 10.83 -8.23 -36.90
N ILE A 1119 11.45 -9.18 -36.20
CA ILE A 1119 10.88 -9.78 -34.98
C ILE A 1119 10.66 -8.72 -33.90
N GLN A 1120 11.60 -7.79 -33.73
CA GLN A 1120 11.43 -6.68 -32.78
C GLN A 1120 10.26 -5.77 -33.17
N ARG A 1121 10.10 -5.40 -34.45
CA ARG A 1121 8.95 -4.59 -34.90
C ARG A 1121 7.60 -5.29 -34.69
N LEU A 1122 7.58 -6.61 -34.87
CA LEU A 1122 6.41 -7.46 -34.57
C LEU A 1122 6.07 -7.43 -33.08
N LEU A 1123 7.09 -7.59 -32.22
CA LEU A 1123 6.93 -7.47 -30.77
C LEU A 1123 6.42 -6.08 -30.39
N ASP A 1124 7.04 -5.00 -30.89
CA ASP A 1124 6.66 -3.62 -30.57
C ASP A 1124 5.20 -3.34 -30.94
N SER A 1125 4.74 -3.85 -32.09
CA SER A 1125 3.35 -3.72 -32.54
C SER A 1125 2.37 -4.46 -31.61
N MET A 1126 2.77 -5.64 -31.12
CA MET A 1126 1.99 -6.36 -30.11
C MET A 1126 1.99 -5.62 -28.78
N LEU A 1127 3.15 -5.16 -28.30
CA LEU A 1127 3.27 -4.42 -27.03
C LEU A 1127 2.47 -3.11 -27.06
N ALA A 1128 2.39 -2.42 -28.21
CA ALA A 1128 1.55 -1.25 -28.38
C ALA A 1128 0.07 -1.54 -28.12
N LEU A 1129 -0.43 -2.73 -28.51
CA LEU A 1129 -1.80 -3.16 -28.19
C LEU A 1129 -1.97 -3.40 -26.70
N TYR A 1130 -1.04 -4.11 -26.08
CA TYR A 1130 -1.08 -4.38 -24.63
C TYR A 1130 -1.00 -3.10 -23.80
N ARG A 1131 -0.20 -2.12 -24.22
CA ARG A 1131 -0.02 -0.81 -23.56
C ARG A 1131 -1.16 0.17 -23.84
N ALA A 1132 -1.94 -0.04 -24.90
CA ALA A 1132 -3.13 0.76 -25.19
C ALA A 1132 -4.38 0.27 -24.43
N ASP A 1133 -4.33 -0.94 -23.87
CA ASP A 1133 -5.40 -1.50 -23.05
C ASP A 1133 -5.37 -0.92 -21.63
N PRO A 1134 -6.49 -0.48 -21.05
CA PRO A 1134 -6.50 0.16 -19.73
C PRO A 1134 -6.15 -0.80 -18.58
N SER A 1135 -6.07 -2.12 -18.81
CA SER A 1135 -5.81 -3.12 -17.78
C SER A 1135 -4.36 -3.09 -17.28
N PRO A 1136 -4.12 -2.89 -15.96
CA PRO A 1136 -2.79 -2.99 -15.37
C PRO A 1136 -2.14 -4.37 -15.57
N ALA A 1137 -2.93 -5.43 -15.71
CA ALA A 1137 -2.43 -6.78 -16.00
C ALA A 1137 -1.87 -6.88 -17.42
N ARG A 1138 -2.46 -6.17 -18.40
CA ARG A 1138 -1.94 -6.11 -19.78
C ARG A 1138 -0.66 -5.28 -19.86
N HIS A 1139 -0.55 -4.21 -19.07
CA HIS A 1139 0.70 -3.46 -18.94
C HIS A 1139 1.82 -4.31 -18.32
N ARG A 1140 1.50 -5.10 -17.29
CA ARG A 1140 2.47 -6.04 -16.69
C ARG A 1140 2.91 -7.11 -17.68
N ALA A 1141 1.96 -7.72 -18.40
CA ALA A 1141 2.28 -8.67 -19.45
C ALA A 1141 3.17 -8.04 -20.53
N ALA A 1142 2.92 -6.80 -20.95
CA ALA A 1142 3.79 -6.10 -21.89
C ALA A 1142 5.24 -6.00 -21.37
N GLN A 1143 5.42 -5.70 -20.09
CA GLN A 1143 6.74 -5.64 -19.45
C GLN A 1143 7.41 -7.01 -19.40
N ASP A 1144 6.67 -8.07 -19.05
CA ASP A 1144 7.22 -9.42 -18.97
C ASP A 1144 7.66 -9.93 -20.35
N TRP A 1145 6.90 -9.62 -21.40
CA TRP A 1145 7.26 -9.93 -22.80
C TRP A 1145 8.51 -9.16 -23.25
N GLU A 1146 8.62 -7.88 -22.88
CA GLU A 1146 9.80 -7.05 -23.17
C GLU A 1146 11.04 -7.54 -22.41
N ASN A 1147 10.88 -7.98 -21.16
CA ASN A 1147 11.96 -8.60 -20.39
C ASN A 1147 12.43 -9.91 -21.06
N ALA A 1148 11.50 -10.79 -21.43
CA ALA A 1148 11.81 -12.04 -22.11
C ALA A 1148 12.56 -11.81 -23.44
N ALA A 1149 12.13 -10.82 -24.22
CA ALA A 1149 12.77 -10.46 -25.48
C ALA A 1149 14.19 -9.93 -25.32
N ASN A 1150 14.45 -9.19 -24.24
CA ASN A 1150 15.76 -8.64 -23.90
C ASN A 1150 16.67 -9.61 -23.12
N GLY A 1151 16.21 -10.85 -22.87
CA GLY A 1151 16.96 -11.84 -22.08
C GLY A 1151 17.06 -11.49 -20.60
N LEU A 1152 16.14 -10.70 -20.07
CA LEU A 1152 15.99 -10.35 -18.65
C LEU A 1152 15.10 -11.36 -17.93
N GLU A 1153 15.06 -11.28 -16.59
CA GLU A 1153 14.21 -12.15 -15.77
C GLU A 1153 12.72 -11.91 -16.08
N ALA A 1154 12.02 -13.00 -16.43
CA ALA A 1154 10.59 -13.04 -16.72
C ALA A 1154 10.02 -14.39 -16.23
N PRO A 1155 8.70 -14.48 -15.96
CA PRO A 1155 8.08 -15.74 -15.56
C PRO A 1155 8.35 -16.86 -16.59
N ALA A 1156 8.59 -18.09 -16.12
CA ALA A 1156 8.99 -19.21 -16.97
C ALA A 1156 8.06 -19.48 -18.16
N HIS A 1157 6.75 -19.26 -17.99
CA HIS A 1157 5.76 -19.40 -19.07
C HIS A 1157 5.88 -18.31 -20.14
N VAL A 1158 6.32 -17.10 -19.79
CA VAL A 1158 6.54 -15.99 -20.73
C VAL A 1158 7.79 -16.24 -21.58
N LEU A 1159 8.83 -16.85 -21.00
CA LEU A 1159 10.03 -17.27 -21.75
C LEU A 1159 9.71 -18.34 -22.80
N ASP A 1160 8.88 -19.34 -22.47
CA ASP A 1160 8.41 -20.35 -23.43
C ASP A 1160 7.52 -19.75 -24.54
N TRP A 1161 6.68 -18.79 -24.18
CA TRP A 1161 5.89 -18.03 -25.15
C TRP A 1161 6.74 -17.18 -26.08
N TRP A 1162 7.79 -16.55 -25.57
CA TRP A 1162 8.75 -15.77 -26.36
C TRP A 1162 9.48 -16.65 -27.38
N GLU A 1163 9.98 -17.82 -26.98
CA GLU A 1163 10.61 -18.76 -27.91
C GLU A 1163 9.64 -19.20 -29.02
N THR A 1164 8.40 -19.53 -28.64
CA THR A 1164 7.34 -19.92 -29.57
C THR A 1164 6.99 -18.79 -30.53
N PHE A 1165 6.88 -17.56 -30.02
CA PHE A 1165 6.64 -16.36 -30.81
C PHE A 1165 7.75 -16.19 -31.86
N ASN A 1166 9.02 -16.20 -31.44
CA ASN A 1166 10.14 -16.01 -32.35
C ASN A 1166 10.18 -17.06 -33.47
N ASN A 1167 10.13 -18.34 -33.12
CA ASN A 1167 10.22 -19.45 -34.09
C ASN A 1167 9.08 -19.43 -35.11
N LEU A 1168 7.86 -19.14 -34.64
CA LEU A 1168 6.69 -19.11 -35.51
C LEU A 1168 6.73 -17.95 -36.49
N HIS A 1169 7.11 -16.76 -36.03
CA HIS A 1169 7.17 -15.59 -36.91
C HIS A 1169 8.29 -15.75 -37.95
N VAL A 1170 9.44 -16.33 -37.60
CA VAL A 1170 10.48 -16.69 -38.59
C VAL A 1170 9.89 -17.61 -39.67
N GLY A 1171 9.19 -18.67 -39.28
CA GLY A 1171 8.58 -19.62 -40.22
C GLY A 1171 7.48 -19.03 -41.11
N ILE A 1172 6.72 -18.04 -40.61
CA ILE A 1172 5.69 -17.34 -41.41
C ILE A 1172 6.34 -16.58 -42.58
N TYR A 1173 7.45 -15.87 -42.34
CA TYR A 1173 8.12 -15.16 -43.44
C TYR A 1173 8.81 -16.12 -44.40
N GLU A 1174 9.41 -17.22 -43.93
CA GLU A 1174 9.93 -18.29 -44.80
C GLU A 1174 8.85 -18.79 -45.77
N PHE A 1175 7.64 -19.04 -45.26
CA PHE A 1175 6.50 -19.42 -46.09
C PHE A 1175 6.17 -18.37 -47.17
N PHE A 1176 6.23 -17.07 -46.87
CA PHE A 1176 6.02 -16.04 -47.91
C PHE A 1176 7.07 -16.10 -49.02
N PHE A 1177 8.33 -16.35 -48.68
CA PHE A 1177 9.37 -16.51 -49.69
C PHE A 1177 9.21 -17.81 -50.49
N GLU A 1178 8.67 -18.88 -49.90
CA GLU A 1178 8.33 -20.13 -50.60
C GLU A 1178 7.20 -19.97 -51.64
N LEU A 1179 6.33 -18.97 -51.49
CA LEU A 1179 5.30 -18.65 -52.48
C LEU A 1179 5.88 -18.09 -53.78
N LEU A 1180 7.14 -17.63 -53.77
CA LEU A 1180 7.82 -17.15 -54.96
C LEU A 1180 8.48 -18.30 -55.73
N PRO A 1181 8.49 -18.25 -57.07
CA PRO A 1181 9.34 -19.12 -57.87
C PRO A 1181 10.81 -19.02 -57.42
N PRO A 1182 11.58 -20.14 -57.34
CA PRO A 1182 12.95 -20.14 -56.81
C PRO A 1182 13.90 -19.14 -57.49
N GLU A 1183 13.65 -18.86 -58.78
CA GLU A 1183 14.46 -17.99 -59.65
C GLU A 1183 14.05 -16.50 -59.59
N GLN A 1184 12.93 -16.17 -58.94
CA GLN A 1184 12.44 -14.79 -58.85
C GLN A 1184 13.12 -14.03 -57.69
N ALA A 1185 13.58 -12.81 -57.96
CA ALA A 1185 14.13 -11.94 -56.92
C ALA A 1185 13.02 -11.50 -55.94
N PRO A 1186 13.23 -11.63 -54.62
CA PRO A 1186 12.22 -11.26 -53.64
C PRO A 1186 12.16 -9.73 -53.50
N THR A 1187 11.16 -9.12 -54.12
CA THR A 1187 10.80 -7.71 -53.84
C THR A 1187 9.54 -7.69 -52.99
N LEU A 1188 9.32 -6.60 -52.22
CA LEU A 1188 8.10 -6.46 -51.41
C LEU A 1188 6.83 -6.59 -52.27
N SER A 1189 6.83 -5.98 -53.46
CA SER A 1189 5.71 -6.09 -54.40
C SER A 1189 5.52 -7.52 -54.91
N ALA A 1190 6.59 -8.28 -55.14
CA ALA A 1190 6.49 -9.68 -55.55
C ALA A 1190 5.93 -10.57 -54.43
N LEU A 1191 6.37 -10.38 -53.19
CA LEU A 1191 5.84 -11.11 -52.02
C LEU A 1191 4.36 -10.80 -51.78
N GLN A 1192 3.98 -9.51 -51.86
CA GLN A 1192 2.59 -9.08 -51.75
C GLN A 1192 1.72 -9.69 -52.84
N GLU A 1193 2.20 -9.69 -54.10
CA GLU A 1193 1.47 -10.28 -55.21
C GLU A 1193 1.32 -11.81 -55.08
N ALA A 1194 2.40 -12.51 -54.69
CA ALA A 1194 2.37 -13.95 -54.46
C ALA A 1194 1.41 -14.33 -53.32
N LEU A 1195 1.44 -13.59 -52.20
CA LEU A 1195 0.49 -13.79 -51.09
C LEU A 1195 -0.95 -13.48 -51.52
N CYS A 1196 -1.17 -12.43 -52.31
CA CYS A 1196 -2.49 -12.11 -52.85
C CYS A 1196 -3.03 -13.25 -53.74
N GLN A 1197 -2.22 -13.74 -54.68
CA GLN A 1197 -2.59 -14.84 -55.57
C GLN A 1197 -2.86 -16.13 -54.79
N TRP A 1198 -2.03 -16.43 -53.79
CA TRP A 1198 -2.23 -17.58 -52.93
C TRP A 1198 -3.51 -17.46 -52.10
N MET A 1199 -3.78 -16.29 -51.48
CA MET A 1199 -5.01 -16.03 -50.73
C MET A 1199 -6.27 -16.10 -51.61
N ALA A 1200 -6.18 -15.62 -52.86
CA ALA A 1200 -7.26 -15.69 -53.84
C ALA A 1200 -7.56 -17.13 -54.29
N SER A 1201 -6.60 -18.06 -54.15
CA SER A 1201 -6.79 -19.47 -54.45
C SER A 1201 -7.67 -20.21 -53.44
N ILE A 1202 -7.87 -19.65 -52.24
CA ILE A 1202 -8.75 -20.20 -51.20
C ILE A 1202 -10.19 -19.85 -51.52
N LYS A 1203 -11.02 -20.86 -51.82
CA LYS A 1203 -12.39 -20.67 -52.33
C LYS A 1203 -13.40 -20.33 -51.24
N ALA A 1204 -13.11 -20.66 -49.98
CA ALA A 1204 -14.00 -20.44 -48.85
C ALA A 1204 -14.49 -18.97 -48.77
N PRO A 1205 -15.79 -18.74 -48.53
CA PRO A 1205 -16.34 -17.41 -48.24
C PRO A 1205 -15.67 -16.80 -46.99
N LYS A 1206 -15.26 -15.53 -47.09
CA LYS A 1206 -14.50 -14.84 -46.04
C LYS A 1206 -15.33 -13.73 -45.40
N THR A 1207 -15.35 -13.70 -44.06
CA THR A 1207 -15.90 -12.59 -43.27
C THR A 1207 -14.79 -12.02 -42.39
N ILE A 1208 -14.58 -10.70 -42.46
CA ILE A 1208 -13.55 -10.00 -41.70
C ILE A 1208 -14.23 -9.08 -40.69
N TYR A 1209 -13.96 -9.30 -39.41
CA TYR A 1209 -14.40 -8.46 -38.31
C TYR A 1209 -13.25 -7.55 -37.88
N VAL A 1210 -13.48 -6.23 -37.94
CA VAL A 1210 -12.47 -5.20 -37.66
C VAL A 1210 -12.85 -4.47 -36.38
N ALA A 1211 -12.05 -4.56 -35.32
CA ALA A 1211 -12.31 -3.79 -34.10
C ALA A 1211 -11.87 -2.33 -34.30
N GLN A 1212 -12.72 -1.37 -33.91
CA GLN A 1212 -12.46 0.07 -34.10
C GLN A 1212 -11.14 0.56 -33.47
N LYS A 1213 -10.77 -0.02 -32.31
CA LYS A 1213 -9.52 0.27 -31.58
C LYS A 1213 -8.57 -0.93 -31.59
N GLY A 1214 -8.71 -1.81 -32.59
CA GLY A 1214 -7.91 -3.01 -32.75
C GLY A 1214 -6.61 -2.78 -33.52
N TYR A 1215 -6.05 -3.85 -34.09
CA TYR A 1215 -4.75 -3.84 -34.78
C TYR A 1215 -4.63 -2.75 -35.86
N LEU A 1216 -5.73 -2.45 -36.55
CA LEU A 1216 -5.80 -1.52 -37.67
C LEU A 1216 -5.72 -0.04 -37.24
N ALA A 1217 -6.02 0.27 -35.98
CA ALA A 1217 -5.85 1.62 -35.45
C ALA A 1217 -4.37 2.02 -35.38
N PHE A 1218 -3.45 1.06 -35.39
CA PHE A 1218 -2.00 1.27 -35.26
C PHE A 1218 -1.27 1.42 -36.60
N ILE A 1219 -1.96 1.22 -37.74
CA ILE A 1219 -1.39 1.50 -39.05
C ILE A 1219 -1.39 3.03 -39.27
N PRO A 1220 -0.25 3.66 -39.62
CA PRO A 1220 -0.21 5.11 -39.89
C PRO A 1220 -1.15 5.51 -41.02
N GLU A 1221 -1.81 6.67 -40.92
CA GLU A 1221 -2.74 7.18 -41.94
C GLU A 1221 -2.11 7.26 -43.34
N THR A 1222 -0.82 7.62 -43.42
CA THR A 1222 -0.06 7.63 -44.68
C THR A 1222 0.13 6.25 -45.29
N GLY A 1223 0.09 5.19 -44.49
CA GLY A 1223 0.15 3.79 -44.93
C GLY A 1223 -1.22 3.17 -45.19
N LYS A 1224 -2.33 3.81 -44.76
CA LYS A 1224 -3.70 3.40 -45.10
C LYS A 1224 -4.06 3.79 -46.55
N ALA A 1225 -3.50 4.88 -47.06
CA ALA A 1225 -3.64 5.30 -48.45
C ALA A 1225 -2.99 4.25 -49.39
N GLY A 1226 -3.78 3.59 -50.24
CA GLY A 1226 -3.35 2.46 -51.08
C GLY A 1226 -3.67 1.07 -50.52
N TRP A 1227 -4.16 0.99 -49.29
CA TRP A 1227 -4.71 -0.22 -48.66
C TRP A 1227 -6.24 -0.16 -48.59
N GLU A 1228 -6.90 0.31 -49.66
CA GLU A 1228 -8.24 0.93 -49.63
C GLU A 1228 -9.37 0.04 -49.07
N GLN A 1229 -9.21 -1.27 -48.94
CA GLN A 1229 -9.95 -2.15 -48.01
C GLN A 1229 -9.10 -3.33 -47.52
N TYR A 1230 -7.94 -3.06 -46.91
CA TYR A 1230 -6.99 -4.06 -46.38
C TYR A 1230 -6.38 -5.01 -47.43
N GLY A 1231 -6.40 -4.64 -48.71
CA GLY A 1231 -6.06 -5.52 -49.82
C GLY A 1231 -7.05 -6.68 -50.03
N ILE A 1232 -8.14 -6.72 -49.25
CA ILE A 1232 -9.17 -7.76 -49.30
C ILE A 1232 -9.86 -7.74 -50.65
N GLU A 1233 -10.21 -6.56 -51.19
CA GLU A 1233 -10.81 -6.43 -52.52
C GLU A 1233 -9.97 -7.08 -53.64
N ARG A 1234 -8.65 -7.16 -53.46
CA ARG A 1234 -7.73 -7.81 -54.42
C ARG A 1234 -7.75 -9.33 -54.34
N VAL A 1235 -8.06 -9.91 -53.17
CA VAL A 1235 -7.97 -11.35 -52.92
C VAL A 1235 -9.33 -12.04 -52.73
N ALA A 1236 -10.33 -11.28 -52.33
CA ALA A 1236 -11.68 -11.72 -52.02
C ALA A 1236 -12.64 -10.53 -52.16
N PRO A 1237 -12.96 -10.08 -53.39
CA PRO A 1237 -13.86 -8.96 -53.64
C PRO A 1237 -15.27 -9.16 -53.07
N ASP A 1238 -15.69 -10.41 -52.90
CA ASP A 1238 -16.99 -10.77 -52.31
C ASP A 1238 -16.93 -10.96 -50.77
N ALA A 1239 -15.81 -10.65 -50.13
CA ALA A 1239 -15.67 -10.80 -48.68
C ALA A 1239 -16.51 -9.76 -47.92
N LYS A 1240 -17.12 -10.19 -46.82
CA LYS A 1240 -17.91 -9.31 -45.97
C LYS A 1240 -17.01 -8.67 -44.91
N ILE A 1241 -16.89 -7.34 -44.92
CA ILE A 1241 -16.15 -6.58 -43.91
C ILE A 1241 -17.14 -5.97 -42.92
N ILE A 1242 -16.96 -6.27 -41.63
CA ILE A 1242 -17.84 -5.84 -40.54
C ILE A 1242 -16.99 -5.11 -39.50
N THR A 1243 -17.25 -3.82 -39.32
CA THR A 1243 -16.64 -3.06 -38.22
C THR A 1243 -17.39 -3.33 -36.93
N VAL A 1244 -16.66 -3.70 -35.88
CA VAL A 1244 -17.21 -4.01 -34.55
C VAL A 1244 -16.68 -3.05 -33.49
N THR A 1245 -17.51 -2.78 -32.49
CA THR A 1245 -17.18 -1.90 -31.37
C THR A 1245 -16.22 -2.58 -30.40
N GLY A 1246 -15.21 -1.85 -29.93
CA GLY A 1246 -14.21 -2.37 -28.99
C GLY A 1246 -12.77 -2.21 -29.47
N GLY A 1247 -11.84 -2.61 -28.61
CA GLY A 1247 -10.42 -2.80 -28.90
C GLY A 1247 -10.06 -4.28 -29.02
N HIS A 1248 -8.77 -4.57 -29.18
CA HIS A 1248 -8.28 -5.91 -29.44
C HIS A 1248 -8.74 -6.93 -28.39
N PHE A 1249 -8.57 -6.63 -27.10
CA PHE A 1249 -8.80 -7.62 -26.03
C PHE A 1249 -10.27 -7.81 -25.61
N ASN A 1250 -11.17 -6.87 -25.95
CA ASN A 1250 -12.57 -6.90 -25.50
C ASN A 1250 -13.58 -7.07 -26.64
N VAL A 1251 -13.12 -7.22 -27.90
CA VAL A 1251 -14.02 -7.48 -29.04
C VAL A 1251 -14.80 -8.80 -28.90
N LEU A 1252 -14.20 -9.79 -28.22
CA LEU A 1252 -14.86 -11.07 -27.94
C LEU A 1252 -15.94 -10.93 -26.83
N ASP A 1253 -15.95 -9.85 -26.05
CA ASP A 1253 -16.96 -9.64 -25.02
C ASP A 1253 -18.26 -9.05 -25.58
N ASP A 1254 -18.21 -8.46 -26.77
CA ASP A 1254 -19.33 -7.81 -27.45
C ASP A 1254 -20.39 -8.85 -27.89
N ALA A 1255 -21.55 -8.81 -27.21
CA ALA A 1255 -22.67 -9.69 -27.50
C ALA A 1255 -23.22 -9.52 -28.92
N ALA A 1256 -23.18 -8.30 -29.49
CA ALA A 1256 -23.62 -8.05 -30.85
C ALA A 1256 -22.66 -8.69 -31.86
N PHE A 1257 -21.35 -8.66 -31.61
CA PHE A 1257 -20.36 -9.40 -32.40
C PHE A 1257 -20.61 -10.91 -32.32
N ILE A 1258 -20.75 -11.48 -31.12
CA ILE A 1258 -20.99 -12.91 -30.94
C ILE A 1258 -22.29 -13.36 -31.62
N GLN A 1259 -23.36 -12.57 -31.49
CA GLN A 1259 -24.62 -12.84 -32.19
C GLN A 1259 -24.43 -12.76 -33.71
N THR A 1260 -23.64 -11.80 -34.21
CA THR A 1260 -23.34 -11.68 -35.65
C THR A 1260 -22.55 -12.88 -36.17
N VAL A 1261 -21.50 -13.32 -35.47
CA VAL A 1261 -20.71 -14.51 -35.86
C VAL A 1261 -21.58 -15.77 -35.97
N GLN A 1262 -22.58 -15.89 -35.10
CA GLN A 1262 -23.50 -17.03 -35.08
C GLN A 1262 -24.63 -16.93 -36.11
N THR A 1263 -25.19 -15.73 -36.32
CA THR A 1263 -26.34 -15.50 -37.22
C THR A 1263 -25.95 -15.44 -38.69
N GLU A 1264 -24.70 -15.07 -39.02
CA GLU A 1264 -24.21 -15.08 -40.41
C GLU A 1264 -24.16 -16.48 -41.03
N TRP A 1265 -24.34 -17.53 -40.22
CA TRP A 1265 -24.49 -18.91 -40.69
C TRP A 1265 -25.92 -19.28 -41.10
N SER A 1266 -26.95 -18.76 -40.42
CA SER A 1266 -28.34 -19.15 -40.64
C SER A 1266 -28.99 -18.53 -41.89
N ARG A 1267 -28.20 -17.85 -42.75
CA ARG A 1267 -28.63 -17.17 -43.99
C ARG A 1267 -28.10 -17.80 -45.29
N ARG A 1268 -27.87 -19.11 -45.32
CA ARG A 1268 -27.77 -19.86 -46.59
C ARG A 1268 -28.95 -20.79 -46.79
#